data_AF-A0AA35VE52-F1
#
_entry.id   AF-A0AA35VE52-F1
#
_cell.length_a   1.000
_cell.length_b   1.000
_cell.length_c   1.000
_cell.angle_alpha   90.00
_cell.angle_beta   90.00
_cell.angle_gamma   90.00
#
_symmetry.space_group_name_H-M   'P 1'
#
loop_
_entity.id
_entity.type
_entity.pdbx_description
1 polymer ?
#
loop_
_entity_poly.entity_id
_entity_poly.type
_entity_poly.pdbx_seq_one_letter_code
_entity_poly.pdbx_strand_id
1 'polypeptide(L)'
;MADESKRKNRLASGLAVILDGENRKDTCQKNRLISYCDDFGEQSLERTLEHIFELPSKRINLLTSHVDADIISSIIKNDYLKHHGMLLDTSTEGVYAIVDSCSGPYVVKIEESSVCGEFQVIKPPLLIESHGVFTSARASSCVWKGKWMYEVTLETSGLQQLGWATVSCPFTEHTGVGDAEDSYAFDGKRVIKWNLNAEPYGQSWVVGDVIGCCIDLENDDISYYRNGVSLGVAFTGIRKRVPGLGYYPAISLSQGERCDLNFGARPFRHSVEGFQPIQAPPSTNQLAIRLLHCFSKLLNMWRGERTSHKLKRFLPVEKLYEPVSHGICMEFFNALDSNPESVEYISWGPLLSFLIEVFHDQAPHDYESLDRVLDTFLKFPGSTLLFQHLISALSYYCKTASIVLRESPYSGSYPYLALACHMLRREELMVVWWKMSDFEFLFEGFLSQRSPNKQDLQCMIPSVWWPGSCEDISYESSMMLTTRTLTEAIDKIEEKHRDLCSLVMQFIPPVTPPQLPGSVFRTFLQNIILRNRGADRNIPPPGVSSNSVLVSLFTVILHFLSEGFATRGCGWMMGSGTSKASNLGFLHRGGQQSFPLPLILKNDPHRVEIPRLGGSYSHLSNAHPVNVDPESEVVRWEEGCIDDEESEENRVTHIGNRKPCCCLSLDVNFSRISKTPFRYTTKASQSHCSSIPERSAQVAAECSAGNLNDDMADKPSTSDQSDSEFYNRPVQQMRVVALESTSSSSTLVEEELLDAMLLLYHLGLAPNFKHASAYMTHQSHSISQLEETDRQIRDRGSGEQLRRLKEARSVYREEVIDCVRHCAWYRISLFARWKQRGMYATCIWIVQLLLVLSKMDIVFSYVPEFYLETLVDCFHVLRKSDPPFVPAGMFIKQGLASFVTFVATHFSDPRISSAELRDLLLQSISVLVQYKEFLAAFESNKAATHSLPTALLSAFDNRSWIPVTNILIRLCKGCGFGFSKHGESSVSSSIFQKLLRDACVKDEELFSAFLNRLFNTLSWSMTEFSVSIREMQEKCQMIEFQQRKCSVIFDLSSNLARVLEFCTCEIPQAFLSGADTNLRRLVELIVFVLNHLTSVADPEFFDLTLRRPGQTPEKVNRGMILAPLVGIILNLLDASLVNSREQNDIVGIFASMDCADTLISGFQYLLEFNWAGSFKGDLHVAKAKLRQLEDFSSNLILRTVKRVSYEGGSEAESDENMCCICYSCEADAKFLPCTHVSCFGCINRHLINCERCFFCNAAVVEVVGNDNAKSCEI
;
A
#
# COMPACT_ATOMS: atom_id res chain seq x y z
N MET A 1 -29.33 -3.23 31.40
CA MET A 1 -30.09 -4.20 32.22
C MET A 1 -31.08 -4.90 31.33
N ALA A 2 -31.32 -6.17 31.65
CA ALA A 2 -31.87 -7.25 30.84
C ALA A 2 -33.21 -6.95 30.14
N ASP A 3 -33.38 -7.49 28.93
CA ASP A 3 -34.31 -8.61 28.77
C ASP A 3 -34.00 -9.43 27.51
N GLU A 4 -33.73 -10.72 27.74
CA GLU A 4 -33.61 -11.77 26.74
C GLU A 4 -35.01 -12.17 26.27
N SER A 5 -35.27 -12.14 24.95
CA SER A 5 -36.34 -12.96 24.38
C SER A 5 -35.97 -13.54 23.01
N LYS A 6 -35.91 -14.86 23.03
CA LYS A 6 -35.89 -15.86 21.95
C LYS A 6 -36.38 -15.35 20.58
N ARG A 7 -35.46 -15.31 19.59
CA ARG A 7 -35.79 -15.43 18.16
C ARG A 7 -35.10 -16.67 17.58
N LYS A 8 -35.86 -17.77 17.50
CA LYS A 8 -35.58 -18.87 16.57
C LYS A 8 -36.00 -18.43 15.16
N ASN A 9 -35.22 -18.86 14.17
CA ASN A 9 -35.45 -18.81 12.72
C ASN A 9 -35.51 -17.41 12.08
N ARG A 10 -34.34 -16.94 11.65
CA ARG A 10 -34.19 -16.11 10.45
C ARG A 10 -33.12 -16.73 9.56
N LEU A 11 -33.54 -17.55 8.59
CA LEU A 11 -32.80 -17.77 7.36
C LEU A 11 -33.35 -16.80 6.31
N ALA A 12 -32.44 -16.34 5.44
CA ALA A 12 -32.61 -15.44 4.30
C ALA A 12 -32.83 -13.95 4.61
N SER A 13 -31.73 -13.19 4.57
CA SER A 13 -31.74 -11.79 4.12
C SER A 13 -32.19 -11.76 2.64
N GLY A 14 -32.90 -10.71 2.25
CA GLY A 14 -33.52 -10.54 0.92
C GLY A 14 -32.57 -10.43 -0.28
N LEU A 15 -31.33 -10.91 -0.17
CA LEU A 15 -30.37 -11.00 -1.28
C LEU A 15 -30.53 -12.30 -2.09
N ALA A 16 -30.95 -13.39 -1.45
CA ALA A 16 -31.09 -14.70 -2.12
C ALA A 16 -32.16 -14.70 -3.23
N VAL A 17 -33.14 -13.80 -3.16
CA VAL A 17 -34.23 -13.68 -4.16
C VAL A 17 -33.79 -12.91 -5.41
N ILE A 18 -32.74 -12.09 -5.33
CA ILE A 18 -32.25 -11.28 -6.47
C ILE A 18 -31.26 -12.08 -7.33
N LEU A 19 -30.61 -13.10 -6.76
CA LEU A 19 -29.55 -13.87 -7.43
C LEU A 19 -30.02 -15.18 -8.07
N ASP A 20 -31.30 -15.53 -7.97
CA ASP A 20 -31.85 -16.73 -8.61
C ASP A 20 -32.64 -16.35 -9.87
N GLY A 21 -31.89 -16.06 -10.92
CA GLY A 21 -32.37 -16.05 -12.30
C GLY A 21 -31.77 -17.23 -13.05
N GLU A 22 -32.59 -18.27 -13.25
CA GLU A 22 -32.45 -19.40 -14.19
C GLU A 22 -31.94 -20.77 -13.69
N ASN A 23 -32.77 -21.76 -14.07
CA ASN A 23 -32.51 -23.16 -14.40
C ASN A 23 -32.59 -24.28 -13.33
N ARG A 24 -33.81 -24.84 -13.31
CA ARG A 24 -34.18 -26.23 -13.69
C ARG A 24 -34.60 -27.20 -12.59
N LYS A 25 -35.86 -27.60 -12.80
CA LYS A 25 -36.55 -28.83 -12.39
C LYS A 25 -35.62 -30.04 -12.41
N ASP A 26 -35.59 -30.76 -11.29
CA ASP A 26 -35.54 -32.22 -11.32
C ASP A 26 -36.49 -32.84 -10.30
N THR A 27 -37.24 -33.81 -10.82
CA THR A 27 -38.31 -34.55 -10.17
C THR A 27 -37.77 -35.55 -9.15
N CYS A 28 -38.06 -35.34 -7.87
CA CYS A 28 -37.85 -36.35 -6.83
C CYS A 28 -38.85 -37.51 -7.01
N GLN A 29 -38.34 -38.68 -7.41
CA GLN A 29 -39.08 -39.93 -7.43
C GLN A 29 -39.43 -40.35 -5.99
N LYS A 30 -40.72 -40.45 -5.71
CA LYS A 30 -41.27 -41.07 -4.50
C LYS A 30 -40.97 -42.57 -4.51
N ASN A 31 -40.00 -43.01 -3.71
CA ASN A 31 -39.88 -44.43 -3.37
C ASN A 31 -40.99 -44.84 -2.40
N ARG A 32 -41.73 -45.86 -2.80
CA ARG A 32 -42.88 -46.46 -2.10
C ARG A 32 -42.42 -47.11 -0.79
N LEU A 33 -43.01 -46.67 0.31
CA LEU A 33 -42.98 -47.35 1.61
C LEU A 33 -43.85 -48.62 1.54
N ILE A 34 -43.23 -49.79 1.69
CA ILE A 34 -43.92 -51.04 2.01
C ILE A 34 -44.08 -51.10 3.53
N SER A 35 -45.33 -51.19 3.96
CA SER A 35 -45.76 -51.37 5.34
C SER A 35 -45.76 -52.86 5.69
N TYR A 36 -44.96 -53.26 6.68
CA TYR A 36 -45.27 -54.41 7.54
C TYR A 36 -45.01 -54.02 9.01
N CYS A 37 -46.08 -54.04 9.79
CA CYS A 37 -46.05 -53.92 11.25
C CYS A 37 -46.21 -55.32 11.88
N ASP A 38 -45.77 -55.38 13.15
CA ASP A 38 -46.09 -56.35 14.19
C ASP A 38 -45.15 -57.57 14.35
N ASP A 39 -44.01 -57.33 15.04
CA ASP A 39 -43.42 -58.18 16.12
C ASP A 39 -41.98 -57.73 16.44
N PHE A 40 -41.78 -56.65 17.21
CA PHE A 40 -40.45 -55.98 17.28
C PHE A 40 -39.94 -55.60 18.67
N GLY A 41 -40.35 -56.32 19.72
CA GLY A 41 -39.90 -56.05 21.09
C GLY A 41 -38.46 -56.50 21.42
N GLU A 42 -37.91 -57.50 20.71
CA GLU A 42 -36.72 -58.23 21.19
C GLU A 42 -35.40 -57.93 20.46
N GLN A 43 -35.38 -57.09 19.40
CA GLN A 43 -34.17 -56.82 18.58
C GLN A 43 -33.93 -55.32 18.32
N SER A 44 -34.02 -54.48 19.35
CA SER A 44 -33.83 -53.02 19.20
C SER A 44 -32.36 -52.63 19.00
N LEU A 45 -31.42 -53.43 19.50
CA LEU A 45 -29.97 -53.21 19.40
C LEU A 45 -29.44 -53.56 18.00
N GLU A 46 -29.77 -54.76 17.51
CA GLU A 46 -29.40 -55.25 16.18
C GLU A 46 -29.89 -54.29 15.11
N ARG A 47 -31.11 -53.77 15.23
CA ARG A 47 -31.68 -52.78 14.31
C ARG A 47 -30.97 -51.43 14.33
N THR A 48 -30.55 -50.98 15.51
CA THR A 48 -29.75 -49.76 15.63
C THR A 48 -28.42 -49.93 14.88
N LEU A 49 -27.75 -51.07 15.05
CA LEU A 49 -26.50 -51.37 14.34
C LEU A 49 -26.70 -51.57 12.83
N GLU A 50 -27.74 -52.31 12.43
CA GLU A 50 -28.11 -52.48 11.01
C GLU A 50 -28.41 -51.13 10.34
N HIS A 51 -29.02 -50.18 11.07
CA HIS A 51 -29.27 -48.84 10.56
C HIS A 51 -27.99 -48.00 10.41
N ILE A 52 -27.08 -48.05 11.39
CA ILE A 52 -25.79 -47.34 11.36
C ILE A 52 -24.91 -47.85 10.21
N PHE A 53 -24.88 -49.17 10.00
CA PHE A 53 -24.06 -49.84 8.98
C PHE A 53 -24.78 -50.13 7.65
N GLU A 54 -26.00 -49.62 7.45
CA GLU A 54 -26.81 -49.87 6.24
C GLU A 54 -26.96 -51.34 5.85
N LEU A 55 -27.07 -52.22 6.84
CA LEU A 55 -27.21 -53.65 6.61
C LEU A 55 -28.69 -54.01 6.40
N PRO A 56 -28.98 -55.01 5.52
CA PRO A 56 -30.30 -55.61 5.42
C PRO A 56 -30.80 -56.11 6.78
N SER A 57 -32.10 -56.03 7.04
CA SER A 57 -32.68 -56.45 8.31
C SER A 57 -32.46 -57.94 8.60
N LYS A 58 -32.15 -58.30 9.86
CA LYS A 58 -31.87 -59.66 10.37
C LYS A 58 -30.52 -60.25 9.93
N ARG A 59 -29.53 -59.41 9.66
CA ARG A 59 -28.19 -59.83 9.25
C ARG A 59 -27.23 -59.93 10.43
N ILE A 60 -27.42 -59.10 11.44
CA ILE A 60 -26.66 -59.16 12.68
C ILE A 60 -27.40 -60.10 13.65
N ASN A 61 -26.77 -61.21 14.03
CA ASN A 61 -27.26 -62.11 15.07
C ASN A 61 -26.36 -61.99 16.30
N LEU A 62 -26.68 -61.07 17.21
CA LEU A 62 -25.97 -60.91 18.47
C LEU A 62 -26.45 -61.97 19.47
N LEU A 63 -25.52 -62.77 20.00
CA LEU A 63 -25.79 -63.79 21.02
C LEU A 63 -25.74 -63.23 22.45
N THR A 64 -25.30 -61.98 22.62
CA THR A 64 -25.04 -61.32 23.91
C THR A 64 -25.62 -59.90 23.96
N SER A 65 -26.12 -59.48 25.12
CA SER A 65 -26.69 -58.15 25.36
C SER A 65 -25.64 -57.04 25.60
N HIS A 66 -24.36 -57.40 25.74
CA HIS A 66 -23.24 -56.48 25.91
C HIS A 66 -22.50 -56.32 24.58
N VAL A 67 -22.32 -55.07 24.13
CA VAL A 67 -21.62 -54.72 22.89
C VAL A 67 -20.34 -53.99 23.28
N ASP A 68 -19.21 -54.52 22.87
CA ASP A 68 -17.90 -53.87 22.96
C ASP A 68 -17.37 -53.52 21.55
N ALA A 69 -16.24 -52.83 21.50
CA ALA A 69 -15.65 -52.40 20.24
C ALA A 69 -15.14 -53.56 19.36
N ASP A 70 -14.75 -54.68 19.95
CA ASP A 70 -14.25 -55.87 19.24
C ASP A 70 -15.38 -56.58 18.48
N ILE A 71 -16.57 -56.66 19.09
CA ILE A 71 -17.79 -57.14 18.43
C ILE A 71 -18.15 -56.23 17.26
N ILE A 72 -18.09 -54.90 17.44
CA ILE A 72 -18.37 -53.94 16.36
C ILE A 72 -17.37 -54.07 15.21
N SER A 73 -16.07 -54.15 15.50
CA SER A 73 -15.03 -54.41 14.49
C SER A 73 -15.28 -55.71 13.74
N SER A 74 -15.70 -56.76 14.44
CA SER A 74 -16.05 -58.05 13.83
C SER A 74 -17.25 -57.94 12.88
N ILE A 75 -18.28 -57.16 13.22
CA ILE A 75 -19.43 -56.88 12.35
C ILE A 75 -18.98 -56.09 11.11
N ILE A 76 -18.11 -55.09 11.27
CA ILE A 76 -17.58 -54.31 10.15
C ILE A 76 -16.80 -55.24 9.18
N LYS A 77 -15.88 -56.05 9.70
CA LYS A 77 -15.06 -56.97 8.90
C LYS A 77 -15.88 -58.05 8.19
N ASN A 78 -16.81 -58.69 8.91
CA ASN A 78 -17.50 -59.89 8.42
C ASN A 78 -18.75 -59.59 7.61
N ASP A 79 -19.50 -58.56 7.99
CA ASP A 79 -20.80 -58.27 7.40
C ASP A 79 -20.73 -57.02 6.52
N TYR A 80 -20.22 -55.90 7.03
CA TYR A 80 -20.23 -54.62 6.31
C TYR A 80 -19.37 -54.64 5.03
N LEU A 81 -18.10 -55.06 5.14
CA LEU A 81 -17.17 -55.10 4.01
C LEU A 81 -17.63 -56.09 2.92
N LYS A 82 -18.20 -57.23 3.32
CA LYS A 82 -18.72 -58.23 2.37
C LYS A 82 -19.99 -57.77 1.65
N HIS A 83 -20.82 -56.93 2.28
CA HIS A 83 -22.05 -56.42 1.66
C HIS A 83 -21.77 -55.37 0.60
N HIS A 84 -20.87 -54.44 0.92
CA HIS A 84 -20.68 -53.25 0.12
C HIS A 84 -19.65 -53.41 -0.97
N GLY A 85 -18.93 -54.55 -1.02
CA GLY A 85 -17.92 -54.89 -2.02
C GLY A 85 -16.73 -53.91 -2.05
N MET A 86 -15.52 -54.41 -2.27
CA MET A 86 -14.42 -53.54 -2.73
C MET A 86 -14.47 -53.54 -4.26
N LEU A 87 -15.19 -52.60 -4.85
CA LEU A 87 -15.10 -52.34 -6.28
C LEU A 87 -13.71 -51.75 -6.56
N LEU A 88 -12.73 -52.63 -6.80
CA LEU A 88 -11.47 -52.27 -7.42
C LEU A 88 -11.66 -52.46 -8.92
N ASP A 89 -12.02 -51.38 -9.63
CA ASP A 89 -11.81 -51.30 -11.06
C ASP A 89 -11.60 -49.83 -11.43
N THR A 90 -10.38 -49.36 -11.22
CA THR A 90 -9.84 -48.20 -11.93
C THR A 90 -8.83 -48.73 -12.93
N SER A 91 -9.30 -49.19 -14.09
CA SER A 91 -8.41 -49.44 -15.22
C SER A 91 -7.73 -48.13 -15.60
N THR A 92 -6.44 -47.98 -15.28
CA THR A 92 -5.58 -46.84 -15.65
C THR A 92 -5.20 -46.88 -17.15
N GLU A 93 -6.15 -47.23 -18.02
CA GLU A 93 -5.93 -47.17 -19.47
C GLU A 93 -5.70 -45.71 -19.89
N GLY A 94 -4.48 -45.38 -20.32
CA GLY A 94 -4.15 -44.07 -20.87
C GLY A 94 -3.04 -43.29 -20.17
N VAL A 95 -2.54 -43.78 -19.02
CA VAL A 95 -1.34 -43.23 -18.34
C VAL A 95 -0.16 -44.16 -18.59
N TYR A 96 1.02 -43.59 -18.85
CA TYR A 96 2.28 -44.32 -18.94
C TYR A 96 3.32 -43.69 -18.01
N ALA A 97 3.85 -44.51 -17.10
CA ALA A 97 4.89 -44.15 -16.14
C ALA A 97 6.28 -44.51 -16.68
N ILE A 98 7.26 -43.63 -16.48
CA ILE A 98 8.67 -43.97 -16.70
C ILE A 98 9.11 -44.81 -15.48
N VAL A 99 9.31 -46.12 -15.69
CA VAL A 99 9.38 -47.15 -14.63
C VAL A 99 10.68 -47.10 -13.82
N ASP A 100 10.58 -47.34 -12.51
CA ASP A 100 11.51 -48.23 -11.81
C ASP A 100 10.70 -49.29 -11.03
N SER A 101 10.91 -50.55 -11.37
CA SER A 101 10.13 -51.70 -10.88
C SER A 101 10.56 -52.07 -9.46
N CYS A 102 9.99 -51.37 -8.48
CA CYS A 102 9.99 -51.77 -7.07
C CYS A 102 8.56 -51.70 -6.51
N SER A 103 8.19 -52.71 -5.73
CA SER A 103 6.86 -53.03 -5.25
C SER A 103 6.30 -52.04 -4.21
N GLY A 104 6.01 -50.80 -4.63
CA GLY A 104 5.29 -49.79 -3.85
C GLY A 104 4.23 -49.07 -4.70
N PRO A 105 3.26 -48.36 -4.10
CA PRO A 105 2.30 -47.59 -4.86
C PRO A 105 3.00 -46.43 -5.60
N TYR A 106 2.64 -46.24 -6.87
CA TYR A 106 3.31 -45.31 -7.76
C TYR A 106 2.91 -43.86 -7.47
N VAL A 107 3.88 -43.00 -7.12
CA VAL A 107 3.68 -41.56 -6.85
C VAL A 107 4.18 -40.73 -8.02
N VAL A 108 3.33 -39.85 -8.55
CA VAL A 108 3.68 -38.94 -9.65
C VAL A 108 4.43 -37.74 -9.07
N LYS A 109 5.70 -37.61 -9.46
CA LYS A 109 6.60 -36.50 -9.08
C LYS A 109 7.14 -35.75 -10.31
N ILE A 110 7.89 -34.67 -10.08
CA ILE A 110 8.71 -34.04 -11.12
C ILE A 110 9.84 -35.00 -11.53
N GLU A 111 10.05 -35.14 -12.84
CA GLU A 111 11.11 -35.96 -13.41
C GLU A 111 12.43 -35.19 -13.41
N GLU A 112 13.36 -35.57 -12.54
CA GLU A 112 14.64 -34.86 -12.33
C GLU A 112 15.46 -34.73 -13.62
N SER A 113 15.48 -35.74 -14.49
CA SER A 113 16.20 -35.68 -15.76
C SER A 113 15.58 -34.72 -16.78
N SER A 114 14.35 -34.26 -16.54
CA SER A 114 13.66 -33.29 -17.40
C SER A 114 13.87 -31.84 -16.98
N VAL A 115 14.46 -31.62 -15.80
CA VAL A 115 14.66 -30.28 -15.23
C VAL A 115 15.72 -29.53 -16.03
N CYS A 116 15.36 -28.34 -16.51
CA CYS A 116 16.30 -27.37 -17.07
C CYS A 116 16.24 -26.11 -16.21
N GLY A 117 17.35 -25.78 -15.54
CA GLY A 117 17.44 -24.74 -14.50
C GLY A 117 17.54 -25.34 -13.09
N GLU A 118 17.17 -24.58 -12.06
CA GLU A 118 17.29 -25.00 -10.66
C GLU A 118 15.96 -24.81 -9.91
N PHE A 119 15.38 -25.93 -9.44
CA PHE A 119 14.25 -25.93 -8.51
C PHE A 119 14.73 -26.22 -7.09
N GLN A 120 14.26 -25.43 -6.12
CA GLN A 120 14.31 -25.76 -4.70
C GLN A 120 12.97 -26.36 -4.28
N VAL A 121 12.99 -27.56 -3.68
CA VAL A 121 11.80 -28.14 -3.03
C VAL A 121 11.67 -27.53 -1.63
N ILE A 122 10.67 -26.68 -1.41
CA ILE A 122 10.41 -26.04 -0.11
C ILE A 122 9.73 -27.03 0.84
N LYS A 123 8.71 -27.74 0.35
CA LYS A 123 7.99 -28.77 1.11
C LYS A 123 7.75 -29.98 0.21
N PRO A 124 8.25 -31.18 0.59
CA PRO A 124 7.99 -32.38 -0.17
C PRO A 124 6.48 -32.70 -0.27
N PRO A 125 6.01 -33.30 -1.37
CA PRO A 125 6.80 -33.68 -2.55
C PRO A 125 6.91 -32.60 -3.64
N LEU A 126 6.03 -31.59 -3.67
CA LEU A 126 5.79 -30.80 -4.89
C LEU A 126 5.56 -29.28 -4.68
N LEU A 127 5.86 -28.74 -3.49
CA LEU A 127 5.98 -27.29 -3.33
C LEU A 127 7.39 -26.86 -3.74
N ILE A 128 7.49 -26.17 -4.87
CA ILE A 128 8.75 -25.84 -5.53
C ILE A 128 8.92 -24.33 -5.73
N GLU A 129 10.17 -23.88 -5.74
CA GLU A 129 10.61 -22.53 -6.08
C GLU A 129 11.67 -22.58 -7.18
N SER A 130 11.62 -21.67 -8.14
CA SER A 130 12.67 -21.52 -9.14
C SER A 130 13.78 -20.58 -8.67
N HIS A 131 15.04 -21.01 -8.79
CA HIS A 131 16.22 -20.18 -8.50
C HIS A 131 16.93 -19.71 -9.78
N GLY A 132 16.60 -20.33 -10.92
CA GLY A 132 17.04 -19.91 -12.25
C GLY A 132 16.16 -18.84 -12.89
N VAL A 133 16.66 -18.18 -13.93
CA VAL A 133 15.92 -17.13 -14.68
C VAL A 133 14.59 -17.67 -15.21
N PHE A 134 14.62 -18.87 -15.79
CA PHE A 134 13.45 -19.59 -16.27
C PHE A 134 13.69 -21.10 -16.14
N THR A 135 13.08 -21.72 -15.12
CA THR A 135 13.29 -23.14 -14.81
C THR A 135 12.09 -23.96 -15.27
N SER A 136 12.31 -25.02 -16.05
CA SER A 136 11.27 -25.86 -16.63
C SER A 136 11.41 -27.33 -16.25
N ALA A 137 10.30 -28.04 -16.06
CA ALA A 137 10.31 -29.49 -15.88
C ALA A 137 8.99 -30.16 -16.29
N ARG A 138 9.04 -31.49 -16.42
CA ARG A 138 7.90 -32.37 -16.63
C ARG A 138 7.64 -33.24 -15.40
N ALA A 139 6.42 -33.75 -15.27
CA ALA A 139 6.14 -34.85 -14.38
C ALA A 139 6.74 -36.18 -14.89
N SER A 140 6.75 -37.19 -14.03
CA SER A 140 7.24 -38.57 -14.29
C SER A 140 6.25 -39.45 -15.08
N SER A 141 5.00 -39.00 -15.24
CA SER A 141 3.93 -39.68 -15.97
C SER A 141 3.47 -38.90 -17.18
N CYS A 142 3.17 -39.59 -18.28
CA CYS A 142 2.46 -39.02 -19.42
C CYS A 142 1.09 -39.65 -19.63
N VAL A 143 0.25 -38.91 -20.35
CA VAL A 143 -1.09 -39.33 -20.75
C VAL A 143 -1.20 -39.36 -22.27
N TRP A 144 -1.89 -40.38 -22.80
CA TRP A 144 -2.01 -40.59 -24.25
C TRP A 144 -3.41 -41.01 -24.72
N LYS A 145 -4.33 -41.32 -23.80
CA LYS A 145 -5.76 -41.63 -24.07
C LYS A 145 -6.62 -41.22 -22.87
N GLY A 146 -7.85 -40.76 -23.10
CA GLY A 146 -8.81 -40.40 -22.05
C GLY A 146 -8.71 -38.93 -21.62
N LYS A 147 -9.29 -38.58 -20.46
CA LYS A 147 -9.41 -37.20 -19.97
C LYS A 147 -8.69 -37.06 -18.63
N TRP A 148 -7.71 -36.16 -18.57
CA TRP A 148 -6.81 -36.05 -17.42
C TRP A 148 -6.67 -34.62 -16.91
N MET A 149 -6.44 -34.51 -15.61
CA MET A 149 -6.30 -33.23 -14.92
C MET A 149 -5.20 -33.29 -13.87
N TYR A 150 -4.55 -32.14 -13.67
CA TYR A 150 -3.80 -31.84 -12.45
C TYR A 150 -4.10 -30.42 -11.98
N GLU A 151 -3.81 -30.13 -10.71
CA GLU A 151 -3.97 -28.81 -10.11
C GLU A 151 -2.61 -28.17 -9.80
N VAL A 152 -2.55 -26.85 -9.94
CA VAL A 152 -1.41 -26.02 -9.51
C VAL A 152 -1.93 -24.93 -8.58
N THR A 153 -1.44 -24.90 -7.35
CA THR A 153 -1.75 -23.83 -6.40
C THR A 153 -0.63 -22.80 -6.41
N LEU A 154 -0.97 -21.54 -6.67
CA LEU A 154 -0.02 -20.44 -6.79
C LEU A 154 0.38 -19.91 -5.40
N GLU A 155 1.66 -20.01 -5.04
CA GLU A 155 2.20 -19.33 -3.85
C GLU A 155 2.73 -17.93 -4.17
N THR A 156 3.17 -17.73 -5.42
CA THR A 156 3.44 -16.42 -6.02
C THR A 156 2.63 -16.28 -7.31
N SER A 157 2.43 -15.06 -7.78
CA SER A 157 1.57 -14.77 -8.94
C SER A 157 2.28 -14.05 -10.08
N GLY A 158 3.62 -14.15 -10.16
CA GLY A 158 4.39 -13.59 -11.26
C GLY A 158 4.42 -14.50 -12.48
N LEU A 159 5.56 -14.52 -13.17
CA LEU A 159 5.68 -15.11 -14.51
C LEU A 159 5.88 -16.62 -14.46
N GLN A 160 4.80 -17.36 -14.77
CA GLN A 160 4.76 -18.81 -14.77
C GLN A 160 4.04 -19.30 -16.04
N GLN A 161 4.43 -20.45 -16.56
CA GLN A 161 3.77 -21.12 -17.69
C GLN A 161 3.38 -22.54 -17.26
N LEU A 162 2.07 -22.81 -17.22
CA LEU A 162 1.52 -24.08 -16.77
C LEU A 162 0.86 -24.80 -17.94
N GLY A 163 1.19 -26.07 -18.17
CA GLY A 163 0.46 -26.87 -19.17
C GLY A 163 1.06 -28.22 -19.49
N TRP A 164 1.16 -28.54 -20.77
CA TRP A 164 1.45 -29.89 -21.25
C TRP A 164 2.58 -29.87 -22.27
N ALA A 165 3.50 -30.83 -22.17
CA ALA A 165 4.61 -30.98 -23.12
C ALA A 165 4.91 -32.45 -23.39
N THR A 166 5.29 -32.78 -24.63
CA THR A 166 5.85 -34.10 -24.93
C THR A 166 7.35 -34.16 -24.58
N VAL A 167 7.92 -35.36 -24.50
CA VAL A 167 9.37 -35.58 -24.28
C VAL A 167 10.24 -34.96 -25.39
N SER A 168 9.69 -34.77 -26.59
CA SER A 168 10.42 -34.22 -27.74
C SER A 168 10.64 -32.70 -27.68
N CYS A 169 9.93 -32.00 -26.79
CA CYS A 169 10.07 -30.55 -26.64
C CYS A 169 11.39 -30.23 -25.90
N PRO A 170 12.28 -29.37 -26.43
CA PRO A 170 13.47 -28.96 -25.69
C PRO A 170 13.10 -27.96 -24.59
N PHE A 171 13.74 -28.07 -23.42
CA PHE A 171 13.77 -27.00 -22.43
C PHE A 171 15.19 -26.41 -22.38
N THR A 172 15.27 -25.08 -22.35
CA THR A 172 16.52 -24.33 -22.23
C THR A 172 16.29 -23.13 -21.29
N GLU A 173 17.34 -22.38 -20.96
CA GLU A 173 17.22 -21.15 -20.15
C GLU A 173 16.31 -20.06 -20.77
N HIS A 174 15.96 -20.20 -22.05
CA HIS A 174 15.13 -19.25 -22.79
C HIS A 174 13.89 -19.87 -23.44
N THR A 175 13.72 -21.19 -23.34
CA THR A 175 12.60 -21.92 -23.95
C THR A 175 11.97 -22.83 -22.91
N GLY A 176 10.75 -22.53 -22.51
CA GLY A 176 9.98 -23.32 -21.56
C GLY A 176 8.75 -23.98 -22.18
N VAL A 177 7.74 -24.18 -21.34
CA VAL A 177 6.50 -24.83 -21.73
C VAL A 177 5.68 -23.85 -22.57
N GLY A 178 5.29 -24.28 -23.76
CA GLY A 178 4.59 -23.45 -24.74
C GLY A 178 5.47 -22.99 -25.89
N ASP A 179 6.80 -23.16 -25.83
CA ASP A 179 7.74 -22.66 -26.86
C ASP A 179 8.09 -23.70 -27.94
N ALA A 180 7.31 -24.78 -28.03
CA ALA A 180 7.48 -25.84 -29.04
C ALA A 180 6.11 -26.29 -29.59
N GLU A 181 6.07 -26.89 -30.79
CA GLU A 181 4.81 -27.29 -31.44
C GLU A 181 3.91 -28.21 -30.59
N ASP A 182 4.51 -29.15 -29.84
CA ASP A 182 3.80 -30.06 -28.93
C ASP A 182 3.93 -29.66 -27.46
N SER A 183 4.08 -28.36 -27.23
CA SER A 183 4.07 -27.77 -25.90
C SER A 183 3.02 -26.68 -25.84
N TYR A 184 2.16 -26.77 -24.84
CA TYR A 184 1.01 -25.90 -24.65
C TYR A 184 1.04 -25.35 -23.24
N ALA A 185 0.96 -24.03 -23.08
CA ALA A 185 0.93 -23.43 -21.75
C ALA A 185 -0.09 -22.29 -21.63
N PHE A 186 -0.46 -22.02 -20.38
CA PHE A 186 -1.18 -20.84 -19.95
C PHE A 186 -0.31 -20.02 -19.00
N ASP A 187 -0.24 -18.71 -19.25
CA ASP A 187 0.40 -17.69 -18.41
C ASP A 187 -0.68 -16.69 -17.96
N GLY A 188 -1.14 -16.82 -16.72
CA GLY A 188 -2.15 -15.96 -16.13
C GLY A 188 -1.60 -14.64 -15.60
N LYS A 189 -0.29 -14.39 -15.60
CA LYS A 189 0.24 -13.04 -15.29
C LYS A 189 0.12 -12.13 -16.51
N ARG A 190 0.41 -12.67 -17.69
CA ARG A 190 0.28 -11.97 -18.97
C ARG A 190 -1.09 -12.16 -19.63
N VAL A 191 -1.90 -13.10 -19.13
CA VAL A 191 -3.25 -13.43 -19.62
C VAL A 191 -3.19 -13.89 -21.08
N ILE A 192 -2.30 -14.85 -21.33
CA ILE A 192 -2.02 -15.41 -22.65
C ILE A 192 -1.85 -16.93 -22.57
N LYS A 193 -2.07 -17.58 -23.71
CA LYS A 193 -1.70 -18.97 -23.95
C LYS A 193 -0.54 -19.04 -24.94
N TRP A 194 0.29 -20.06 -24.80
CA TRP A 194 1.52 -20.26 -25.57
C TRP A 194 1.49 -21.60 -26.31
N ASN A 195 1.71 -21.54 -27.63
CA ASN A 195 2.11 -22.67 -28.48
C ASN A 195 2.92 -22.10 -29.66
N LEU A 196 4.23 -21.95 -29.47
CA LEU A 196 5.17 -21.14 -30.26
C LEU A 196 4.90 -19.64 -30.24
N ASN A 197 3.65 -19.24 -30.45
CA ASN A 197 3.19 -17.86 -30.45
C ASN A 197 2.32 -17.59 -29.22
N ALA A 198 2.31 -16.32 -28.78
CA ALA A 198 1.43 -15.85 -27.72
C ALA A 198 0.07 -15.42 -28.28
N GLU A 199 -1.01 -15.89 -27.66
CA GLU A 199 -2.38 -15.47 -27.96
C GLU A 199 -3.12 -15.07 -26.67
N PRO A 200 -3.98 -14.04 -26.67
CA PRO A 200 -4.78 -13.67 -25.49
C PRO A 200 -5.69 -14.83 -25.04
N TYR A 201 -5.66 -15.16 -23.75
CA TYR A 201 -6.50 -16.22 -23.16
C TYR A 201 -6.57 -16.11 -21.63
N GLY A 202 -7.74 -16.43 -21.07
CA GLY A 202 -7.92 -16.60 -19.63
C GLY A 202 -8.13 -15.29 -18.86
N GLN A 203 -7.70 -15.28 -17.59
CA GLN A 203 -7.85 -14.17 -16.65
C GLN A 203 -6.56 -13.98 -15.85
N SER A 204 -6.37 -12.79 -15.27
CA SER A 204 -5.23 -12.53 -14.38
C SER A 204 -5.30 -13.43 -13.14
N TRP A 205 -4.23 -14.10 -12.78
CA TRP A 205 -4.19 -14.85 -11.51
C TRP A 205 -3.66 -14.01 -10.33
N VAL A 206 -3.88 -14.52 -9.13
CA VAL A 206 -3.41 -13.96 -7.86
C VAL A 206 -2.88 -15.08 -6.95
N VAL A 207 -2.10 -14.72 -5.93
CA VAL A 207 -1.60 -15.68 -4.93
C VAL A 207 -2.77 -16.39 -4.25
N GLY A 208 -2.69 -17.71 -4.13
CA GLY A 208 -3.73 -18.58 -3.59
C GLY A 208 -4.74 -19.07 -4.63
N ASP A 209 -4.62 -18.69 -5.91
CA ASP A 209 -5.41 -19.31 -6.98
C ASP A 209 -5.00 -20.78 -7.19
N VAL A 210 -6.01 -21.62 -7.45
CA VAL A 210 -5.83 -23.02 -7.86
C VAL A 210 -6.19 -23.16 -9.33
N ILE A 211 -5.21 -23.48 -10.16
CA ILE A 211 -5.34 -23.64 -11.61
C ILE A 211 -5.50 -25.11 -11.94
N GLY A 212 -6.67 -25.48 -12.47
CA GLY A 212 -6.93 -26.79 -13.03
C GLY A 212 -6.47 -26.87 -14.47
N CYS A 213 -5.55 -27.77 -14.77
CA CYS A 213 -4.99 -27.97 -16.11
C CYS A 213 -5.56 -29.27 -16.69
N CYS A 214 -6.44 -29.17 -17.68
CA CYS A 214 -7.21 -30.29 -18.22
C CYS A 214 -6.80 -30.61 -19.66
N ILE A 215 -6.66 -31.90 -19.98
CA ILE A 215 -6.41 -32.41 -21.33
C ILE A 215 -7.43 -33.50 -21.68
N ASP A 216 -8.20 -33.27 -22.74
CA ASP A 216 -9.21 -34.19 -23.28
C ASP A 216 -8.66 -34.80 -24.58
N LEU A 217 -8.07 -35.99 -24.49
CA LEU A 217 -7.48 -36.69 -25.64
C LEU A 217 -8.53 -37.43 -26.48
N GLU A 218 -9.81 -37.36 -26.10
CA GLU A 218 -10.92 -37.89 -26.88
C GLU A 218 -11.43 -36.85 -27.88
N ASN A 219 -11.49 -35.58 -27.44
CA ASN A 219 -11.85 -34.43 -28.27
C ASN A 219 -10.67 -33.63 -28.81
N ASP A 220 -9.45 -34.01 -28.42
CA ASP A 220 -8.20 -33.33 -28.79
C ASP A 220 -8.14 -31.86 -28.29
N ASP A 221 -8.61 -31.61 -27.07
CA ASP A 221 -8.72 -30.27 -26.47
C ASP A 221 -7.87 -30.11 -25.19
N ILE A 222 -7.37 -28.90 -24.94
CA ILE A 222 -6.78 -28.47 -23.66
C ILE A 222 -7.58 -27.29 -23.13
N SER A 223 -7.98 -27.36 -21.86
CA SER A 223 -8.71 -26.30 -21.17
C SER A 223 -8.14 -26.03 -19.78
N TYR A 224 -8.33 -24.80 -19.30
CA TYR A 224 -7.88 -24.38 -17.98
C TYR A 224 -9.06 -23.90 -17.13
N TYR A 225 -8.93 -24.09 -15.82
CA TYR A 225 -9.91 -23.69 -14.82
C TYR A 225 -9.21 -22.87 -13.75
N ARG A 226 -9.87 -21.81 -13.26
CA ARG A 226 -9.39 -21.01 -12.14
C ARG A 226 -10.39 -21.16 -11.00
N ASN A 227 -9.95 -21.75 -9.89
CA ASN A 227 -10.79 -22.02 -8.71
C ASN A 227 -12.10 -22.75 -9.06
N GLY A 228 -12.01 -23.72 -9.99
CA GLY A 228 -13.14 -24.50 -10.49
C GLY A 228 -13.99 -23.84 -11.58
N VAL A 229 -13.76 -22.56 -11.90
CA VAL A 229 -14.46 -21.86 -12.98
C VAL A 229 -13.70 -22.05 -14.30
N SER A 230 -14.37 -22.52 -15.34
CA SER A 230 -13.76 -22.73 -16.66
C SER A 230 -13.32 -21.40 -17.29
N LEU A 231 -12.12 -21.39 -17.86
CA LEU A 231 -11.59 -20.29 -18.69
C LEU A 231 -11.85 -20.51 -20.19
N GLY A 232 -12.64 -21.53 -20.55
CA GLY A 232 -12.88 -21.94 -21.93
C GLY A 232 -11.78 -22.86 -22.48
N VAL A 233 -11.95 -23.34 -23.72
CA VAL A 233 -10.95 -24.18 -24.40
C VAL A 233 -9.78 -23.30 -24.87
N ALA A 234 -8.56 -23.65 -24.48
CA ALA A 234 -7.35 -22.94 -24.86
C ALA A 234 -6.82 -23.42 -26.23
N PHE A 235 -6.79 -24.73 -26.42
CA PHE A 235 -6.26 -25.36 -27.63
C PHE A 235 -7.20 -26.47 -28.10
N THR A 236 -7.38 -26.57 -29.42
CA THR A 236 -8.18 -27.60 -30.08
C THR A 236 -7.33 -28.32 -31.14
N GLY A 237 -7.64 -29.58 -31.42
CA GLY A 237 -6.94 -30.37 -32.43
C GLY A 237 -5.49 -30.71 -32.07
N ILE A 238 -5.21 -30.96 -30.77
CA ILE A 238 -3.87 -31.41 -30.34
C ILE A 238 -3.50 -32.76 -30.98
N ARG A 239 -2.22 -32.97 -31.26
CA ARG A 239 -1.76 -34.18 -31.98
C ARG A 239 -1.93 -35.44 -31.15
N LYS A 240 -2.59 -36.46 -31.71
CA LYS A 240 -2.73 -37.78 -31.07
C LYS A 240 -1.38 -38.46 -30.86
N ARG A 241 -1.22 -39.09 -29.69
CA ARG A 241 0.03 -39.75 -29.27
C ARG A 241 -0.18 -41.22 -28.95
N VAL A 242 0.95 -41.94 -28.89
CA VAL A 242 1.03 -43.36 -28.53
C VAL A 242 1.64 -43.49 -27.12
N PRO A 243 1.48 -44.64 -26.44
CA PRO A 243 2.08 -44.87 -25.12
C PRO A 243 3.58 -44.53 -25.10
N GLY A 244 4.04 -43.82 -24.06
CA GLY A 244 5.44 -43.40 -23.89
C GLY A 244 5.87 -42.16 -24.69
N LEU A 245 5.04 -41.69 -25.64
CA LEU A 245 5.22 -40.43 -26.36
C LEU A 245 4.06 -39.45 -26.09
N GLY A 246 3.37 -39.64 -24.96
CA GLY A 246 2.21 -38.86 -24.55
C GLY A 246 2.58 -37.45 -24.09
N TYR A 247 1.57 -36.73 -23.62
CA TYR A 247 1.71 -35.42 -23.00
C TYR A 247 2.00 -35.58 -21.51
N TYR A 248 3.04 -34.91 -21.03
CA TYR A 248 3.36 -34.80 -19.62
C TYR A 248 2.84 -33.46 -19.10
N PRO A 249 2.31 -33.40 -17.87
CA PRO A 249 2.25 -32.15 -17.14
C PRO A 249 3.62 -31.49 -17.13
N ALA A 250 3.67 -30.22 -17.46
CA ALA A 250 4.89 -29.47 -17.55
C ALA A 250 4.68 -28.05 -17.04
N ILE A 251 5.72 -27.50 -16.43
CA ILE A 251 5.71 -26.15 -15.87
C ILE A 251 6.99 -25.40 -16.23
N SER A 252 6.92 -24.08 -16.31
CA SER A 252 8.08 -23.19 -16.31
C SER A 252 7.86 -22.04 -15.33
N LEU A 253 8.83 -21.80 -14.46
CA LEU A 253 8.76 -20.80 -13.39
C LEU A 253 9.94 -19.82 -13.54
N SER A 254 9.64 -18.52 -13.51
CA SER A 254 10.68 -17.49 -13.46
C SER A 254 11.34 -17.46 -12.08
N GLN A 255 12.51 -16.81 -11.96
CA GLN A 255 13.24 -16.71 -10.70
C GLN A 255 12.37 -16.19 -9.54
N GLY A 256 12.37 -16.90 -8.41
CA GLY A 256 11.61 -16.57 -7.21
C GLY A 256 10.14 -17.02 -7.25
N GLU A 257 9.64 -17.52 -8.38
CA GLU A 257 8.26 -17.99 -8.50
C GLU A 257 8.07 -19.37 -7.85
N ARG A 258 6.92 -19.55 -7.19
CA ARG A 258 6.57 -20.71 -6.38
C ARG A 258 5.17 -21.22 -6.65
N CYS A 259 5.04 -22.53 -6.72
CA CYS A 259 3.75 -23.20 -6.80
C CYS A 259 3.78 -24.59 -6.13
N ASP A 260 2.61 -25.05 -5.68
CA ASP A 260 2.39 -26.41 -5.19
C ASP A 260 1.64 -27.23 -6.25
N LEU A 261 2.23 -28.33 -6.71
CA LEU A 261 1.66 -29.17 -7.75
C LEU A 261 0.91 -30.35 -7.13
N ASN A 262 -0.27 -30.64 -7.65
CA ASN A 262 -1.05 -31.81 -7.28
C ASN A 262 -1.46 -32.61 -8.52
N PHE A 263 -0.82 -33.77 -8.72
CA PHE A 263 -1.14 -34.71 -9.79
C PHE A 263 -2.20 -35.76 -9.39
N GLY A 264 -2.75 -35.67 -8.17
CA GLY A 264 -3.69 -36.63 -7.59
C GLY A 264 -3.22 -37.28 -6.29
N ALA A 265 -2.02 -36.91 -5.80
CA ALA A 265 -1.50 -37.36 -4.50
C ALA A 265 -2.33 -36.84 -3.32
N ARG A 266 -3.04 -35.73 -3.51
CA ARG A 266 -4.08 -35.23 -2.60
C ARG A 266 -5.39 -35.09 -3.39
N PRO A 267 -6.56 -35.18 -2.73
CA PRO A 267 -7.84 -34.85 -3.36
C PRO A 267 -7.77 -33.47 -4.03
N PHE A 268 -8.28 -33.35 -5.26
CA PHE A 268 -8.38 -32.06 -5.92
C PHE A 268 -9.34 -31.14 -5.18
N ARG A 269 -8.97 -29.87 -5.07
CA ARG A 269 -9.82 -28.84 -4.47
C ARG A 269 -11.04 -28.56 -5.36
N HIS A 270 -10.82 -28.55 -6.67
CA HIS A 270 -11.80 -28.24 -7.69
C HIS A 270 -11.80 -29.32 -8.78
N SER A 271 -12.26 -30.53 -8.44
CA SER A 271 -12.41 -31.61 -9.41
C SER A 271 -13.35 -31.22 -10.57
N VAL A 272 -12.93 -31.46 -11.81
CA VAL A 272 -13.75 -31.22 -13.00
C VAL A 272 -14.44 -32.51 -13.43
N GLU A 273 -15.75 -32.43 -13.66
CA GLU A 273 -16.56 -33.58 -14.07
C GLU A 273 -16.01 -34.21 -15.37
N GLY A 274 -15.85 -35.54 -15.35
CA GLY A 274 -15.35 -36.32 -16.50
C GLY A 274 -13.83 -36.41 -16.62
N PHE A 275 -13.04 -35.63 -15.86
CA PHE A 275 -11.58 -35.71 -15.86
C PHE A 275 -11.06 -36.54 -14.68
N GLN A 276 -10.01 -37.33 -14.93
CA GLN A 276 -9.38 -38.19 -13.92
C GLN A 276 -8.03 -37.60 -13.45
N PRO A 277 -7.63 -37.82 -12.18
CA PRO A 277 -6.28 -37.49 -11.73
C PRO A 277 -5.26 -38.40 -12.39
N ILE A 278 -4.03 -37.89 -12.57
CA ILE A 278 -2.93 -38.67 -13.16
C ILE A 278 -2.44 -39.75 -12.19
N GLN A 279 -2.44 -39.43 -10.89
CA GLN A 279 -2.26 -40.37 -9.80
C GLN A 279 -3.62 -40.81 -9.25
N ALA A 280 -3.90 -42.12 -9.29
CA ALA A 280 -5.16 -42.63 -8.79
C ALA A 280 -5.30 -42.49 -7.25
N PRO A 281 -6.52 -42.26 -6.72
CA PRO A 281 -6.77 -42.29 -5.29
C PRO A 281 -6.35 -43.62 -4.64
N PRO A 282 -5.93 -43.62 -3.37
CA PRO A 282 -5.56 -44.85 -2.68
C PRO A 282 -6.76 -45.80 -2.52
N SER A 283 -6.50 -47.10 -2.54
CA SER A 283 -7.54 -48.14 -2.40
C SER A 283 -8.33 -48.06 -1.08
N THR A 284 -7.72 -47.50 -0.03
CA THR A 284 -8.34 -47.27 1.29
C THR A 284 -9.37 -46.13 1.29
N ASN A 285 -9.39 -45.27 0.27
CA ASN A 285 -10.26 -44.09 0.22
C ASN A 285 -11.75 -44.44 0.34
N GLN A 286 -12.22 -45.43 -0.43
CA GLN A 286 -13.62 -45.81 -0.41
C GLN A 286 -14.05 -46.40 0.94
N LEU A 287 -13.14 -47.11 1.62
CA LEU A 287 -13.37 -47.65 2.96
C LEU A 287 -13.44 -46.53 4.00
N ALA A 288 -12.50 -45.58 3.95
CA ALA A 288 -12.47 -44.43 4.85
C ALA A 288 -13.77 -43.60 4.76
N ILE A 289 -14.23 -43.26 3.54
CA ILE A 289 -15.49 -42.52 3.31
C ILE A 289 -16.67 -43.25 3.95
N ARG A 290 -16.75 -44.57 3.73
CA ARG A 290 -17.81 -45.44 4.26
C ARG A 290 -17.84 -45.47 5.80
N LEU A 291 -16.67 -45.64 6.43
CA LEU A 291 -16.55 -45.65 7.89
C LEU A 291 -16.90 -44.30 8.53
N LEU A 292 -16.42 -43.19 7.95
CA LEU A 292 -16.76 -41.84 8.40
C LEU A 292 -18.25 -41.53 8.21
N HIS A 293 -18.86 -42.04 7.14
CA HIS A 293 -20.31 -41.94 6.94
C HIS A 293 -21.10 -42.69 8.03
N CYS A 294 -20.67 -43.89 8.42
CA CYS A 294 -21.25 -44.61 9.57
C CYS A 294 -21.10 -43.81 10.87
N PHE A 295 -19.95 -43.14 11.07
CA PHE A 295 -19.74 -42.25 12.21
C PHE A 295 -20.72 -41.06 12.19
N SER A 296 -20.89 -40.40 11.03
CA SER A 296 -21.85 -39.30 10.86
C SER A 296 -23.28 -39.72 11.19
N LYS A 297 -23.69 -40.94 10.80
CA LYS A 297 -24.99 -41.50 11.20
C LYS A 297 -25.12 -41.70 12.71
N LEU A 298 -24.09 -42.24 13.35
CA LEU A 298 -24.07 -42.40 14.81
C LEU A 298 -24.25 -41.04 15.51
N LEU A 299 -23.56 -39.99 15.05
CA LEU A 299 -23.71 -38.63 15.57
C LEU A 299 -25.12 -38.07 15.33
N ASN A 300 -25.68 -38.27 14.14
CA ASN A 300 -27.04 -37.83 13.81
C ASN A 300 -28.12 -38.49 14.68
N MET A 301 -27.97 -39.78 14.97
CA MET A 301 -28.90 -40.48 15.87
C MET A 301 -28.79 -39.96 17.31
N TRP A 302 -27.57 -39.73 17.79
CA TRP A 302 -27.33 -39.14 19.10
C TRP A 302 -27.96 -37.74 19.22
N ARG A 303 -27.85 -36.90 18.18
CA ARG A 303 -28.50 -35.58 18.12
C ARG A 303 -30.03 -35.67 18.10
N GLY A 304 -30.58 -36.65 17.38
CA GLY A 304 -32.03 -36.83 17.13
C GLY A 304 -32.86 -37.21 18.36
N GLU A 305 -32.25 -37.73 19.43
CA GLU A 305 -32.92 -38.04 20.69
C GLU A 305 -33.52 -36.79 21.38
N ARG A 306 -33.04 -35.59 21.05
CA ARG A 306 -33.52 -34.33 21.64
C ARG A 306 -34.75 -33.72 20.96
N THR A 307 -35.18 -34.17 19.77
CA THR A 307 -36.20 -33.44 18.97
C THR A 307 -37.32 -34.24 18.30
N SER A 308 -37.34 -35.58 18.30
CA SER A 308 -38.35 -36.34 17.52
C SER A 308 -38.95 -37.59 18.21
N HIS A 309 -40.29 -37.62 18.33
CA HIS A 309 -41.06 -38.80 18.77
C HIS A 309 -41.04 -40.01 17.79
N LYS A 310 -40.29 -39.93 16.68
CA LYS A 310 -40.15 -40.99 15.66
C LYS A 310 -39.08 -42.06 16.00
N LEU A 311 -38.24 -41.83 17.01
CA LEU A 311 -37.13 -42.72 17.41
C LEU A 311 -37.51 -43.81 18.44
N LYS A 312 -38.79 -44.01 18.77
CA LYS A 312 -39.24 -45.06 19.72
C LYS A 312 -38.93 -46.52 19.28
N ARG A 313 -38.35 -46.72 18.09
CA ARG A 313 -37.99 -48.05 17.53
C ARG A 313 -36.52 -48.44 17.75
N PHE A 314 -35.67 -47.57 18.28
CA PHE A 314 -34.22 -47.79 18.44
C PHE A 314 -33.80 -47.66 19.90
N LEU A 315 -32.73 -48.36 20.29
CA LEU A 315 -32.13 -48.29 21.63
C LEU A 315 -31.49 -46.90 21.88
N PRO A 316 -31.54 -46.34 23.11
CA PRO A 316 -30.85 -45.10 23.42
C PRO A 316 -29.36 -45.14 23.07
N VAL A 317 -28.90 -44.20 22.23
CA VAL A 317 -27.56 -44.17 21.63
C VAL A 317 -26.48 -43.84 22.66
N GLU A 318 -26.84 -43.26 23.80
CA GLU A 318 -25.93 -42.88 24.90
C GLU A 318 -25.04 -44.05 25.37
N LYS A 319 -25.57 -45.28 25.41
CA LYS A 319 -24.81 -46.49 25.80
C LYS A 319 -24.09 -47.18 24.65
N LEU A 320 -24.44 -46.86 23.40
CA LEU A 320 -23.86 -47.46 22.19
C LEU A 320 -22.82 -46.57 21.52
N TYR A 321 -22.82 -45.27 21.81
CA TYR A 321 -21.93 -44.32 21.18
C TYR A 321 -20.46 -44.71 21.36
N GLU A 322 -20.05 -44.99 22.60
CA GLU A 322 -18.66 -45.32 22.92
C GLU A 322 -18.18 -46.61 22.21
N PRO A 323 -18.84 -47.79 22.36
CA PRO A 323 -18.37 -49.01 21.71
C PRO A 323 -18.47 -48.96 20.17
N VAL A 324 -19.49 -48.29 19.62
CA VAL A 324 -19.65 -48.19 18.15
C VAL A 324 -18.67 -47.21 17.54
N SER A 325 -18.48 -46.02 18.12
CA SER A 325 -17.51 -45.05 17.64
C SER A 325 -16.07 -45.57 17.77
N HIS A 326 -15.74 -46.26 18.87
CA HIS A 326 -14.44 -46.90 19.04
C HIS A 326 -14.23 -48.03 18.03
N GLY A 327 -15.23 -48.89 17.79
CA GLY A 327 -15.15 -49.94 16.77
C GLY A 327 -14.99 -49.42 15.34
N ILE A 328 -15.68 -48.33 14.98
CA ILE A 328 -15.51 -47.64 13.69
C ILE A 328 -14.09 -47.07 13.58
N CYS A 329 -13.61 -46.34 14.59
CA CYS A 329 -12.26 -45.78 14.60
C CYS A 329 -11.18 -46.86 14.56
N MET A 330 -11.38 -47.98 15.26
CA MET A 330 -10.43 -49.10 15.23
C MET A 330 -10.24 -49.64 13.82
N GLU A 331 -11.32 -49.86 13.07
CA GLU A 331 -11.22 -50.30 11.67
C GLU A 331 -10.67 -49.21 10.73
N PHE A 332 -10.98 -47.94 11.02
CA PHE A 332 -10.44 -46.81 10.29
C PHE A 332 -8.92 -46.71 10.45
N PHE A 333 -8.41 -46.75 11.68
CA PHE A 333 -6.97 -46.71 11.95
C PHE A 333 -6.26 -48.00 11.49
N ASN A 334 -6.88 -49.18 11.62
CA ASN A 334 -6.33 -50.42 11.05
C ASN A 334 -6.12 -50.32 9.52
N ALA A 335 -7.06 -49.69 8.81
CA ALA A 335 -6.94 -49.47 7.37
C ALA A 335 -5.82 -48.49 7.00
N LEU A 336 -5.62 -47.45 7.82
CA LEU A 336 -4.56 -46.46 7.66
C LEU A 336 -3.18 -47.04 8.01
N ASP A 337 -3.05 -47.78 9.10
CA ASP A 337 -1.81 -48.42 9.54
C ASP A 337 -1.33 -49.47 8.52
N SER A 338 -2.26 -50.10 7.81
CA SER A 338 -1.96 -51.03 6.72
C SER A 338 -1.45 -50.34 5.45
N ASN A 339 -1.73 -49.04 5.26
CA ASN A 339 -1.31 -48.26 4.10
C ASN A 339 -0.92 -46.82 4.53
N PRO A 340 0.26 -46.62 5.16
CA PRO A 340 0.66 -45.33 5.73
C PRO A 340 0.67 -44.18 4.70
N GLU A 341 0.99 -44.46 3.44
CA GLU A 341 1.00 -43.49 2.35
C GLU A 341 -0.39 -42.92 2.03
N SER A 342 -1.46 -43.59 2.45
CA SER A 342 -2.83 -43.10 2.26
C SER A 342 -3.27 -42.07 3.30
N VAL A 343 -2.56 -41.95 4.44
CA VAL A 343 -2.96 -41.10 5.57
C VAL A 343 -3.11 -39.64 5.14
N GLU A 344 -2.19 -39.12 4.32
CA GLU A 344 -2.29 -37.75 3.80
C GLU A 344 -3.56 -37.56 2.95
N TYR A 345 -3.79 -38.42 1.96
CA TYR A 345 -4.96 -38.33 1.08
C TYR A 345 -6.28 -38.40 1.88
N ILE A 346 -6.38 -39.33 2.84
CA ILE A 346 -7.57 -39.49 3.69
C ILE A 346 -7.78 -38.26 4.60
N SER A 347 -6.69 -37.71 5.15
CA SER A 347 -6.74 -36.54 6.04
C SER A 347 -7.18 -35.28 5.31
N TRP A 348 -6.69 -35.06 4.08
CA TRP A 348 -7.00 -33.89 3.26
C TRP A 348 -8.40 -33.92 2.63
N GLY A 349 -8.97 -35.11 2.40
CA GLY A 349 -10.29 -35.26 1.79
C GLY A 349 -11.34 -35.77 2.77
N PRO A 350 -11.62 -37.10 2.80
CA PRO A 350 -12.72 -37.67 3.56
C PRO A 350 -12.81 -37.20 5.02
N LEU A 351 -11.68 -37.15 5.74
CA LEU A 351 -11.67 -36.73 7.14
C LEU A 351 -11.99 -35.24 7.29
N LEU A 352 -11.32 -34.37 6.54
CA LEU A 352 -11.57 -32.92 6.61
C LEU A 352 -13.03 -32.60 6.25
N SER A 353 -13.56 -33.21 5.17
CA SER A 353 -14.97 -33.07 4.79
C SER A 353 -15.90 -33.51 5.92
N PHE A 354 -15.65 -34.67 6.53
CA PHE A 354 -16.42 -35.15 7.68
C PHE A 354 -16.38 -34.17 8.86
N LEU A 355 -15.21 -33.64 9.21
CA LEU A 355 -15.07 -32.69 10.32
C LEU A 355 -15.78 -31.36 10.05
N ILE A 356 -15.69 -30.84 8.82
CA ILE A 356 -16.39 -29.62 8.41
C ILE A 356 -17.91 -29.82 8.40
N GLU A 357 -18.41 -30.97 7.93
CA GLU A 357 -19.83 -31.33 8.01
C GLU A 357 -20.32 -31.39 9.46
N VAL A 358 -19.59 -32.10 10.34
CA VAL A 358 -19.92 -32.18 11.77
C VAL A 358 -19.89 -30.79 12.42
N PHE A 359 -18.94 -29.95 12.02
CA PHE A 359 -18.78 -28.60 12.54
C PHE A 359 -19.95 -27.68 12.14
N HIS A 360 -20.49 -27.79 10.92
CA HIS A 360 -21.55 -26.91 10.41
C HIS A 360 -22.99 -27.33 10.73
N ASP A 361 -23.20 -28.49 11.36
CA ASP A 361 -24.53 -29.07 11.59
C ASP A 361 -25.45 -28.24 12.53
N GLN A 362 -24.88 -27.33 13.36
CA GLN A 362 -25.63 -26.38 14.19
C GLN A 362 -25.07 -24.95 14.07
N ALA A 363 -25.91 -23.93 14.24
CA ALA A 363 -25.49 -22.53 14.08
C ALA A 363 -24.86 -21.92 15.37
N PRO A 364 -23.71 -21.21 15.29
CA PRO A 364 -22.86 -21.08 14.11
C PRO A 364 -22.06 -22.35 13.82
N HIS A 365 -21.67 -23.11 14.87
CA HIS A 365 -20.94 -24.39 14.78
C HIS A 365 -21.34 -25.37 15.91
N ASP A 366 -21.29 -26.69 15.66
CA ASP A 366 -21.55 -27.77 16.65
C ASP A 366 -20.26 -28.27 17.33
N TYR A 367 -19.75 -27.49 18.29
CA TYR A 367 -18.54 -27.85 19.05
C TYR A 367 -18.70 -29.12 19.89
N GLU A 368 -19.90 -29.43 20.40
CA GLU A 368 -20.14 -30.62 21.24
C GLU A 368 -19.93 -31.90 20.44
N SER A 369 -20.49 -31.98 19.23
CA SER A 369 -20.30 -33.13 18.34
C SER A 369 -18.84 -33.27 17.90
N LEU A 370 -18.19 -32.15 17.58
CA LEU A 370 -16.78 -32.13 17.19
C LEU A 370 -15.87 -32.61 18.33
N ASP A 371 -16.07 -32.13 19.56
CA ASP A 371 -15.25 -32.54 20.71
C ASP A 371 -15.32 -34.05 20.95
N ARG A 372 -16.49 -34.66 20.80
CA ARG A 372 -16.64 -36.11 20.91
C ARG A 372 -15.87 -36.88 19.83
N VAL A 373 -15.86 -36.38 18.60
CA VAL A 373 -15.07 -36.97 17.51
C VAL A 373 -13.59 -36.88 17.85
N LEU A 374 -13.11 -35.70 18.25
CA LEU A 374 -11.71 -35.47 18.61
C LEU A 374 -11.28 -36.35 19.79
N ASP A 375 -12.09 -36.43 20.85
CA ASP A 375 -11.85 -37.28 22.02
C ASP A 375 -11.72 -38.76 21.64
N THR A 376 -12.56 -39.24 20.73
CA THR A 376 -12.51 -40.64 20.26
C THR A 376 -11.27 -40.89 19.40
N PHE A 377 -10.91 -39.96 18.50
CA PHE A 377 -9.73 -40.10 17.63
C PHE A 377 -8.43 -40.05 18.42
N LEU A 378 -8.31 -39.15 19.40
CA LEU A 378 -7.09 -38.96 20.22
C LEU A 378 -6.75 -40.18 21.10
N LYS A 379 -7.69 -41.11 21.31
CA LYS A 379 -7.42 -42.39 22.01
C LYS A 379 -6.55 -43.35 21.19
N PHE A 380 -6.40 -43.14 19.89
CA PHE A 380 -5.65 -44.04 18.99
C PHE A 380 -4.23 -43.52 18.73
N PRO A 381 -3.18 -44.37 18.83
CA PRO A 381 -1.80 -43.94 18.59
C PRO A 381 -1.54 -43.34 17.19
N GLY A 382 -2.19 -43.88 16.15
CA GLY A 382 -2.08 -43.41 14.76
C GLY A 382 -2.68 -42.02 14.50
N SER A 383 -3.37 -41.42 15.48
CA SER A 383 -4.02 -40.11 15.33
C SER A 383 -3.05 -38.94 15.14
N THR A 384 -1.81 -39.04 15.64
CA THR A 384 -0.85 -37.94 15.57
C THR A 384 -0.51 -37.54 14.13
N LEU A 385 -0.17 -38.52 13.28
CA LEU A 385 0.17 -38.27 11.87
C LEU A 385 -1.05 -37.73 11.10
N LEU A 386 -2.23 -38.27 11.38
CA LEU A 386 -3.50 -37.82 10.82
C LEU A 386 -3.80 -36.36 11.17
N PHE A 387 -3.57 -35.94 12.42
CA PHE A 387 -3.72 -34.54 12.82
C PHE A 387 -2.66 -33.61 12.22
N GLN A 388 -1.41 -34.07 12.01
CA GLN A 388 -0.40 -33.28 11.30
C GLN A 388 -0.83 -32.94 9.86
N HIS A 389 -1.34 -33.93 9.11
CA HIS A 389 -1.85 -33.70 7.77
C HIS A 389 -3.14 -32.88 7.77
N LEU A 390 -4.02 -33.06 8.75
CA LEU A 390 -5.24 -32.26 8.88
C LEU A 390 -4.93 -30.77 9.17
N ILE A 391 -3.98 -30.48 10.05
CA ILE A 391 -3.52 -29.10 10.32
C ILE A 391 -2.91 -28.49 9.05
N SER A 392 -2.11 -29.27 8.31
CA SER A 392 -1.57 -28.85 7.01
C SER A 392 -2.68 -28.53 6.00
N ALA A 393 -3.71 -29.38 5.93
CA ALA A 393 -4.86 -29.16 5.07
C ALA A 393 -5.59 -27.87 5.47
N LEU A 394 -5.95 -27.70 6.75
CA LEU A 394 -6.65 -26.50 7.23
C LEU A 394 -5.89 -25.21 6.88
N SER A 395 -4.57 -25.19 7.07
CA SER A 395 -3.72 -24.06 6.67
C SER A 395 -3.76 -23.80 5.15
N TYR A 396 -3.68 -24.86 4.33
CA TYR A 396 -3.83 -24.76 2.87
C TYR A 396 -5.20 -24.22 2.46
N TYR A 397 -6.28 -24.71 3.08
CA TYR A 397 -7.64 -24.28 2.76
C TYR A 397 -7.89 -22.82 3.16
N CYS A 398 -7.29 -22.32 4.24
CA CYS A 398 -7.33 -20.89 4.59
C CYS A 398 -6.73 -20.01 3.48
N LYS A 399 -5.54 -20.36 2.99
CA LYS A 399 -4.81 -19.62 1.96
C LYS A 399 -5.53 -19.52 0.61
N THR A 400 -6.29 -20.55 0.25
CA THR A 400 -6.92 -20.70 -1.07
C THR A 400 -8.42 -20.39 -1.05
N ALA A 401 -9.03 -20.18 0.13
CA ALA A 401 -10.46 -19.93 0.25
C ALA A 401 -10.87 -18.57 -0.31
N SER A 402 -12.00 -18.58 -1.02
CA SER A 402 -12.58 -17.39 -1.63
C SER A 402 -13.82 -16.97 -0.86
N ILE A 403 -14.07 -15.67 -0.77
CA ILE A 403 -15.27 -15.15 -0.10
C ILE A 403 -16.47 -15.32 -1.02
N VAL A 404 -17.48 -16.07 -0.55
CA VAL A 404 -18.74 -16.34 -1.23
C VAL A 404 -19.86 -15.60 -0.52
N LEU A 405 -20.51 -14.65 -1.20
CA LEU A 405 -21.55 -13.80 -0.62
C LEU A 405 -22.72 -14.57 0.02
N ARG A 406 -23.08 -15.73 -0.52
CA ARG A 406 -24.20 -16.57 -0.02
C ARG A 406 -23.89 -17.20 1.36
N GLU A 407 -22.61 -17.35 1.69
CA GLU A 407 -22.12 -17.98 2.92
C GLU A 407 -21.69 -16.96 3.98
N SER A 408 -21.66 -15.67 3.63
CA SER A 408 -21.30 -14.61 4.56
C SER A 408 -22.27 -14.55 5.76
N PRO A 409 -21.76 -14.28 6.98
CA PRO A 409 -20.39 -13.84 7.28
C PRO A 409 -19.38 -15.00 7.50
N TYR A 410 -19.79 -16.26 7.34
CA TYR A 410 -18.97 -17.44 7.63
C TYR A 410 -18.33 -18.04 6.38
N SER A 411 -17.78 -17.19 5.51
CA SER A 411 -17.18 -17.58 4.22
C SER A 411 -15.67 -17.32 4.19
N GLY A 412 -15.02 -17.62 3.06
CA GLY A 412 -13.57 -17.49 2.90
C GLY A 412 -12.82 -18.45 3.82
N SER A 413 -11.75 -17.97 4.47
CA SER A 413 -10.93 -18.77 5.37
C SER A 413 -11.59 -19.04 6.74
N TYR A 414 -12.71 -18.38 7.05
CA TYR A 414 -13.37 -18.49 8.36
C TYR A 414 -13.68 -19.92 8.83
N PRO A 415 -14.34 -20.80 8.06
CA PRO A 415 -14.72 -22.13 8.56
C PRO A 415 -13.49 -22.96 8.96
N TYR A 416 -12.43 -22.92 8.15
CA TYR A 416 -11.18 -23.64 8.39
C TYR A 416 -10.42 -23.05 9.59
N LEU A 417 -10.37 -21.72 9.71
CA LEU A 417 -9.77 -21.04 10.86
C LEU A 417 -10.52 -21.33 12.16
N ALA A 418 -11.85 -21.30 12.13
CA ALA A 418 -12.66 -21.55 13.31
C ALA A 418 -12.50 -23.00 13.80
N LEU A 419 -12.44 -23.96 12.86
CA LEU A 419 -12.13 -25.36 13.17
C LEU A 419 -10.71 -25.50 13.74
N ALA A 420 -9.70 -24.89 13.10
CA ALA A 420 -8.32 -24.92 13.57
C ALA A 420 -8.18 -24.32 14.98
N CYS A 421 -8.74 -23.13 15.23
CA CYS A 421 -8.74 -22.49 16.55
C CYS A 421 -9.42 -23.35 17.61
N HIS A 422 -10.49 -24.08 17.27
CA HIS A 422 -11.14 -24.97 18.23
C HIS A 422 -10.28 -26.20 18.54
N MET A 423 -9.71 -26.83 17.51
CA MET A 423 -8.81 -27.98 17.67
C MET A 423 -7.57 -27.62 18.50
N LEU A 424 -6.93 -26.49 18.18
CA LEU A 424 -5.68 -26.05 18.79
C LEU A 424 -5.83 -25.49 20.22
N ARG A 425 -7.06 -25.40 20.75
CA ARG A 425 -7.27 -25.16 22.20
C ARG A 425 -6.85 -26.35 23.05
N ARG A 426 -6.76 -27.53 22.46
CA ARG A 426 -6.29 -28.75 23.12
C ARG A 426 -4.77 -28.75 23.12
N GLU A 427 -4.17 -28.89 24.30
CA GLU A 427 -2.73 -28.81 24.49
C GLU A 427 -2.01 -29.89 23.66
N GLU A 428 -2.58 -31.09 23.55
CA GLU A 428 -2.02 -32.20 22.79
C GLU A 428 -1.87 -31.84 21.30
N LEU A 429 -2.88 -31.19 20.71
CA LEU A 429 -2.88 -30.80 19.30
C LEU A 429 -2.00 -29.57 19.03
N MET A 430 -1.94 -28.62 19.97
CA MET A 430 -1.01 -27.49 19.90
C MET A 430 0.45 -27.98 19.92
N VAL A 431 0.78 -28.96 20.77
CA VAL A 431 2.11 -29.57 20.81
C VAL A 431 2.41 -30.33 19.52
N VAL A 432 1.43 -31.04 18.93
CA VAL A 432 1.59 -31.68 17.62
C VAL A 432 1.95 -30.66 16.55
N TRP A 433 1.20 -29.55 16.45
CA TRP A 433 1.46 -28.49 15.48
C TRP A 433 2.82 -27.83 15.68
N TRP A 434 3.15 -27.43 16.92
CA TRP A 434 4.40 -26.76 17.25
C TRP A 434 5.65 -27.61 16.94
N LYS A 435 5.56 -28.94 17.06
CA LYS A 435 6.65 -29.87 16.72
C LYS A 435 6.84 -30.10 15.22
N MET A 436 5.93 -29.64 14.37
CA MET A 436 6.08 -29.82 12.92
C MET A 436 7.23 -28.97 12.39
N SER A 437 8.05 -29.53 11.49
CA SER A 437 9.20 -28.83 10.91
C SER A 437 8.80 -27.60 10.07
N ASP A 438 7.57 -27.57 9.60
CA ASP A 438 6.96 -26.50 8.80
C ASP A 438 5.97 -25.64 9.59
N PHE A 439 6.05 -25.63 10.93
CA PHE A 439 5.19 -24.84 11.83
C PHE A 439 4.98 -23.41 11.34
N GLU A 440 6.07 -22.70 11.01
CA GLU A 440 6.00 -21.30 10.57
C GLU A 440 5.23 -21.15 9.25
N PHE A 441 5.50 -22.02 8.27
CA PHE A 441 4.83 -22.01 6.98
C PHE A 441 3.33 -22.29 7.12
N LEU A 442 2.96 -23.22 8.01
CA LEU A 442 1.56 -23.50 8.33
C LEU A 442 0.90 -22.33 9.05
N PHE A 443 1.63 -21.64 9.93
CA PHE A 443 1.11 -20.44 10.60
C PHE A 443 0.88 -19.29 9.62
N GLU A 444 1.80 -19.08 8.67
CA GLU A 444 1.61 -18.15 7.55
C GLU A 444 0.36 -18.51 6.72
N GLY A 445 0.15 -19.79 6.41
CA GLY A 445 -1.04 -20.23 5.67
C GLY A 445 -2.36 -19.95 6.41
N PHE A 446 -2.38 -20.06 7.74
CA PHE A 446 -3.55 -19.66 8.54
C PHE A 446 -3.79 -18.15 8.51
N LEU A 447 -2.75 -17.34 8.48
CA LEU A 447 -2.85 -15.87 8.46
C LEU A 447 -3.06 -15.29 7.04
N SER A 448 -2.94 -16.13 6.00
CA SER A 448 -3.07 -15.71 4.62
C SER A 448 -4.53 -15.39 4.27
N GLN A 449 -4.70 -14.34 3.46
CA GLN A 449 -5.96 -14.03 2.79
C GLN A 449 -5.71 -13.89 1.29
N ARG A 450 -6.52 -14.58 0.48
CA ARG A 450 -6.51 -14.46 -0.98
C ARG A 450 -7.04 -13.07 -1.37
N SER A 451 -6.22 -12.28 -2.05
CA SER A 451 -6.62 -10.97 -2.55
C SER A 451 -7.45 -11.13 -3.84
N PRO A 452 -8.58 -10.42 -4.00
CA PRO A 452 -9.42 -10.57 -5.17
C PRO A 452 -8.83 -9.85 -6.38
N ASN A 453 -8.98 -10.42 -7.57
CA ASN A 453 -8.74 -9.72 -8.83
C ASN A 453 -10.02 -9.04 -9.36
N LYS A 454 -9.93 -8.41 -10.55
CA LYS A 454 -11.07 -7.76 -11.22
C LYS A 454 -12.31 -8.67 -11.35
N GLN A 455 -12.13 -9.92 -11.76
CA GLN A 455 -13.22 -10.88 -11.94
C GLN A 455 -13.80 -11.36 -10.59
N ASP A 456 -12.97 -11.59 -9.58
CA ASP A 456 -13.42 -11.92 -8.22
C ASP A 456 -14.27 -10.77 -7.65
N LEU A 457 -13.81 -9.52 -7.79
CA LEU A 457 -14.54 -8.34 -7.35
C LEU A 457 -15.86 -8.14 -8.07
N GLN A 458 -15.95 -8.51 -9.35
CA GLN A 458 -17.21 -8.46 -10.09
C GLN A 458 -18.25 -9.43 -9.50
N CYS A 459 -17.83 -10.63 -9.08
CA CYS A 459 -18.70 -11.59 -8.41
C CYS A 459 -19.06 -11.17 -6.98
N MET A 460 -18.10 -10.58 -6.25
CA MET A 460 -18.27 -10.14 -4.87
C MET A 460 -19.07 -8.83 -4.74
N ILE A 461 -19.03 -7.95 -5.75
CA ILE A 461 -19.71 -6.65 -5.77
C ILE A 461 -20.43 -6.51 -7.13
N PRO A 462 -21.54 -7.23 -7.34
CA PRO A 462 -22.22 -7.27 -8.64
C PRO A 462 -22.83 -5.91 -8.99
N SER A 463 -23.51 -5.29 -8.02
CA SER A 463 -24.08 -3.94 -8.14
C SER A 463 -23.05 -2.89 -7.76
N VAL A 464 -22.83 -1.91 -8.64
CA VAL A 464 -21.92 -0.80 -8.44
C VAL A 464 -22.71 0.49 -8.43
N TRP A 465 -22.25 1.51 -7.70
CA TRP A 465 -22.87 2.83 -7.68
C TRP A 465 -21.83 3.90 -7.32
N TRP A 466 -21.97 5.09 -7.90
CA TRP A 466 -21.21 6.29 -7.52
C TRP A 466 -22.06 7.56 -7.64
N PRO A 467 -21.69 8.65 -6.95
CA PRO A 467 -22.38 9.93 -7.06
C PRO A 467 -22.42 10.43 -8.52
N GLY A 468 -23.60 10.83 -9.00
CA GLY A 468 -23.78 11.29 -10.39
C GLY A 468 -24.04 10.18 -11.41
N SER A 469 -23.96 8.91 -11.02
CA SER A 469 -24.38 7.80 -11.89
C SER A 469 -25.88 7.88 -12.22
N CYS A 470 -26.26 7.54 -13.45
CA CYS A 470 -27.67 7.45 -13.87
C CYS A 470 -28.34 6.13 -13.46
N GLU A 471 -27.74 5.39 -12.53
CA GLU A 471 -28.23 4.09 -12.06
C GLU A 471 -29.29 4.28 -10.96
N ASP A 472 -30.23 3.35 -10.86
CA ASP A 472 -31.36 3.46 -9.94
C ASP A 472 -30.91 3.43 -8.47
N ILE A 473 -31.67 4.08 -7.57
CA ILE A 473 -31.46 4.09 -6.10
C ILE A 473 -31.36 2.66 -5.52
N SER A 474 -31.90 1.67 -6.22
CA SER A 474 -31.78 0.25 -5.89
C SER A 474 -30.33 -0.26 -5.96
N TYR A 475 -29.50 0.25 -6.88
CA TYR A 475 -28.08 -0.13 -7.03
C TYR A 475 -27.25 0.39 -5.86
N GLU A 476 -27.46 1.64 -5.42
CA GLU A 476 -26.82 2.20 -4.22
C GLU A 476 -27.12 1.33 -2.99
N SER A 477 -28.41 1.04 -2.77
CA SER A 477 -28.85 0.21 -1.63
C SER A 477 -28.28 -1.20 -1.69
N SER A 478 -28.21 -1.80 -2.88
CA SER A 478 -27.65 -3.13 -3.13
C SER A 478 -26.14 -3.18 -2.88
N MET A 479 -25.38 -2.21 -3.39
CA MET A 479 -23.94 -2.12 -3.18
C MET A 479 -23.61 -1.91 -1.70
N MET A 480 -24.37 -1.06 -0.99
CA MET A 480 -24.19 -0.82 0.44
C MET A 480 -24.45 -2.07 1.29
N LEU A 481 -25.50 -2.84 0.96
CA LEU A 481 -25.80 -4.11 1.64
C LEU A 481 -24.71 -5.16 1.37
N THR A 482 -24.22 -5.24 0.14
CA THR A 482 -23.13 -6.15 -0.27
C THR A 482 -21.84 -5.82 0.45
N THR A 483 -21.45 -4.53 0.45
CA THR A 483 -20.27 -4.03 1.17
C THR A 483 -20.34 -4.35 2.65
N ARG A 484 -21.49 -4.12 3.30
CA ARG A 484 -21.69 -4.48 4.72
C ARG A 484 -21.52 -5.98 4.97
N THR A 485 -22.08 -6.81 4.10
CA THR A 485 -22.01 -8.27 4.22
C THR A 485 -20.57 -8.77 4.09
N LEU A 486 -19.80 -8.16 3.18
CA LEU A 486 -18.36 -8.42 3.03
C LEU A 486 -17.55 -7.94 4.25
N THR A 487 -17.86 -6.77 4.80
CA THR A 487 -17.24 -6.28 6.05
C THR A 487 -17.47 -7.28 7.19
N GLU A 488 -18.69 -7.76 7.38
CA GLU A 488 -19.00 -8.76 8.42
C GLU A 488 -18.21 -10.08 8.21
N ALA A 489 -17.96 -10.49 6.96
CA ALA A 489 -17.14 -11.67 6.67
C ALA A 489 -15.64 -11.45 6.98
N ILE A 490 -15.07 -10.31 6.58
CA ILE A 490 -13.68 -9.95 6.89
C ILE A 490 -13.47 -9.82 8.40
N ASP A 491 -14.40 -9.16 9.10
CA ASP A 491 -14.35 -9.04 10.57
C ASP A 491 -14.31 -10.40 11.26
N LYS A 492 -15.04 -11.40 10.73
CA LYS A 492 -15.05 -12.77 11.26
C LYS A 492 -13.75 -13.52 11.01
N ILE A 493 -13.14 -13.34 9.83
CA ILE A 493 -11.82 -13.91 9.53
C ILE A 493 -10.76 -13.30 10.46
N GLU A 494 -10.73 -11.98 10.57
CA GLU A 494 -9.79 -11.27 11.44
C GLU A 494 -9.99 -11.60 12.92
N GLU A 495 -11.22 -11.85 13.36
CA GLU A 495 -11.51 -12.39 14.70
C GLU A 495 -10.78 -13.71 14.93
N LYS A 496 -10.80 -14.63 13.96
CA LYS A 496 -10.12 -15.93 14.11
C LYS A 496 -8.61 -15.85 13.96
N HIS A 497 -8.07 -14.93 13.15
CA HIS A 497 -6.63 -14.63 13.17
C HIS A 497 -6.17 -14.20 14.56
N ARG A 498 -6.94 -13.33 15.24
CA ARG A 498 -6.65 -12.90 16.61
C ARG A 498 -6.75 -14.04 17.61
N ASP A 499 -7.81 -14.86 17.52
CA ASP A 499 -7.97 -16.04 18.38
C ASP A 499 -6.76 -16.99 18.24
N LEU A 500 -6.32 -17.27 17.01
CA LEU A 500 -5.18 -18.15 16.75
C LEU A 500 -3.88 -17.58 17.32
N CYS A 501 -3.59 -16.30 17.05
CA CYS A 501 -2.39 -15.65 17.60
C CYS A 501 -2.41 -15.61 19.12
N SER A 502 -3.59 -15.39 19.72
CA SER A 502 -3.78 -15.43 21.18
C SER A 502 -3.49 -16.83 21.75
N LEU A 503 -3.93 -17.90 21.09
CA LEU A 503 -3.58 -19.28 21.49
C LEU A 503 -2.06 -19.52 21.45
N VAL A 504 -1.38 -19.08 20.38
CA VAL A 504 0.09 -19.20 20.25
C VAL A 504 0.83 -18.36 21.30
N MET A 505 0.33 -17.17 21.61
CA MET A 505 0.91 -16.32 22.67
C MET A 505 0.72 -16.92 24.07
N GLN A 506 -0.37 -17.65 24.30
CA GLN A 506 -0.65 -18.31 25.59
C GLN A 506 0.08 -19.65 25.75
N PHE A 507 0.51 -20.25 24.65
CA PHE A 507 1.16 -21.56 24.65
C PHE A 507 2.55 -21.50 25.31
N ILE A 508 2.79 -22.43 26.24
CA ILE A 508 4.10 -22.71 26.85
C ILE A 508 4.62 -24.01 26.23
N PRO A 509 5.67 -23.95 25.40
CA PRO A 509 6.27 -25.15 24.84
C PRO A 509 6.77 -26.11 25.94
N PRO A 510 6.53 -27.43 25.81
CA PRO A 510 7.00 -28.43 26.76
C PRO A 510 8.49 -28.73 26.57
N VAL A 511 9.35 -27.72 26.76
CA VAL A 511 10.82 -27.79 26.69
C VAL A 511 11.43 -27.61 28.08
N THR A 512 12.67 -28.06 28.27
CA THR A 512 13.42 -27.89 29.53
C THR A 512 14.70 -27.10 29.28
N PRO A 513 14.89 -25.91 29.89
CA PRO A 513 13.98 -25.20 30.81
C PRO A 513 12.72 -24.67 30.10
N PRO A 514 11.58 -24.52 30.81
CA PRO A 514 10.33 -24.02 30.21
C PRO A 514 10.52 -22.58 29.73
N GLN A 515 10.00 -22.29 28.53
CA GLN A 515 10.03 -20.95 27.97
C GLN A 515 8.93 -20.06 28.58
N LEU A 516 9.15 -18.74 28.53
CA LEU A 516 8.15 -17.77 28.95
C LEU A 516 7.07 -17.59 27.86
N PRO A 517 5.86 -17.18 28.23
CA PRO A 517 4.80 -17.09 27.22
C PRO A 517 4.90 -15.88 26.32
N GLY A 518 4.36 -16.04 25.12
CA GLY A 518 4.66 -15.19 23.97
C GLY A 518 5.98 -15.53 23.26
N SER A 519 6.85 -16.40 23.80
CA SER A 519 8.14 -16.75 23.18
C SER A 519 8.01 -17.34 21.77
N VAL A 520 7.06 -18.25 21.56
CA VAL A 520 6.79 -18.86 20.25
C VAL A 520 6.34 -17.80 19.24
N PHE A 521 5.38 -16.95 19.64
CA PHE A 521 4.89 -15.87 18.80
C PHE A 521 5.98 -14.83 18.50
N ARG A 522 6.80 -14.47 19.49
CA ARG A 522 7.95 -13.57 19.32
C ARG A 522 8.94 -14.14 18.30
N THR A 523 9.29 -15.41 18.42
CA THR A 523 10.22 -16.10 17.50
C THR A 523 9.66 -16.10 16.08
N PHE A 524 8.38 -16.43 15.92
CA PHE A 524 7.69 -16.37 14.63
C PHE A 524 7.72 -14.95 14.03
N LEU A 525 7.40 -13.93 14.82
CA LEU A 525 7.40 -12.53 14.38
C LEU A 525 8.80 -12.07 13.94
N GLN A 526 9.83 -12.43 14.69
CA GLN A 526 11.24 -12.14 14.34
C GLN A 526 11.65 -12.84 13.04
N ASN A 527 11.25 -14.10 12.84
CA ASN A 527 11.57 -14.85 11.63
C ASN A 527 10.83 -14.30 10.40
N ILE A 528 9.58 -13.88 10.53
CA ILE A 528 8.83 -13.21 9.45
C ILE A 528 9.52 -11.90 9.06
N ILE A 529 9.87 -11.06 10.04
CA ILE A 529 10.58 -9.79 9.79
C ILE A 529 11.93 -10.06 9.08
N LEU A 530 12.66 -11.09 9.52
CA LEU A 530 13.93 -11.51 8.93
C LEU A 530 13.80 -11.97 7.46
N ARG A 531 12.78 -12.78 7.13
CA ARG A 531 12.57 -13.31 5.77
C ARG A 531 12.14 -12.24 4.77
N ASN A 532 11.42 -11.22 5.23
CA ASN A 532 10.90 -10.15 4.36
C ASN A 532 11.89 -8.98 4.21
N ARG A 533 13.15 -9.15 4.65
CA ARG A 533 14.21 -8.17 4.42
C ARG A 533 14.54 -8.06 2.93
N GLY A 534 14.59 -6.83 2.40
CA GLY A 534 14.90 -6.61 0.99
C GLY A 534 13.79 -7.07 0.03
N ALA A 535 12.55 -7.24 0.52
CA ALA A 535 11.40 -7.58 -0.32
C ALA A 535 11.05 -6.47 -1.33
N ASP A 536 11.53 -5.26 -1.11
CA ASP A 536 11.43 -4.07 -1.95
C ASP A 536 12.44 -4.03 -3.11
N ARG A 537 13.41 -4.96 -3.14
CA ARG A 537 14.35 -5.09 -4.26
C ARG A 537 13.63 -5.49 -5.55
N ASN A 538 14.17 -5.07 -6.69
CA ASN A 538 13.64 -5.43 -8.03
C ASN A 538 13.37 -6.93 -8.21
N ILE A 539 14.22 -7.77 -7.62
CA ILE A 539 14.01 -9.21 -7.47
C ILE A 539 14.01 -9.50 -5.96
N PRO A 540 12.85 -9.82 -5.36
CA PRO A 540 12.77 -10.17 -3.96
C PRO A 540 13.63 -11.40 -3.66
N PRO A 541 14.22 -11.50 -2.46
CA PRO A 541 14.95 -12.69 -2.07
C PRO A 541 14.02 -13.94 -2.06
N PRO A 542 14.59 -15.14 -2.25
CA PRO A 542 13.83 -16.38 -2.13
C PRO A 542 13.30 -16.53 -0.69
N GLY A 543 12.15 -17.18 -0.56
CA GLY A 543 11.47 -17.40 0.73
C GLY A 543 10.68 -16.22 1.34
N VAL A 544 10.50 -15.08 0.65
CA VAL A 544 9.67 -13.95 1.14
C VAL A 544 8.21 -14.37 1.39
N SER A 545 7.61 -13.91 2.49
CA SER A 545 6.23 -14.23 2.86
C SER A 545 5.21 -13.48 1.99
N SER A 546 3.99 -14.02 1.89
CA SER A 546 2.89 -13.29 1.23
C SER A 546 2.58 -11.98 1.96
N ASN A 547 2.36 -10.90 1.20
CA ASN A 547 1.95 -9.61 1.73
C ASN A 547 0.68 -9.69 2.60
N SER A 548 -0.27 -10.58 2.27
CA SER A 548 -1.50 -10.75 3.04
C SER A 548 -1.24 -11.23 4.47
N VAL A 549 -0.17 -12.01 4.70
CA VAL A 549 0.24 -12.46 6.03
C VAL A 549 0.74 -11.27 6.85
N LEU A 550 1.56 -10.39 6.25
CA LEU A 550 2.07 -9.18 6.90
C LEU A 550 0.92 -8.24 7.31
N VAL A 551 -0.07 -8.07 6.43
CA VAL A 551 -1.28 -7.27 6.71
C VAL A 551 -2.12 -7.88 7.83
N SER A 552 -2.30 -9.21 7.83
CA SER A 552 -2.99 -9.92 8.91
C SER A 552 -2.27 -9.75 10.25
N LEU A 553 -0.95 -9.91 10.29
CA LEU A 553 -0.15 -9.71 11.51
C LEU A 553 -0.22 -8.27 12.01
N PHE A 554 -0.06 -7.29 11.12
CA PHE A 554 -0.26 -5.88 11.46
C PHE A 554 -1.65 -5.66 12.07
N THR A 555 -2.70 -6.21 11.44
CA THR A 555 -4.10 -6.04 11.89
C THR A 555 -4.33 -6.69 13.27
N VAL A 556 -3.76 -7.87 13.52
CA VAL A 556 -3.83 -8.55 14.81
C VAL A 556 -3.13 -7.75 15.90
N ILE A 557 -1.90 -7.30 15.66
CA ILE A 557 -1.11 -6.53 16.64
C ILE A 557 -1.77 -5.18 16.91
N LEU A 558 -2.24 -4.48 15.86
CA LEU A 558 -2.99 -3.23 16.01
C LEU A 558 -4.22 -3.42 16.89
N HIS A 559 -4.94 -4.53 16.74
CA HIS A 559 -6.08 -4.83 17.60
C HIS A 559 -5.66 -5.06 19.05
N PHE A 560 -4.61 -5.85 19.31
CA PHE A 560 -4.12 -6.07 20.68
C PHE A 560 -3.66 -4.77 21.34
N LEU A 561 -2.96 -3.90 20.61
CA LEU A 561 -2.51 -2.60 21.12
C LEU A 561 -3.66 -1.58 21.27
N SER A 562 -4.70 -1.63 20.43
CA SER A 562 -5.84 -0.69 20.47
C SER A 562 -6.94 -1.12 21.44
N GLU A 563 -7.36 -2.38 21.39
CA GLU A 563 -8.53 -2.88 22.12
C GLU A 563 -8.14 -3.75 23.34
N GLY A 564 -6.85 -4.09 23.47
CA GLY A 564 -6.32 -4.93 24.54
C GLY A 564 -6.46 -6.43 24.25
N PHE A 565 -5.83 -7.24 25.11
CA PHE A 565 -6.00 -8.69 25.09
C PHE A 565 -7.34 -9.03 25.77
N ALA A 566 -8.35 -9.42 24.99
CA ALA A 566 -9.67 -9.76 25.53
C ALA A 566 -9.57 -10.77 26.68
N THR A 567 -10.39 -10.54 27.73
CA THR A 567 -10.40 -11.21 29.03
C THR A 567 -10.86 -12.68 28.96
N ARG A 568 -10.10 -13.54 28.28
CA ARG A 568 -10.14 -15.01 28.45
C ARG A 568 -8.70 -15.51 28.62
N GLY A 569 -8.14 -15.31 29.82
CA GLY A 569 -6.94 -16.04 30.28
C GLY A 569 -5.63 -15.27 30.41
N CYS A 570 -5.47 -14.07 29.86
CA CYS A 570 -4.17 -13.36 29.83
C CYS A 570 -3.84 -12.56 31.12
N GLY A 571 -3.94 -13.18 32.30
CA GLY A 571 -3.78 -12.51 33.61
C GLY A 571 -2.35 -12.10 34.01
N TRP A 572 -1.35 -12.52 33.25
CA TRP A 572 0.09 -12.39 33.56
C TRP A 572 0.86 -11.24 32.90
N MET A 573 0.32 -10.55 31.89
CA MET A 573 0.89 -9.29 31.39
C MET A 573 0.50 -8.10 32.29
N MET A 574 -0.14 -8.38 33.43
CA MET A 574 -0.48 -7.40 34.46
C MET A 574 0.78 -6.95 35.20
N GLY A 575 1.43 -5.89 34.73
CA GLY A 575 2.38 -5.13 35.53
C GLY A 575 1.74 -4.65 36.84
N SER A 576 2.50 -4.65 37.92
CA SER A 576 2.04 -4.24 39.25
C SER A 576 1.62 -2.77 39.28
N GLY A 577 0.33 -2.49 39.48
CA GLY A 577 -0.13 -1.12 39.78
C GLY A 577 -1.61 -0.86 39.47
N THR A 578 -2.40 -0.81 40.54
CA THR A 578 -3.73 -0.17 40.68
C THR A 578 -4.91 -0.58 39.77
N SER A 579 -5.93 -1.07 40.48
CA SER A 579 -7.23 -1.57 40.05
C SER A 579 -8.11 -0.57 39.27
N LYS A 580 -8.88 -1.11 38.32
CA LYS A 580 -10.06 -0.57 37.56
C LYS A 580 -9.82 0.06 36.17
N ALA A 581 -8.60 0.22 35.68
CA ALA A 581 -8.31 0.71 34.31
C ALA A 581 -8.07 -0.41 33.26
N SER A 582 -8.17 -1.68 33.65
CA SER A 582 -7.50 -2.83 33.03
C SER A 582 -8.14 -3.46 31.78
N ASN A 583 -9.08 -2.78 31.10
CA ASN A 583 -9.67 -3.25 29.84
C ASN A 583 -9.36 -2.31 28.66
N LEU A 584 -8.53 -1.28 28.85
CA LEU A 584 -8.16 -0.33 27.81
C LEU A 584 -6.85 -0.78 27.13
N GLY A 585 -6.85 -0.87 25.81
CA GLY A 585 -5.66 -1.22 25.02
C GLY A 585 -4.53 -0.21 25.20
N PHE A 586 -3.29 -0.69 25.08
CA PHE A 586 -2.04 0.07 25.22
C PHE A 586 -2.09 1.49 24.62
N LEU A 587 -2.54 1.63 23.37
CA LEU A 587 -2.59 2.90 22.64
C LEU A 587 -3.61 3.92 23.17
N HIS A 588 -4.55 3.48 24.00
CA HIS A 588 -5.60 4.33 24.59
C HIS A 588 -5.46 4.45 26.11
N ARG A 589 -4.36 3.96 26.68
CA ARG A 589 -4.00 4.24 28.08
C ARG A 589 -3.56 5.70 28.14
N GLY A 590 -4.24 6.52 28.93
CA GLY A 590 -3.81 7.90 29.14
C GLY A 590 -2.87 8.08 30.33
N GLY A 591 -2.35 9.29 30.49
CA GLY A 591 -1.44 9.66 31.58
C GLY A 591 0.03 9.36 31.24
N GLN A 592 0.80 8.88 32.22
CA GLN A 592 2.23 8.61 32.05
C GLN A 592 2.48 7.43 31.11
N GLN A 593 3.23 7.69 30.04
CA GLN A 593 3.70 6.72 29.06
C GLN A 593 5.16 6.36 29.31
N SER A 594 5.57 5.19 28.82
CA SER A 594 6.96 4.74 28.87
C SER A 594 7.36 3.97 27.61
N PHE A 595 8.63 4.09 27.21
CA PHE A 595 9.20 3.30 26.11
C PHE A 595 10.65 2.88 26.39
N PRO A 596 11.03 1.61 26.19
CA PRO A 596 12.37 1.11 26.46
C PRO A 596 13.37 1.56 25.37
N LEU A 597 14.40 2.30 25.79
CA LEU A 597 15.51 2.73 24.95
C LEU A 597 16.26 1.60 24.25
N PRO A 598 16.43 0.39 24.82
CA PRO A 598 17.10 -0.71 24.13
C PRO A 598 16.50 -1.08 22.77
N LEU A 599 15.20 -0.88 22.54
CA LEU A 599 14.57 -1.12 21.23
C LEU A 599 15.07 -0.15 20.14
N ILE A 600 15.48 1.05 20.54
CA ILE A 600 16.07 2.06 19.64
C ILE A 600 17.59 1.89 19.55
N LEU A 601 18.27 1.73 20.69
CA LEU A 601 19.73 1.84 20.78
C LEU A 601 20.47 0.54 20.44
N LYS A 602 19.83 -0.63 20.52
CA LYS A 602 20.50 -1.90 20.17
C LYS A 602 20.38 -2.18 18.67
N ASN A 603 21.46 -2.69 18.09
CA ASN A 603 21.38 -3.38 16.81
C ASN A 603 20.82 -4.77 17.08
N ASP A 604 19.53 -4.94 16.83
CA ASP A 604 18.92 -6.27 16.90
C ASP A 604 19.58 -7.17 15.83
N PRO A 605 20.24 -8.29 16.19
CA PRO A 605 20.82 -9.19 15.18
C PRO A 605 19.75 -9.76 14.21
N HIS A 606 18.49 -9.77 14.64
CA HIS A 606 17.32 -10.09 13.84
C HIS A 606 16.82 -8.91 13.00
N ARG A 607 17.54 -7.78 12.96
CA ARG A 607 17.35 -6.65 12.03
C ARG A 607 18.70 -6.19 11.45
N VAL A 608 18.98 -6.54 10.18
CA VAL A 608 20.19 -6.00 9.49
C VAL A 608 19.99 -4.52 9.22
N GLU A 609 21.08 -3.73 9.34
CA GLU A 609 21.20 -2.25 9.31
C GLU A 609 19.94 -1.51 8.82
N ILE A 610 18.95 -1.40 9.71
CA ILE A 610 17.84 -0.46 9.49
C ILE A 610 18.45 0.94 9.58
N PRO A 611 18.28 1.78 8.54
CA PRO A 611 18.80 3.13 8.58
C PRO A 611 18.17 3.88 9.76
N ARG A 612 18.99 4.69 10.42
CA ARG A 612 18.59 5.52 11.55
C ARG A 612 18.55 6.97 11.09
N LEU A 613 17.83 7.83 11.82
CA LEU A 613 17.76 9.26 11.48
C LEU A 613 19.15 9.87 11.28
N GLY A 614 20.13 9.52 12.13
CA GLY A 614 21.52 10.00 12.03
C GLY A 614 22.43 9.21 11.09
N GLY A 615 21.91 8.23 10.34
CA GLY A 615 22.66 7.44 9.35
C GLY A 615 22.76 5.96 9.71
N SER A 616 23.82 5.29 9.27
CA SER A 616 24.00 3.86 9.56
C SER A 616 24.28 3.62 11.05
N TYR A 617 23.77 2.51 11.58
CA TYR A 617 24.01 2.13 12.96
C TYR A 617 25.51 1.98 13.27
N SER A 618 26.27 1.39 12.33
CA SER A 618 27.72 1.21 12.43
C SER A 618 28.46 2.54 12.55
N HIS A 619 28.01 3.58 11.84
CA HIS A 619 28.59 4.91 11.97
C HIS A 619 28.26 5.54 13.32
N LEU A 620 26.99 5.51 13.72
CA LEU A 620 26.52 6.11 14.97
C LEU A 620 27.15 5.47 16.20
N SER A 621 27.23 4.14 16.25
CA SER A 621 27.84 3.41 17.37
C SER A 621 29.32 3.71 17.57
N ASN A 622 30.03 4.06 16.48
CA ASN A 622 31.44 4.46 16.52
C ASN A 622 31.63 5.95 16.82
N ALA A 623 30.82 6.83 16.23
CA ALA A 623 30.96 8.29 16.36
C ALA A 623 30.34 8.84 17.65
N HIS A 624 29.24 8.24 18.12
CA HIS A 624 28.42 8.72 19.23
C HIS A 624 27.98 7.56 20.14
N PRO A 625 28.90 6.89 20.86
CA PRO A 625 28.55 5.75 21.71
C PRO A 625 27.65 6.19 22.87
N VAL A 626 26.53 5.49 23.07
CA VAL A 626 25.59 5.75 24.16
C VAL A 626 25.83 4.75 25.30
N ASN A 627 26.42 5.21 26.41
CA ASN A 627 26.49 4.45 27.66
C ASN A 627 25.22 4.72 28.47
N VAL A 628 24.17 3.92 28.28
CA VAL A 628 22.97 3.96 29.14
C VAL A 628 23.19 3.04 30.33
N ASP A 629 22.99 3.58 31.54
CA ASP A 629 23.00 2.82 32.79
C ASP A 629 21.81 1.83 32.79
N PRO A 630 21.98 0.52 33.06
CA PRO A 630 20.92 -0.49 32.97
C PRO A 630 19.69 -0.23 33.87
N GLU A 631 19.79 0.68 34.85
CA GLU A 631 18.65 1.11 35.68
C GLU A 631 17.87 2.33 35.11
N SER A 632 18.37 2.98 34.05
CA SER A 632 17.78 4.17 33.40
C SER A 632 17.30 3.91 31.95
N GLU A 633 16.95 2.67 31.61
CA GLU A 633 16.68 2.19 30.25
C GLU A 633 15.32 2.62 29.62
N VAL A 634 14.53 3.49 30.27
CA VAL A 634 13.15 3.78 29.85
C VAL A 634 12.90 5.28 29.76
N VAL A 635 12.44 5.76 28.60
CA VAL A 635 11.95 7.14 28.42
C VAL A 635 10.53 7.22 28.95
N ARG A 636 10.21 8.26 29.74
CA ARG A 636 8.88 8.50 30.27
C ARG A 636 8.39 9.90 29.91
N TRP A 637 7.11 10.02 29.59
CA TRP A 637 6.46 11.32 29.33
C TRP A 637 4.99 11.28 29.75
N GLU A 638 4.40 12.46 29.95
CA GLU A 638 2.97 12.59 30.16
C GLU A 638 2.26 12.78 28.81
N GLU A 639 1.15 12.08 28.61
CA GLU A 639 0.33 12.21 27.42
C GLU A 639 -0.09 13.68 27.19
N GLY A 640 0.04 14.16 25.95
CA GLY A 640 -0.35 15.52 25.59
C GLY A 640 0.56 16.62 26.17
N CYS A 641 1.70 16.26 26.78
CA CYS A 641 2.75 17.21 27.14
C CYS A 641 3.46 17.70 25.86
N ILE A 642 3.05 18.87 25.38
CA ILE A 642 3.77 19.69 24.41
C ILE A 642 4.49 20.78 25.22
N ASP A 643 5.64 21.27 24.77
CA ASP A 643 6.46 22.31 25.45
C ASP A 643 5.75 23.68 25.64
N ASP A 644 4.46 23.74 25.34
CA ASP A 644 3.66 24.93 25.49
C ASP A 644 3.04 25.01 26.90
N GLU A 645 3.15 26.20 27.51
CA GLU A 645 2.38 26.65 28.67
C GLU A 645 0.87 26.75 28.36
N GLU A 646 0.27 25.73 27.76
CA GLU A 646 -1.19 25.61 27.68
C GLU A 646 -1.72 25.25 29.07
N SER A 647 -2.79 25.93 29.48
CA SER A 647 -3.50 25.59 30.71
C SER A 647 -3.92 24.12 30.70
N GLU A 648 -3.83 23.44 31.85
CA GLU A 648 -4.19 22.01 31.99
C GLU A 648 -5.60 21.69 31.44
N GLU A 649 -6.51 22.68 31.41
CA GLU A 649 -7.88 22.55 30.89
C GLU A 649 -7.99 22.37 29.36
N ASN A 650 -6.98 22.78 28.58
CA ASN A 650 -7.01 22.70 27.12
C ASN A 650 -6.26 21.49 26.54
N ARG A 651 -5.50 20.76 27.37
CA ARG A 651 -4.73 19.59 26.92
C ARG A 651 -5.64 18.44 26.46
N VAL A 652 -5.29 17.86 25.32
CA VAL A 652 -6.00 16.72 24.74
C VAL A 652 -5.37 15.42 25.22
N THR A 653 -6.05 14.68 26.08
CA THR A 653 -5.55 13.42 26.67
C THR A 653 -6.69 12.41 26.85
N HIS A 654 -6.36 11.12 26.99
CA HIS A 654 -7.37 10.08 27.21
C HIS A 654 -8.02 10.17 28.61
N ILE A 655 -7.34 10.79 29.60
CA ILE A 655 -7.84 10.98 30.98
C ILE A 655 -8.53 12.35 31.17
N GLY A 656 -8.09 13.37 30.43
CA GLY A 656 -8.54 14.75 30.61
C GLY A 656 -9.94 15.07 30.07
N ASN A 657 -10.34 16.34 30.22
CA ASN A 657 -11.64 16.85 29.81
C ASN A 657 -11.81 16.91 28.27
N ARG A 658 -10.72 17.19 27.54
CA ARG A 658 -10.70 17.13 26.07
C ARG A 658 -10.08 15.81 25.64
N LYS A 659 -10.88 14.99 24.97
CA LYS A 659 -10.44 13.67 24.50
C LYS A 659 -9.88 13.72 23.08
N PRO A 660 -8.87 12.88 22.76
CA PRO A 660 -8.37 12.74 21.40
C PRO A 660 -9.41 12.12 20.47
N CYS A 661 -9.25 12.30 19.16
CA CYS A 661 -10.21 11.83 18.17
C CYS A 661 -10.50 10.32 18.24
N CYS A 662 -9.54 9.49 18.67
CA CYS A 662 -9.73 8.06 18.88
C CYS A 662 -10.80 7.72 19.93
N CYS A 663 -11.09 8.59 20.90
CA CYS A 663 -12.09 8.37 21.95
C CYS A 663 -13.52 8.75 21.56
N LEU A 664 -13.74 9.35 20.40
CA LEU A 664 -15.05 9.86 20.00
C LEU A 664 -15.94 8.73 19.44
N SER A 665 -17.05 8.44 20.11
CA SER A 665 -18.10 7.59 19.53
C SER A 665 -18.96 8.39 18.56
N LEU A 666 -18.63 8.33 17.27
CA LEU A 666 -19.40 8.97 16.19
C LEU A 666 -20.61 8.13 15.70
N ASP A 667 -20.87 6.96 16.30
CA ASP A 667 -21.90 6.01 15.81
C ASP A 667 -23.33 6.55 15.85
N VAL A 668 -23.60 7.53 16.72
CA VAL A 668 -24.94 8.13 16.83
C VAL A 668 -25.18 9.19 15.74
N ASN A 669 -24.13 9.79 15.15
CA ASN A 669 -24.27 10.91 14.24
C ASN A 669 -24.26 10.52 12.75
N PHE A 670 -23.65 9.39 12.35
CA PHE A 670 -23.73 8.96 10.95
C PHE A 670 -25.15 8.57 10.51
N SER A 671 -25.99 8.06 11.42
CA SER A 671 -27.41 7.77 11.13
C SER A 671 -28.30 9.00 10.97
N ARG A 672 -27.86 10.17 11.45
CA ARG A 672 -28.48 11.48 11.17
C ARG A 672 -27.88 12.14 9.93
N ILE A 673 -26.57 11.99 9.73
CA ILE A 673 -25.84 12.48 8.55
C ILE A 673 -26.27 11.71 7.28
N SER A 674 -26.76 10.47 7.38
CA SER A 674 -27.34 9.72 6.27
C SER A 674 -28.82 10.03 6.00
N LYS A 675 -29.51 10.80 6.87
CA LYS A 675 -30.93 11.18 6.72
C LYS A 675 -31.13 12.63 6.29
N THR A 676 -30.08 13.43 6.34
CA THR A 676 -29.96 14.63 5.52
C THR A 676 -29.00 14.27 4.40
N PRO A 677 -29.42 14.22 3.12
CA PRO A 677 -28.42 14.23 2.07
C PRO A 677 -27.60 15.49 2.36
N PHE A 678 -26.32 15.34 2.71
CA PHE A 678 -25.37 16.41 2.50
C PHE A 678 -25.37 16.59 0.99
N ARG A 679 -26.32 17.43 0.56
CA ARG A 679 -26.14 18.30 -0.57
C ARG A 679 -24.77 18.95 -0.36
N TYR A 680 -23.73 18.34 -0.92
CA TYR A 680 -22.88 19.08 -1.84
C TYR A 680 -23.74 19.52 -3.03
N THR A 681 -24.79 20.32 -2.76
CA THR A 681 -25.14 21.37 -3.69
C THR A 681 -24.09 22.42 -3.44
N THR A 682 -23.16 22.51 -4.36
CA THR A 682 -22.77 23.79 -4.96
C THR A 682 -24.02 24.67 -5.15
N LYS A 683 -24.44 25.29 -4.05
CA LYS A 683 -25.23 26.52 -3.99
C LYS A 683 -24.44 27.54 -3.16
N ALA A 684 -23.14 27.61 -3.41
CA ALA A 684 -22.59 28.94 -3.68
C ALA A 684 -23.15 29.33 -5.06
N SER A 685 -23.70 30.53 -5.16
CA SER A 685 -24.18 31.14 -6.41
C SER A 685 -23.31 30.76 -7.60
N GLN A 686 -23.94 30.43 -8.74
CA GLN A 686 -23.32 30.25 -10.04
C GLN A 686 -22.04 31.08 -10.21
N SER A 687 -20.90 30.45 -9.95
CA SER A 687 -19.60 30.88 -10.42
C SER A 687 -18.82 29.60 -10.69
N HIS A 688 -18.31 29.50 -11.90
CA HIS A 688 -17.55 28.36 -12.39
C HIS A 688 -16.38 28.07 -11.46
N CYS A 689 -16.51 27.06 -10.59
CA CYS A 689 -15.38 26.51 -9.85
C CYS A 689 -14.66 25.55 -10.79
N SER A 690 -13.68 26.08 -11.51
CA SER A 690 -12.85 25.31 -12.42
C SER A 690 -12.06 24.24 -11.64
N SER A 691 -12.22 22.96 -12.00
CA SER A 691 -11.45 21.78 -11.58
C SER A 691 -9.94 22.02 -11.46
N ILE A 692 -9.43 22.48 -10.31
CA ILE A 692 -7.98 22.59 -10.11
C ILE A 692 -7.42 21.17 -10.32
N PRO A 693 -6.43 20.97 -11.22
CA PRO A 693 -5.83 19.66 -11.35
C PRO A 693 -5.16 19.35 -10.01
N GLU A 694 -5.68 18.35 -9.30
CA GLU A 694 -4.95 17.65 -8.26
C GLU A 694 -3.71 17.06 -8.93
N ARG A 695 -2.61 17.83 -8.96
CA ARG A 695 -1.28 17.25 -9.17
C ARG A 695 -1.03 16.31 -7.99
N SER A 696 -0.80 15.04 -8.31
CA SER A 696 -0.32 13.93 -7.48
C SER A 696 0.16 14.32 -6.08
N ALA A 697 -0.74 14.46 -5.10
CA ALA A 697 -0.30 14.73 -3.73
C ALA A 697 0.09 13.42 -3.02
N GLN A 698 1.06 12.67 -3.52
CA GLN A 698 1.50 11.41 -2.93
C GLN A 698 2.83 11.60 -2.18
N VAL A 699 2.76 12.03 -0.93
CA VAL A 699 3.95 12.17 -0.06
C VAL A 699 4.76 10.86 0.02
N ALA A 700 4.11 9.69 -0.04
CA ALA A 700 4.80 8.38 0.03
C ALA A 700 5.06 7.69 -1.33
N ALA A 701 4.43 8.11 -2.43
CA ALA A 701 4.64 7.51 -3.76
C ALA A 701 5.43 8.41 -4.73
N GLU A 702 5.57 9.71 -4.42
CA GLU A 702 6.56 10.58 -5.06
C GLU A 702 7.99 10.32 -4.54
N CYS A 703 8.17 9.77 -3.33
CA CYS A 703 9.48 9.34 -2.84
C CYS A 703 10.10 8.17 -3.64
N SER A 704 9.29 7.39 -4.37
CA SER A 704 9.76 6.24 -5.16
C SER A 704 9.67 6.44 -6.68
N ALA A 705 9.15 7.58 -7.13
CA ALA A 705 9.09 7.97 -8.54
C ALA A 705 10.08 9.12 -8.80
N GLY A 706 11.37 8.81 -8.74
CA GLY A 706 12.50 9.72 -9.02
C GLY A 706 12.63 10.16 -10.48
N ASN A 707 11.52 10.50 -11.16
CA ASN A 707 11.56 10.82 -12.59
C ASN A 707 11.26 12.30 -12.93
N LEU A 708 11.04 13.19 -11.95
CA LEU A 708 10.83 14.61 -12.27
C LEU A 708 11.75 15.56 -11.50
N ASN A 709 12.12 15.24 -10.27
CA ASN A 709 13.14 16.03 -9.56
C ASN A 709 14.55 15.73 -10.11
N ASP A 710 14.87 14.46 -10.38
CA ASP A 710 16.18 14.07 -10.94
C ASP A 710 16.37 14.60 -12.38
N ASP A 711 15.33 14.54 -13.22
CA ASP A 711 15.32 15.10 -14.60
C ASP A 711 15.31 16.65 -14.67
N MET A 712 15.05 17.31 -13.54
CA MET A 712 15.15 18.77 -13.40
C MET A 712 16.39 19.20 -12.60
N ALA A 713 17.17 18.26 -12.06
CA ALA A 713 18.34 18.52 -11.23
C ALA A 713 19.67 18.52 -12.01
N ASP A 714 19.65 18.53 -13.34
CA ASP A 714 20.82 18.81 -14.20
C ASP A 714 21.24 20.29 -14.14
N LYS A 715 21.45 20.80 -12.92
CA LYS A 715 22.24 22.01 -12.70
C LYS A 715 23.69 21.53 -12.61
N PRO A 716 24.62 21.97 -13.46
CA PRO A 716 26.00 21.52 -13.40
C PRO A 716 26.60 21.94 -12.05
N SER A 717 26.71 20.97 -11.14
CA SER A 717 27.40 21.09 -9.87
C SER A 717 28.80 20.53 -10.06
N THR A 718 29.81 21.40 -9.97
CA THR A 718 31.19 20.97 -9.79
C THR A 718 31.33 20.31 -8.41
N SER A 719 31.98 19.14 -8.38
CA SER A 719 32.44 18.33 -7.23
C SER A 719 31.44 17.42 -6.50
N ASP A 720 31.88 16.16 -6.41
CA ASP A 720 31.55 15.07 -5.49
C ASP A 720 30.24 14.27 -5.70
N GLN A 721 30.28 13.33 -6.66
CA GLN A 721 29.61 12.05 -6.54
C GLN A 721 30.64 10.92 -6.66
N SER A 722 30.81 10.16 -5.57
CA SER A 722 31.46 8.86 -5.61
C SER A 722 30.38 7.80 -5.79
N ASP A 723 30.17 7.35 -7.02
CA ASP A 723 29.44 6.12 -7.31
C ASP A 723 30.25 4.94 -6.75
N SER A 724 29.73 4.28 -5.71
CA SER A 724 30.23 2.97 -5.32
C SER A 724 29.40 1.88 -6.02
N GLU A 725 29.83 1.53 -7.22
CA GLU A 725 29.54 0.23 -7.82
C GLU A 725 30.03 -0.87 -6.87
N PHE A 726 29.12 -1.64 -6.26
CA PHE A 726 29.49 -2.91 -5.64
C PHE A 726 29.00 -4.06 -6.48
N TYR A 727 29.98 -4.69 -7.13
CA TYR A 727 29.89 -5.95 -7.85
C TYR A 727 29.20 -7.06 -7.04
N ASN A 728 28.34 -7.79 -7.73
CA ASN A 728 27.72 -9.05 -7.33
C ASN A 728 28.77 -10.05 -6.80
N ARG A 729 28.55 -10.55 -5.58
CA ARG A 729 29.06 -11.86 -5.13
C ARG A 729 27.89 -12.82 -4.94
N PRO A 730 27.98 -14.06 -5.43
CA PRO A 730 26.92 -15.04 -5.25
C PRO A 730 26.86 -15.48 -3.79
N VAL A 731 25.72 -15.27 -3.14
CA VAL A 731 25.44 -15.80 -1.79
C VAL A 731 25.12 -17.28 -1.95
N GLN A 732 26.15 -18.13 -1.87
CA GLN A 732 25.96 -19.56 -1.69
C GLN A 732 25.57 -19.86 -0.24
N GLN A 733 24.50 -20.63 -0.09
CA GLN A 733 24.06 -21.37 1.10
C GLN A 733 23.57 -20.53 2.30
N MET A 734 22.28 -20.16 2.27
CA MET A 734 21.47 -20.05 3.50
C MET A 734 21.35 -21.45 4.11
N ARG A 735 22.32 -21.84 4.95
CA ARG A 735 22.03 -22.80 6.02
C ARG A 735 21.14 -22.07 7.02
N VAL A 736 20.02 -22.70 7.35
CA VAL A 736 19.30 -22.45 8.61
C VAL A 736 20.35 -22.44 9.71
N VAL A 737 20.70 -21.25 10.21
CA VAL A 737 21.62 -21.11 11.33
C VAL A 737 20.90 -21.75 12.51
N ALA A 738 21.48 -22.81 13.05
CA ALA A 738 20.99 -23.44 14.26
C ALA A 738 20.88 -22.38 15.36
N LEU A 739 19.70 -22.34 15.97
CA LEU A 739 19.33 -21.47 17.08
C LEU A 739 20.28 -21.73 18.27
N GLU A 740 21.36 -20.96 18.38
CA GLU A 740 22.06 -20.82 19.66
C GLU A 740 21.17 -19.97 20.57
N SER A 741 20.42 -20.66 21.40
CA SER A 741 19.54 -20.13 22.43
C SER A 741 20.34 -19.31 23.45
N THR A 742 20.57 -18.03 23.20
CA THR A 742 20.60 -17.06 24.29
C THR A 742 19.18 -16.94 24.81
N SER A 743 18.89 -17.65 25.90
CA SER A 743 17.64 -17.62 26.66
C SER A 743 17.09 -16.20 26.81
N SER A 744 16.06 -15.84 26.04
CA SER A 744 15.37 -14.56 26.20
C SER A 744 14.52 -14.61 27.47
N SER A 745 15.07 -14.07 28.55
CA SER A 745 14.49 -14.06 29.91
C SER A 745 13.24 -13.17 30.08
N SER A 746 12.70 -12.55 29.03
CA SER A 746 11.59 -11.59 29.12
C SER A 746 10.31 -12.10 28.45
N THR A 747 9.16 -11.90 29.11
CA THR A 747 7.82 -12.04 28.52
C THR A 747 7.67 -11.06 27.35
N LEU A 748 6.88 -11.41 26.33
CA LEU A 748 6.53 -10.49 25.23
C LEU A 748 5.84 -9.24 25.80
N VAL A 749 6.36 -8.04 25.52
CA VAL A 749 5.83 -6.76 26.01
C VAL A 749 5.16 -5.97 24.89
N GLU A 750 4.26 -5.04 25.24
CA GLU A 750 3.46 -4.27 24.28
C GLU A 750 4.31 -3.32 23.42
N GLU A 751 5.43 -2.82 23.96
CA GLU A 751 6.37 -1.94 23.27
C GLU A 751 7.13 -2.66 22.16
N GLU A 752 7.50 -3.94 22.36
CA GLU A 752 8.09 -4.79 21.31
C GLU A 752 7.08 -5.05 20.18
N LEU A 753 5.80 -5.24 20.54
CA LEU A 753 4.72 -5.41 19.56
C LEU A 753 4.50 -4.12 18.75
N LEU A 754 4.54 -2.95 19.40
CA LEU A 754 4.43 -1.67 18.70
C LEU A 754 5.56 -1.49 17.69
N ASP A 755 6.80 -1.69 18.11
CA ASP A 755 7.99 -1.57 17.25
C ASP A 755 7.94 -2.55 16.06
N ALA A 756 7.55 -3.81 16.30
CA ALA A 756 7.33 -4.78 15.22
C ALA A 756 6.16 -4.38 14.29
N MET A 757 5.08 -3.82 14.83
CA MET A 757 3.93 -3.37 14.05
C MET A 757 4.30 -2.22 13.09
N LEU A 758 5.14 -1.27 13.53
CA LEU A 758 5.63 -0.19 12.67
C LEU A 758 6.50 -0.73 11.52
N LEU A 759 7.35 -1.72 11.78
CA LEU A 759 8.14 -2.35 10.73
C LEU A 759 7.25 -3.15 9.76
N LEU A 760 6.24 -3.87 10.26
CA LEU A 760 5.25 -4.56 9.42
C LEU A 760 4.41 -3.59 8.58
N TYR A 761 4.15 -2.37 9.07
CA TYR A 761 3.48 -1.33 8.29
C TYR A 761 4.26 -1.07 6.99
N HIS A 762 5.58 -0.91 7.08
CA HIS A 762 6.42 -0.65 5.91
C HIS A 762 6.58 -1.83 4.99
N LEU A 763 6.89 -3.01 5.56
CA LEU A 763 7.11 -4.21 4.77
C LEU A 763 5.83 -4.69 4.07
N GLY A 764 4.66 -4.48 4.67
CA GLY A 764 3.39 -5.06 4.22
C GLY A 764 2.33 -4.04 3.82
N LEU A 765 1.99 -3.11 4.71
CA LEU A 765 0.76 -2.32 4.61
C LEU A 765 0.88 -1.08 3.72
N ALA A 766 2.03 -0.40 3.73
CA ALA A 766 2.27 0.82 2.96
C ALA A 766 2.04 0.64 1.44
N PRO A 767 2.52 -0.44 0.78
CA PRO A 767 2.18 -0.71 -0.63
C PRO A 767 0.68 -0.81 -0.90
N ASN A 768 -0.10 -1.39 0.02
CA ASN A 768 -1.55 -1.50 -0.12
C ASN A 768 -2.25 -0.15 -0.03
N PHE A 769 -1.79 0.75 0.85
CA PHE A 769 -2.30 2.12 0.89
C PHE A 769 -1.91 2.94 -0.34
N LYS A 770 -0.70 2.75 -0.88
CA LYS A 770 -0.28 3.35 -2.16
C LYS A 770 -1.22 2.90 -3.30
N HIS A 771 -1.51 1.59 -3.41
CA HIS A 771 -2.47 1.07 -4.37
C HIS A 771 -3.88 1.61 -4.15
N ALA A 772 -4.39 1.61 -2.91
CA ALA A 772 -5.70 2.15 -2.58
C ALA A 772 -5.83 3.62 -2.98
N SER A 773 -4.82 4.44 -2.67
CA SER A 773 -4.78 5.85 -3.07
C SER A 773 -4.75 6.01 -4.59
N ALA A 774 -4.00 5.18 -5.31
CA ALA A 774 -3.94 5.23 -6.76
C ALA A 774 -5.31 4.93 -7.40
N TYR A 775 -6.01 3.91 -6.92
CA TYR A 775 -7.37 3.59 -7.37
C TYR A 775 -8.38 4.69 -7.02
N MET A 776 -8.30 5.30 -5.84
CA MET A 776 -9.18 6.41 -5.45
C MET A 776 -8.98 7.64 -6.35
N THR A 777 -7.72 7.99 -6.66
CA THR A 777 -7.42 9.08 -7.60
C THR A 777 -7.87 8.74 -9.02
N HIS A 778 -7.61 7.51 -9.48
CA HIS A 778 -8.06 7.05 -10.79
C HIS A 778 -9.58 7.06 -10.91
N GLN A 779 -10.30 6.59 -9.87
CA GLN A 779 -11.76 6.65 -9.79
C GLN A 779 -12.29 8.08 -9.99
N SER A 780 -11.74 9.05 -9.25
CA SER A 780 -12.15 10.46 -9.37
C SER A 780 -11.88 11.01 -10.78
N HIS A 781 -10.72 10.68 -11.35
CA HIS A 781 -10.35 11.09 -12.70
C HIS A 781 -11.29 10.50 -13.77
N SER A 782 -11.52 9.19 -13.74
CA SER A 782 -12.38 8.49 -14.71
C SER A 782 -13.85 8.94 -14.59
N ILE A 783 -14.34 9.25 -13.38
CA ILE A 783 -15.68 9.85 -13.20
C ILE A 783 -15.73 11.22 -13.90
N SER A 784 -14.73 12.08 -13.69
CA SER A 784 -14.68 13.40 -14.33
C SER A 784 -14.59 13.30 -15.86
N GLN A 785 -13.82 12.35 -16.40
CA GLN A 785 -13.74 12.09 -17.84
C GLN A 785 -15.08 11.60 -18.41
N LEU A 786 -15.77 10.73 -17.69
CA LEU A 786 -17.09 10.22 -18.07
C LEU A 786 -18.13 11.35 -18.10
N GLU A 787 -18.16 12.20 -17.08
CA GLU A 787 -19.07 13.36 -17.00
C GLU A 787 -18.81 14.38 -18.13
N GLU A 788 -17.55 14.61 -18.47
CA GLU A 788 -17.14 15.45 -19.59
C GLU A 788 -17.57 14.86 -20.93
N THR A 789 -17.32 13.57 -21.15
CA THR A 789 -17.73 12.85 -22.35
C THR A 789 -19.26 12.89 -22.51
N ASP A 790 -20.00 12.67 -21.43
CA ASP A 790 -21.46 12.78 -21.41
C ASP A 790 -21.94 14.21 -21.73
N ARG A 791 -21.18 15.24 -21.34
CA ARG A 791 -21.46 16.63 -21.72
C ARG A 791 -21.25 16.86 -23.21
N GLN A 792 -20.13 16.43 -23.77
CA GLN A 792 -19.83 16.57 -25.20
C GLN A 792 -20.83 15.82 -26.09
N ILE A 793 -21.33 14.67 -25.62
CA ILE A 793 -22.41 13.93 -26.30
C ILE A 793 -23.71 14.75 -26.34
N ARG A 794 -24.05 15.47 -25.26
CA ARG A 794 -25.25 16.33 -25.20
C ARG A 794 -25.13 17.56 -26.12
N ASP A 795 -23.92 18.08 -26.31
CA ASP A 795 -23.66 19.32 -27.06
C ASP A 795 -23.69 19.16 -28.61
N ARG A 796 -24.05 17.97 -29.12
CA ARG A 796 -24.26 17.62 -30.55
C ARG A 796 -23.07 17.92 -31.49
N GLY A 797 -22.08 17.01 -31.50
CA GLY A 797 -21.03 16.95 -32.53
C GLY A 797 -21.43 16.21 -33.83
N SER A 798 -20.52 16.18 -34.81
CA SER A 798 -20.69 15.43 -36.08
C SER A 798 -20.92 13.92 -35.84
N GLY A 799 -21.54 13.22 -36.79
CA GLY A 799 -21.93 11.80 -36.61
C GLY A 799 -20.78 10.84 -36.27
N GLU A 800 -19.60 11.05 -36.86
CA GLU A 800 -18.41 10.23 -36.59
C GLU A 800 -17.79 10.56 -35.21
N GLN A 801 -17.78 11.83 -34.83
CA GLN A 801 -17.34 12.26 -33.49
C GLN A 801 -18.24 11.68 -32.40
N LEU A 802 -19.56 11.67 -32.64
CA LEU A 802 -20.53 11.08 -31.71
C LEU A 802 -20.32 9.56 -31.53
N ARG A 803 -19.95 8.84 -32.60
CA ARG A 803 -19.63 7.40 -32.53
C ARG A 803 -18.41 7.16 -31.64
N ARG A 804 -17.31 7.88 -31.88
CA ARG A 804 -16.08 7.81 -31.06
C ARG A 804 -16.33 8.18 -29.60
N LEU A 805 -17.13 9.22 -29.35
CA LEU A 805 -17.50 9.61 -27.98
C LEU A 805 -18.33 8.54 -27.27
N LYS A 806 -19.22 7.83 -27.97
CA LYS A 806 -19.98 6.71 -27.39
C LYS A 806 -19.10 5.50 -27.08
N GLU A 807 -18.14 5.18 -27.94
CA GLU A 807 -17.13 4.15 -27.70
C GLU A 807 -16.28 4.52 -26.47
N ALA A 808 -15.73 5.73 -26.42
CA ALA A 808 -14.97 6.24 -25.28
C ALA A 808 -15.79 6.23 -23.98
N ARG A 809 -17.07 6.64 -24.03
CA ARG A 809 -18.00 6.58 -22.90
C ARG A 809 -18.14 5.17 -22.34
N SER A 810 -18.20 4.16 -23.20
CA SER A 810 -18.32 2.76 -22.75
C SER A 810 -17.06 2.29 -22.02
N VAL A 811 -15.87 2.64 -22.54
CA VAL A 811 -14.58 2.33 -21.92
C VAL A 811 -14.45 3.02 -20.55
N TYR A 812 -14.67 4.35 -20.50
CA TYR A 812 -14.60 5.08 -19.23
C TYR A 812 -15.61 4.59 -18.20
N ARG A 813 -16.80 4.16 -18.64
CA ARG A 813 -17.77 3.55 -17.72
C ARG A 813 -17.26 2.24 -17.12
N GLU A 814 -16.68 1.36 -17.93
CA GLU A 814 -16.11 0.11 -17.44
C GLU A 814 -14.94 0.36 -16.48
N GLU A 815 -14.08 1.33 -16.79
CA GLU A 815 -12.99 1.76 -15.91
C GLU A 815 -13.50 2.31 -14.57
N VAL A 816 -14.52 3.17 -14.59
CA VAL A 816 -15.15 3.68 -13.36
C VAL A 816 -15.72 2.54 -12.53
N ILE A 817 -16.45 1.61 -13.16
CA ILE A 817 -17.04 0.45 -12.48
C ILE A 817 -15.94 -0.38 -11.78
N ASP A 818 -14.83 -0.64 -12.49
CA ASP A 818 -13.71 -1.39 -11.96
C ASP A 818 -13.04 -0.67 -10.78
N CYS A 819 -12.79 0.64 -10.92
CA CYS A 819 -12.21 1.45 -9.85
C CYS A 819 -13.12 1.53 -8.61
N VAL A 820 -14.44 1.67 -8.80
CA VAL A 820 -15.40 1.70 -7.69
C VAL A 820 -15.37 0.39 -6.90
N ARG A 821 -15.28 -0.76 -7.57
CA ARG A 821 -15.16 -2.07 -6.90
C ARG A 821 -13.86 -2.19 -6.10
N HIS A 822 -12.72 -1.81 -6.68
CA HIS A 822 -11.43 -1.81 -5.98
C HIS A 822 -11.44 -0.86 -4.78
N CYS A 823 -11.93 0.37 -4.95
CA CYS A 823 -12.10 1.31 -3.85
C CYS A 823 -12.99 0.76 -2.73
N ALA A 824 -14.11 0.12 -3.07
CA ALA A 824 -15.00 -0.52 -2.10
C ALA A 824 -14.29 -1.66 -1.35
N TRP A 825 -13.51 -2.49 -2.04
CA TRP A 825 -12.70 -3.55 -1.42
C TRP A 825 -11.66 -3.00 -0.45
N TYR A 826 -10.92 -1.95 -0.82
CA TYR A 826 -9.96 -1.29 0.08
C TYR A 826 -10.66 -0.65 1.29
N ARG A 827 -11.86 -0.09 1.10
CA ARG A 827 -12.68 0.42 2.21
C ARG A 827 -13.04 -0.67 3.21
N ILE A 828 -13.44 -1.85 2.72
CA ILE A 828 -13.79 -3.01 3.53
C ILE A 828 -12.55 -3.55 4.28
N SER A 829 -11.44 -3.75 3.56
CA SER A 829 -10.26 -4.47 4.07
C SER A 829 -9.29 -3.61 4.87
N LEU A 830 -9.06 -2.34 4.49
CA LEU A 830 -8.03 -1.47 5.10
C LEU A 830 -8.63 -0.37 5.97
N PHE A 831 -9.76 0.21 5.56
CA PHE A 831 -10.34 1.39 6.20
C PHE A 831 -11.50 1.08 7.16
N ALA A 832 -11.53 -0.13 7.72
CA ALA A 832 -12.44 -0.44 8.80
C ALA A 832 -12.25 0.56 9.96
N ARG A 833 -13.35 1.04 10.53
CA ARG A 833 -13.30 2.19 11.45
C ARG A 833 -12.46 1.96 12.70
N TRP A 834 -12.45 0.73 13.22
CA TRP A 834 -11.60 0.38 14.35
C TRP A 834 -10.10 0.38 13.97
N LYS A 835 -9.75 0.01 12.74
CA LYS A 835 -8.37 0.10 12.21
C LYS A 835 -7.95 1.56 12.06
N GLN A 836 -8.79 2.40 11.47
CA GLN A 836 -8.55 3.85 11.39
C GLN A 836 -8.34 4.48 12.78
N ARG A 837 -9.15 4.08 13.77
CA ARG A 837 -9.01 4.50 15.17
C ARG A 837 -7.68 4.06 15.77
N GLY A 838 -7.30 2.80 15.59
CA GLY A 838 -6.02 2.27 16.10
C GLY A 838 -4.81 2.92 15.43
N MET A 839 -4.86 3.10 14.11
CA MET A 839 -3.85 3.79 13.32
C MET A 839 -3.67 5.24 13.77
N TYR A 840 -4.78 5.95 14.01
CA TYR A 840 -4.74 7.31 14.54
C TYR A 840 -4.07 7.33 15.93
N ALA A 841 -4.48 6.43 16.83
CA ALA A 841 -3.88 6.34 18.17
C ALA A 841 -2.38 6.05 18.09
N THR A 842 -1.97 5.20 17.13
CA THR A 842 -0.55 4.94 16.82
C THR A 842 0.17 6.21 16.37
N CYS A 843 -0.39 6.98 15.42
CA CYS A 843 0.23 8.24 14.98
C CYS A 843 0.44 9.22 16.14
N ILE A 844 -0.57 9.41 17.00
CA ILE A 844 -0.46 10.33 18.13
C ILE A 844 0.57 9.85 19.15
N TRP A 845 0.61 8.54 19.42
CA TRP A 845 1.57 7.97 20.35
C TRP A 845 3.01 8.12 19.81
N ILE A 846 3.24 7.83 18.53
CA ILE A 846 4.57 7.92 17.89
C ILE A 846 5.05 9.36 17.78
N VAL A 847 4.21 10.31 17.37
CA VAL A 847 4.65 11.71 17.30
C VAL A 847 5.03 12.26 18.68
N GLN A 848 4.31 11.87 19.74
CA GLN A 848 4.68 12.26 21.10
C GLN A 848 6.00 11.63 21.52
N LEU A 849 6.23 10.33 21.23
CA LEU A 849 7.51 9.68 21.47
C LEU A 849 8.64 10.41 20.73
N LEU A 850 8.48 10.72 19.44
CA LEU A 850 9.51 11.39 18.64
C LEU A 850 9.81 12.81 19.15
N LEU A 851 8.80 13.57 19.59
CA LEU A 851 8.99 14.89 20.22
C LEU A 851 9.74 14.80 21.56
N VAL A 852 9.56 13.72 22.32
CA VAL A 852 10.30 13.50 23.57
C VAL A 852 11.74 13.08 23.27
N LEU A 853 11.92 12.15 22.32
CA LEU A 853 13.25 11.70 21.92
C LEU A 853 14.07 12.81 21.27
N SER A 854 13.45 13.76 20.56
CA SER A 854 14.17 14.88 19.94
C SER A 854 14.79 15.86 20.93
N LYS A 855 14.40 15.80 22.22
CA LYS A 855 15.05 16.51 23.33
C LYS A 855 16.29 15.77 23.86
N MET A 856 16.48 14.51 23.47
CA MET A 856 17.60 13.65 23.84
C MET A 856 18.57 13.55 22.66
N ASP A 857 19.50 14.51 22.56
CA ASP A 857 20.32 14.73 21.35
C ASP A 857 20.89 13.47 20.70
N ILE A 858 21.65 12.66 21.45
CA ILE A 858 22.29 11.47 20.88
C ILE A 858 21.25 10.41 20.53
N VAL A 859 20.26 10.19 21.40
CA VAL A 859 19.26 9.11 21.24
C VAL A 859 18.38 9.34 20.01
N PHE A 860 18.01 10.59 19.71
CA PHE A 860 17.20 10.91 18.53
C PHE A 860 17.84 10.42 17.23
N SER A 861 19.16 10.54 17.12
CA SER A 861 19.92 10.09 15.93
C SER A 861 19.86 8.57 15.72
N TYR A 862 19.61 7.78 16.78
CA TYR A 862 19.49 6.32 16.71
C TYR A 862 18.09 5.82 16.36
N VAL A 863 17.08 6.70 16.31
CA VAL A 863 15.70 6.31 15.97
C VAL A 863 15.68 5.69 14.57
N PRO A 864 15.09 4.50 14.38
CA PRO A 864 14.92 3.94 13.05
C PRO A 864 14.08 4.85 12.15
N GLU A 865 14.48 5.02 10.89
CA GLU A 865 13.79 5.89 9.92
C GLU A 865 12.31 5.53 9.75
N PHE A 866 12.01 4.23 9.80
CA PHE A 866 10.67 3.72 9.63
C PHE A 866 9.65 4.26 10.67
N TYR A 867 10.09 4.71 11.86
CA TYR A 867 9.20 5.38 12.82
C TYR A 867 8.62 6.68 12.26
N LEU A 868 9.49 7.46 11.60
CA LEU A 868 9.14 8.73 10.98
C LEU A 868 8.26 8.50 9.75
N GLU A 869 8.68 7.57 8.90
CA GLU A 869 7.96 7.26 7.66
C GLU A 869 6.56 6.71 7.94
N THR A 870 6.42 5.77 8.91
CA THR A 870 5.10 5.23 9.29
C THR A 870 4.22 6.36 9.81
N LEU A 871 4.77 7.25 10.64
CA LEU A 871 4.01 8.38 11.19
C LEU A 871 3.44 9.28 10.07
N VAL A 872 4.29 9.71 9.14
CA VAL A 872 3.88 10.64 8.07
C VAL A 872 2.93 9.96 7.08
N ASP A 873 3.23 8.73 6.65
CA ASP A 873 2.39 7.99 5.71
C ASP A 873 1.02 7.66 6.33
N CYS A 874 1.00 7.06 7.52
CA CYS A 874 -0.23 6.70 8.23
C CYS A 874 -1.12 7.93 8.49
N PHE A 875 -0.52 9.07 8.87
CA PHE A 875 -1.25 10.33 9.04
C PHE A 875 -1.92 10.79 7.73
N HIS A 876 -1.22 10.74 6.60
CA HIS A 876 -1.79 11.14 5.31
C HIS A 876 -2.80 10.14 4.76
N VAL A 877 -2.63 8.85 5.02
CA VAL A 877 -3.61 7.80 4.74
C VAL A 877 -4.92 8.07 5.49
N LEU A 878 -4.86 8.40 6.79
CA LEU A 878 -6.04 8.75 7.59
C LEU A 878 -6.70 10.04 7.13
N ARG A 879 -5.91 11.05 6.73
CA ARG A 879 -6.43 12.32 6.20
C ARG A 879 -7.19 12.13 4.89
N LYS A 880 -6.72 11.22 4.04
CA LYS A 880 -7.28 10.94 2.71
C LYS A 880 -8.30 9.81 2.70
N SER A 881 -8.52 9.13 3.83
CA SER A 881 -9.42 7.99 3.86
C SER A 881 -10.83 8.41 3.45
N ASP A 882 -11.52 7.53 2.73
CA ASP A 882 -12.90 7.75 2.34
C ASP A 882 -13.76 6.54 2.77
N PRO A 883 -14.61 6.68 3.80
CA PRO A 883 -14.93 7.93 4.50
C PRO A 883 -13.77 8.42 5.38
N PRO A 884 -13.70 9.74 5.65
CA PRO A 884 -12.70 10.31 6.56
C PRO A 884 -12.91 9.76 7.97
N PHE A 885 -11.83 9.40 8.66
CA PHE A 885 -11.89 8.88 10.04
C PHE A 885 -12.67 9.82 10.98
N VAL A 886 -12.34 11.11 10.92
CA VAL A 886 -13.07 12.19 11.59
C VAL A 886 -13.18 13.40 10.65
N PRO A 887 -14.20 14.27 10.81
CA PRO A 887 -14.25 15.53 10.09
C PRO A 887 -12.99 16.36 10.35
N ALA A 888 -12.49 17.04 9.31
CA ALA A 888 -11.25 17.82 9.38
C ALA A 888 -11.25 18.85 10.52
N GLY A 889 -12.38 19.52 10.79
CA GLY A 889 -12.52 20.43 11.94
C GLY A 889 -12.34 19.78 13.32
N MET A 890 -12.60 18.49 13.47
CA MET A 890 -12.30 17.74 14.72
C MET A 890 -10.85 17.31 14.78
N PHE A 891 -10.32 16.86 13.64
CA PHE A 891 -8.91 16.50 13.49
C PHE A 891 -7.98 17.66 13.87
N ILE A 892 -8.29 18.87 13.42
CA ILE A 892 -7.52 20.09 13.71
C ILE A 892 -7.55 20.41 15.21
N LYS A 893 -8.72 20.33 15.86
CA LYS A 893 -8.88 20.72 17.27
C LYS A 893 -8.30 19.72 18.27
N GLN A 894 -8.24 18.44 17.91
CA GLN A 894 -8.02 17.34 18.87
C GLN A 894 -6.97 16.31 18.43
N GLY A 895 -6.23 16.57 17.34
CA GLY A 895 -5.28 15.58 16.81
C GLY A 895 -4.07 16.09 16.07
N LEU A 896 -4.08 17.35 15.65
CA LEU A 896 -3.09 17.84 14.70
C LEU A 896 -1.90 18.57 15.34
N ALA A 897 -2.05 19.04 16.58
CA ALA A 897 -1.07 19.92 17.23
C ALA A 897 0.34 19.29 17.31
N SER A 898 0.47 18.08 17.89
CA SER A 898 1.78 17.41 18.01
C SER A 898 2.41 17.10 16.65
N PHE A 899 1.60 16.70 15.66
CA PHE A 899 2.07 16.46 14.29
C PHE A 899 2.61 17.73 13.64
N VAL A 900 1.88 18.84 13.73
CA VAL A 900 2.31 20.15 13.20
C VAL A 900 3.57 20.64 13.91
N THR A 901 3.64 20.53 15.24
CA THR A 901 4.84 20.86 16.01
C THR A 901 6.03 20.09 15.48
N PHE A 902 5.91 18.77 15.36
CA PHE A 902 7.00 17.91 14.91
C PHE A 902 7.47 18.23 13.48
N VAL A 903 6.57 18.25 12.49
CA VAL A 903 6.97 18.52 11.09
C VAL A 903 7.57 19.92 10.92
N ALA A 904 7.03 20.94 11.61
CA ALA A 904 7.52 22.32 11.49
C ALA A 904 8.90 22.53 12.11
N THR A 905 9.26 21.74 13.13
CA THR A 905 10.52 21.89 13.86
C THR A 905 11.65 20.98 13.36
N HIS A 906 11.33 19.86 12.68
CA HIS A 906 12.33 18.84 12.36
C HIS A 906 12.66 18.69 10.86
N PHE A 907 11.94 19.33 9.94
CA PHE A 907 12.23 19.18 8.50
C PHE A 907 13.62 19.71 8.09
N SER A 908 14.17 20.66 8.85
CA SER A 908 15.51 21.21 8.67
C SER A 908 16.49 20.79 9.78
N ASP A 909 16.16 19.75 10.55
CA ASP A 909 17.01 19.27 11.65
C ASP A 909 18.21 18.49 11.09
N PRO A 910 19.46 18.92 11.34
CA PRO A 910 20.65 18.28 10.80
C PRO A 910 20.88 16.86 11.37
N ARG A 911 20.23 16.49 12.48
CA ARG A 911 20.27 15.13 13.04
C ARG A 911 19.54 14.11 12.16
N ILE A 912 18.67 14.57 11.25
CA ILE A 912 18.04 13.76 10.20
C ILE A 912 18.93 13.81 8.96
N SER A 913 19.84 12.84 8.88
CA SER A 913 20.82 12.69 7.79
C SER A 913 20.16 12.39 6.44
N SER A 914 19.12 11.53 6.42
CA SER A 914 18.39 11.20 5.20
C SER A 914 17.66 12.43 4.67
N ALA A 915 18.07 12.86 3.48
CA ALA A 915 17.46 14.00 2.83
C ALA A 915 16.09 13.65 2.23
N GLU A 916 15.82 12.38 1.92
CA GLU A 916 14.49 11.90 1.52
C GLU A 916 13.47 12.08 2.65
N LEU A 917 13.87 11.83 3.91
CA LEU A 917 13.01 12.05 5.06
C LEU A 917 12.75 13.54 5.33
N ARG A 918 13.74 14.40 5.11
CA ARG A 918 13.55 15.85 5.20
C ARG A 918 12.60 16.34 4.11
N ASP A 919 12.73 15.82 2.89
CA ASP A 919 11.81 16.08 1.78
C ASP A 919 10.39 15.55 2.08
N LEU A 920 10.26 14.38 2.70
CA LEU A 920 8.99 13.81 3.16
C LEU A 920 8.25 14.75 4.13
N LEU A 921 8.98 15.31 5.11
CA LEU A 921 8.43 16.28 6.07
C LEU A 921 8.03 17.60 5.38
N LEU A 922 8.87 18.12 4.47
CA LEU A 922 8.57 19.31 3.67
C LEU A 922 7.33 19.13 2.79
N GLN A 923 7.21 17.99 2.10
CA GLN A 923 6.05 17.64 1.31
C GLN A 923 4.79 17.54 2.17
N SER A 924 4.90 16.97 3.38
CA SER A 924 3.80 16.94 4.35
C SER A 924 3.28 18.33 4.69
N ILE A 925 4.18 19.28 4.99
CA ILE A 925 3.84 20.69 5.23
C ILE A 925 3.17 21.27 3.98
N SER A 926 3.78 21.09 2.80
CA SER A 926 3.26 21.60 1.52
C SER A 926 1.84 21.13 1.23
N VAL A 927 1.53 19.87 1.52
CA VAL A 927 0.18 19.31 1.36
C VAL A 927 -0.79 19.88 2.38
N LEU A 928 -0.39 20.06 3.63
CA LEU A 928 -1.29 20.56 4.68
C LEU A 928 -1.64 22.04 4.48
N VAL A 929 -0.68 22.90 4.16
CA VAL A 929 -0.94 24.34 3.97
C VAL A 929 -1.78 24.67 2.74
N GLN A 930 -2.00 23.71 1.83
CA GLN A 930 -2.92 23.87 0.69
C GLN A 930 -4.38 24.01 1.10
N TYR A 931 -4.74 23.48 2.27
CA TYR A 931 -6.12 23.47 2.76
C TYR A 931 -6.29 24.48 3.89
N LYS A 932 -7.23 25.42 3.73
CA LYS A 932 -7.48 26.53 4.67
C LYS A 932 -7.65 26.07 6.13
N GLU A 933 -8.32 24.94 6.33
CA GLU A 933 -8.60 24.41 7.66
C GLU A 933 -7.30 23.94 8.36
N PHE A 934 -6.39 23.28 7.63
CA PHE A 934 -5.11 22.81 8.16
C PHE A 934 -4.12 23.96 8.34
N LEU A 935 -4.14 24.97 7.46
CA LEU A 935 -3.33 26.18 7.64
C LEU A 935 -3.65 26.88 8.97
N ALA A 936 -4.93 26.94 9.38
CA ALA A 936 -5.30 27.50 10.67
C ALA A 936 -4.64 26.77 11.85
N ALA A 937 -4.34 25.48 11.72
CA ALA A 937 -3.62 24.73 12.74
C ALA A 937 -2.16 25.19 12.87
N PHE A 938 -1.48 25.45 11.75
CA PHE A 938 -0.13 26.03 11.73
C PHE A 938 -0.12 27.44 12.33
N GLU A 939 -1.14 28.25 12.05
CA GLU A 939 -1.27 29.61 12.61
C GLU A 939 -1.49 29.61 14.13
N SER A 940 -2.20 28.60 14.65
CA SER A 940 -2.44 28.46 16.09
C SER A 940 -1.30 27.80 16.87
N ASN A 941 -0.32 27.22 16.17
CA ASN A 941 0.77 26.45 16.79
C ASN A 941 1.99 27.35 17.05
N LYS A 942 2.41 27.47 18.32
CA LYS A 942 3.53 28.34 18.72
C LYS A 942 4.87 27.90 18.12
N ALA A 943 5.16 26.60 18.14
CA ALA A 943 6.38 26.07 17.56
C ALA A 943 6.46 26.35 16.05
N ALA A 944 5.36 26.15 15.31
CA ALA A 944 5.29 26.43 13.88
C ALA A 944 5.44 27.92 13.57
N THR A 945 4.75 28.80 14.30
CA THR A 945 4.87 30.26 14.10
C THR A 945 6.26 30.81 14.44
N HIS A 946 7.01 30.17 15.34
CA HIS A 946 8.36 30.56 15.69
C HIS A 946 9.44 30.00 14.74
N SER A 947 9.39 28.71 14.42
CA SER A 947 10.47 27.99 13.70
C SER A 947 10.31 27.98 12.18
N LEU A 948 9.08 27.88 11.67
CA LEU A 948 8.82 27.66 10.25
C LEU A 948 9.34 28.80 9.34
N PRO A 949 9.19 30.10 9.67
CA PRO A 949 9.63 31.18 8.78
C PRO A 949 11.13 31.15 8.49
N THR A 950 11.98 31.07 9.53
CA THR A 950 13.44 31.04 9.37
C THR A 950 13.92 29.74 8.75
N ALA A 951 13.33 28.60 9.16
CA ALA A 951 13.69 27.30 8.62
C ALA A 951 13.36 27.17 7.12
N LEU A 952 12.24 27.74 6.64
CA LEU A 952 11.88 27.74 5.21
C LEU A 952 12.86 28.57 4.38
N LEU A 953 13.28 29.74 4.87
CA LEU A 953 14.27 30.58 4.18
C LEU A 953 15.62 29.85 4.07
N SER A 954 16.03 29.19 5.15
CA SER A 954 17.28 28.41 5.18
C SER A 954 17.24 27.18 4.28
N ALA A 955 16.10 26.47 4.23
CA ALA A 955 15.91 25.25 3.46
C ALA A 955 15.69 25.50 1.95
N PHE A 956 15.59 26.76 1.52
CA PHE A 956 15.58 27.09 0.10
C PHE A 956 16.98 26.87 -0.50
N ASP A 957 17.26 25.66 -0.96
CA ASP A 957 18.52 25.24 -1.58
C ASP A 957 18.30 24.58 -2.95
N ASN A 958 19.36 24.07 -3.59
CA ASN A 958 19.26 23.45 -4.92
C ASN A 958 18.37 22.18 -4.94
N ARG A 959 18.12 21.54 -3.79
CA ARG A 959 17.36 20.29 -3.69
C ARG A 959 15.90 20.56 -3.34
N SER A 960 15.64 21.37 -2.32
CA SER A 960 14.32 21.55 -1.73
C SER A 960 13.60 22.83 -2.18
N TRP A 961 14.15 23.59 -3.15
CA TRP A 961 13.51 24.83 -3.63
C TRP A 961 12.08 24.64 -4.14
N ILE A 962 11.74 23.51 -4.78
CA ILE A 962 10.38 23.24 -5.30
C ILE A 962 9.35 23.15 -4.16
N PRO A 963 9.48 22.22 -3.18
CA PRO A 963 8.53 22.14 -2.08
C PRO A 963 8.50 23.43 -1.25
N VAL A 964 9.64 24.08 -1.02
CA VAL A 964 9.70 25.36 -0.28
C VAL A 964 8.97 26.47 -1.04
N THR A 965 9.16 26.61 -2.36
CA THR A 965 8.42 27.58 -3.19
C THR A 965 6.92 27.34 -3.11
N ASN A 966 6.50 26.08 -3.16
CA ASN A 966 5.09 25.71 -3.04
C ASN A 966 4.50 26.02 -1.65
N ILE A 967 5.31 25.96 -0.58
CA ILE A 967 4.86 26.37 0.76
C ILE A 967 4.79 27.90 0.83
N LEU A 968 5.88 28.59 0.48
CA LEU A 968 5.97 30.05 0.53
C LEU A 968 4.85 30.70 -0.28
N ILE A 969 4.56 30.22 -1.49
CA ILE A 969 3.48 30.77 -2.29
C ILE A 969 2.10 30.57 -1.65
N ARG A 970 1.88 29.51 -0.86
CA ARG A 970 0.61 29.28 -0.15
C ARG A 970 0.49 30.17 1.08
N LEU A 971 1.60 30.49 1.74
CA LEU A 971 1.62 31.42 2.87
C LEU A 971 1.48 32.89 2.38
N CYS A 972 2.16 33.23 1.29
CA CYS A 972 2.28 34.59 0.74
C CYS A 972 1.23 34.95 -0.34
N LYS A 973 0.40 34.01 -0.82
CA LYS A 973 -0.63 34.28 -1.85
C LYS A 973 -1.54 35.44 -1.42
N GLY A 974 -2.02 36.25 -2.37
CA GLY A 974 -3.00 37.31 -2.11
C GLY A 974 -2.45 38.75 -1.99
N CYS A 975 -1.13 38.93 -2.09
CA CYS A 975 -0.48 40.23 -2.22
C CYS A 975 0.16 40.34 -3.60
N GLY A 976 -0.13 41.41 -4.35
CA GLY A 976 0.49 41.63 -5.67
C GLY A 976 -0.46 42.09 -6.78
N PHE A 977 0.11 42.55 -7.89
CA PHE A 977 -0.62 42.97 -9.08
C PHE A 977 -1.33 41.76 -9.72
N GLY A 978 -2.60 41.94 -10.08
CA GLY A 978 -3.43 40.88 -10.68
C GLY A 978 -4.16 39.95 -9.71
N PHE A 979 -3.95 40.05 -8.39
CA PHE A 979 -4.75 39.33 -7.40
C PHE A 979 -5.92 40.18 -6.86
N SER A 980 -7.12 39.61 -6.82
CA SER A 980 -8.29 40.21 -6.16
C SER A 980 -8.24 39.93 -4.66
N LYS A 981 -8.39 40.96 -3.82
CA LYS A 981 -8.56 40.81 -2.35
C LYS A 981 -9.81 40.00 -1.96
N HIS A 982 -10.73 39.70 -2.89
CA HIS A 982 -12.04 39.11 -2.62
C HIS A 982 -12.31 37.80 -3.39
N GLY A 983 -11.28 37.17 -3.97
CA GLY A 983 -11.44 35.84 -4.59
C GLY A 983 -11.49 34.74 -3.53
N GLU A 984 -12.62 34.05 -3.40
CA GLU A 984 -12.90 32.99 -2.40
C GLU A 984 -11.97 31.75 -2.44
N SER A 985 -10.91 31.74 -3.26
CA SER A 985 -10.06 30.58 -3.56
C SER A 985 -8.57 30.74 -3.24
N SER A 986 -8.11 31.88 -2.70
CA SER A 986 -6.71 32.03 -2.24
C SER A 986 -6.61 31.82 -0.73
N VAL A 987 -6.12 30.63 -0.34
CA VAL A 987 -5.64 30.36 1.01
C VAL A 987 -4.38 31.21 1.21
N SER A 988 -4.44 32.20 2.09
CA SER A 988 -3.35 33.11 2.43
C SER A 988 -3.34 33.38 3.93
N SER A 989 -2.15 33.40 4.55
CA SER A 989 -2.02 33.67 5.99
C SER A 989 -1.45 35.06 6.23
N SER A 990 -2.26 35.99 6.75
CA SER A 990 -1.75 37.29 7.20
C SER A 990 -0.76 37.16 8.36
N ILE A 991 -0.87 36.08 9.15
CA ILE A 991 0.03 35.80 10.27
C ILE A 991 1.41 35.40 9.76
N PHE A 992 1.50 34.39 8.88
CA PHE A 992 2.78 33.96 8.33
C PHE A 992 3.41 34.99 7.40
N GLN A 993 2.64 35.82 6.69
CA GLN A 993 3.19 36.96 5.95
C GLN A 993 3.95 37.92 6.86
N LYS A 994 3.36 38.30 8.01
CA LYS A 994 4.03 39.14 9.01
C LYS A 994 5.25 38.45 9.60
N LEU A 995 5.16 37.16 9.94
CA LEU A 995 6.26 36.41 10.53
C LEU A 995 7.44 36.23 9.56
N LEU A 996 7.17 35.97 8.28
CA LEU A 996 8.19 35.91 7.23
C LEU A 996 8.87 37.25 7.04
N ARG A 997 8.11 38.36 7.00
CA ARG A 997 8.66 39.70 6.98
C ARG A 997 9.57 39.95 8.19
N ASP A 998 9.10 39.65 9.39
CA ASP A 998 9.85 39.86 10.63
C ASP A 998 11.12 38.99 10.69
N ALA A 999 11.09 37.77 10.13
CA ALA A 999 12.26 36.90 10.00
C ALA A 999 13.32 37.49 9.06
N CYS A 1000 12.90 37.96 7.87
CA CYS A 1000 13.83 38.55 6.90
C CYS A 1000 14.46 39.87 7.39
N VAL A 1001 13.73 40.65 8.20
CA VAL A 1001 14.24 41.92 8.76
C VAL A 1001 15.20 41.68 9.93
N LYS A 1002 15.04 40.58 10.69
CA LYS A 1002 15.91 40.27 11.82
C LYS A 1002 17.24 39.65 11.41
N ASP A 1003 17.27 38.89 10.32
CA ASP A 1003 18.43 38.16 9.83
C ASP A 1003 18.72 38.54 8.37
N GLU A 1004 19.44 39.64 8.19
CA GLU A 1004 19.77 40.19 6.86
C GLU A 1004 20.68 39.25 6.05
N GLU A 1005 21.57 38.48 6.71
CA GLU A 1005 22.45 37.51 6.05
C GLU A 1005 21.66 36.34 5.46
N LEU A 1006 20.75 35.76 6.26
CA LEU A 1006 19.86 34.69 5.80
C LEU A 1006 18.97 35.16 4.64
N PHE A 1007 18.43 36.38 4.73
CA PHE A 1007 17.60 36.94 3.68
C PHE A 1007 18.40 37.22 2.40
N SER A 1008 19.63 37.73 2.51
CA SER A 1008 20.52 37.95 1.38
C SER A 1008 20.89 36.64 0.67
N ALA A 1009 21.21 35.58 1.44
CA ALA A 1009 21.47 34.25 0.91
C ALA A 1009 20.24 33.66 0.20
N PHE A 1010 19.06 33.81 0.80
CA PHE A 1010 17.79 33.41 0.20
C PHE A 1010 17.52 34.15 -1.12
N LEU A 1011 17.63 35.48 -1.14
CA LEU A 1011 17.43 36.29 -2.35
C LEU A 1011 18.41 35.90 -3.45
N ASN A 1012 19.69 35.67 -3.10
CA ASN A 1012 20.70 35.23 -4.05
C ASN A 1012 20.29 33.91 -4.75
N ARG A 1013 19.86 32.93 -3.96
CA ARG A 1013 19.37 31.65 -4.47
C ARG A 1013 18.09 31.82 -5.29
N LEU A 1014 17.15 32.65 -4.84
CA LEU A 1014 15.89 32.93 -5.53
C LEU A 1014 16.13 33.53 -6.92
N PHE A 1015 17.01 34.54 -7.04
CA PHE A 1015 17.40 35.13 -8.32
C PHE A 1015 17.97 34.08 -9.26
N ASN A 1016 18.94 33.29 -8.79
CA ASN A 1016 19.61 32.28 -9.59
C ASN A 1016 18.66 31.17 -10.05
N THR A 1017 17.76 30.72 -9.17
CA THR A 1017 16.77 29.66 -9.48
C THR A 1017 15.72 30.15 -10.48
N LEU A 1018 15.25 31.39 -10.37
CA LEU A 1018 14.29 31.97 -11.33
C LEU A 1018 14.92 32.21 -12.71
N SER A 1019 16.18 32.70 -12.77
CA SER A 1019 16.91 32.81 -14.03
C SER A 1019 17.09 31.44 -14.70
N TRP A 1020 17.46 30.42 -13.93
CA TRP A 1020 17.60 29.05 -14.44
C TRP A 1020 16.26 28.49 -14.95
N SER A 1021 15.19 28.58 -14.16
CA SER A 1021 13.88 28.04 -14.54
C SER A 1021 13.33 28.70 -15.81
N MET A 1022 13.58 30.00 -15.99
CA MET A 1022 13.21 30.74 -17.19
C MET A 1022 14.05 30.37 -18.41
N THR A 1023 15.33 30.03 -18.21
CA THR A 1023 16.19 29.50 -19.27
C THR A 1023 15.69 28.15 -19.75
N GLU A 1024 15.45 27.22 -18.82
CA GLU A 1024 14.93 25.88 -19.10
C GLU A 1024 13.56 25.91 -19.79
N PHE A 1025 12.68 26.82 -19.35
CA PHE A 1025 11.40 27.05 -20.01
C PHE A 1025 11.58 27.47 -21.48
N SER A 1026 12.50 28.40 -21.73
CA SER A 1026 12.75 28.94 -23.06
C SER A 1026 13.46 27.95 -23.98
N VAL A 1027 14.30 27.06 -23.43
CA VAL A 1027 14.89 25.92 -24.15
C VAL A 1027 13.81 24.90 -24.50
N SER A 1028 12.99 24.52 -23.52
CA SER A 1028 11.89 23.55 -23.71
C SER A 1028 10.91 24.01 -24.80
N ILE A 1029 10.53 25.30 -24.82
CA ILE A 1029 9.68 25.85 -25.88
C ILE A 1029 10.37 25.81 -27.24
N ARG A 1030 11.65 26.18 -27.34
CA ARG A 1030 12.39 26.17 -28.61
C ARG A 1030 12.55 24.74 -29.16
N GLU A 1031 12.89 23.77 -28.33
CA GLU A 1031 12.95 22.37 -28.74
C GLU A 1031 11.61 21.86 -29.27
N MET A 1032 10.51 22.27 -28.64
CA MET A 1032 9.17 21.93 -29.10
C MET A 1032 8.81 22.59 -30.43
N GLN A 1033 9.29 23.81 -30.69
CA GLN A 1033 9.14 24.49 -31.99
C GLN A 1033 9.94 23.78 -33.09
N GLU A 1034 11.17 23.34 -32.81
CA GLU A 1034 12.06 22.73 -33.79
C GLU A 1034 11.66 21.29 -34.18
N LYS A 1035 11.11 20.50 -33.24
CA LYS A 1035 10.83 19.07 -33.48
C LYS A 1035 9.49 18.78 -34.18
N CYS A 1036 8.60 19.78 -34.37
CA CYS A 1036 7.26 19.71 -35.02
C CYS A 1036 6.25 18.63 -34.55
N GLN A 1037 6.65 17.60 -33.79
CA GLN A 1037 5.78 16.59 -33.18
C GLN A 1037 5.72 16.82 -31.67
N MET A 1038 4.52 17.09 -31.17
CA MET A 1038 4.28 17.32 -29.74
C MET A 1038 4.35 15.98 -28.99
N ILE A 1039 5.49 15.70 -28.37
CA ILE A 1039 5.60 14.61 -27.40
C ILE A 1039 4.94 15.08 -26.11
N GLU A 1040 3.86 14.40 -25.69
CA GLU A 1040 3.06 14.73 -24.49
C GLU A 1040 3.92 14.98 -23.24
N PHE A 1041 5.01 14.22 -23.11
CA PHE A 1041 6.00 14.38 -22.05
C PHE A 1041 6.68 15.76 -22.04
N GLN A 1042 7.16 16.25 -23.20
CA GLN A 1042 7.84 17.54 -23.31
C GLN A 1042 6.89 18.71 -23.02
N GLN A 1043 5.64 18.59 -23.49
CA GLN A 1043 4.59 19.55 -23.18
C GLN A 1043 4.32 19.63 -21.66
N ARG A 1044 4.29 18.48 -20.98
CA ARG A 1044 4.11 18.40 -19.52
C ARG A 1044 5.28 19.04 -18.77
N LYS A 1045 6.53 18.76 -19.18
CA LYS A 1045 7.75 19.35 -18.60
C LYS A 1045 7.70 20.88 -18.73
N CYS A 1046 7.45 21.40 -19.94
CA CYS A 1046 7.35 22.83 -20.22
C CYS A 1046 6.28 23.53 -19.35
N SER A 1047 5.08 22.94 -19.23
CA SER A 1047 4.00 23.45 -18.38
C SER A 1047 4.39 23.51 -16.90
N VAL A 1048 5.11 22.50 -16.38
CA VAL A 1048 5.54 22.47 -14.98
C VAL A 1048 6.60 23.55 -14.71
N ILE A 1049 7.59 23.70 -15.60
CA ILE A 1049 8.65 24.71 -15.45
C ILE A 1049 8.08 26.14 -15.51
N PHE A 1050 7.10 26.39 -16.38
CA PHE A 1050 6.42 27.69 -16.46
C PHE A 1050 5.67 28.04 -15.16
N ASP A 1051 4.94 27.08 -14.60
CA ASP A 1051 4.24 27.26 -13.33
C ASP A 1051 5.22 27.56 -12.18
N LEU A 1052 6.34 26.83 -12.12
CA LEU A 1052 7.38 27.04 -11.12
C LEU A 1052 8.02 28.42 -11.25
N SER A 1053 8.37 28.84 -12.47
CA SER A 1053 8.92 30.17 -12.76
C SER A 1053 7.95 31.28 -12.33
N SER A 1054 6.66 31.10 -12.62
CA SER A 1054 5.62 32.03 -12.19
C SER A 1054 5.50 32.09 -10.66
N ASN A 1055 5.59 30.95 -9.97
CA ASN A 1055 5.54 30.91 -8.50
C ASN A 1055 6.77 31.59 -7.87
N LEU A 1056 7.97 31.38 -8.41
CA LEU A 1056 9.19 32.04 -7.95
C LEU A 1056 9.10 33.57 -8.12
N ALA A 1057 8.60 34.04 -9.27
CA ALA A 1057 8.39 35.47 -9.52
C ALA A 1057 7.39 36.08 -8.52
N ARG A 1058 6.38 35.32 -8.09
CA ARG A 1058 5.42 35.74 -7.05
C ARG A 1058 6.02 35.80 -5.64
N VAL A 1059 6.92 34.88 -5.31
CA VAL A 1059 7.69 34.97 -4.05
C VAL A 1059 8.57 36.22 -4.04
N LEU A 1060 9.20 36.55 -5.17
CA LEU A 1060 9.99 37.77 -5.32
C LEU A 1060 9.14 39.04 -5.23
N GLU A 1061 7.95 39.05 -5.85
CA GLU A 1061 6.96 40.13 -5.71
C GLU A 1061 6.60 40.37 -4.23
N PHE A 1062 6.38 39.30 -3.46
CA PHE A 1062 6.15 39.39 -2.02
C PHE A 1062 7.33 40.05 -1.29
N CYS A 1063 8.58 39.65 -1.57
CA CYS A 1063 9.76 40.26 -0.96
C CYS A 1063 9.84 41.77 -1.23
N THR A 1064 9.56 42.21 -2.47
CA THR A 1064 9.57 43.65 -2.81
C THR A 1064 8.42 44.44 -2.18
N CYS A 1065 7.30 43.78 -1.87
CA CYS A 1065 6.15 44.40 -1.21
C CYS A 1065 6.41 44.60 0.29
N GLU A 1066 6.87 43.56 0.97
CA GLU A 1066 6.99 43.56 2.44
C GLU A 1066 8.34 44.09 2.94
N ILE A 1067 9.40 43.99 2.13
CA ILE A 1067 10.77 44.35 2.47
C ILE A 1067 11.40 45.22 1.37
N PRO A 1068 10.77 46.34 0.95
CA PRO A 1068 11.29 47.17 -0.14
C PRO A 1068 12.65 47.80 0.20
N GLN A 1069 12.96 48.01 1.48
CA GLN A 1069 14.21 48.64 1.91
C GLN A 1069 15.46 47.81 1.56
N ALA A 1070 15.34 46.48 1.48
CA ALA A 1070 16.46 45.61 1.07
C ALA A 1070 16.89 45.81 -0.41
N PHE A 1071 16.05 46.49 -1.20
CA PHE A 1071 16.33 46.86 -2.58
C PHE A 1071 16.62 48.37 -2.72
N LEU A 1072 15.95 49.21 -1.93
CA LEU A 1072 16.03 50.66 -2.05
C LEU A 1072 17.16 51.30 -1.23
N SER A 1073 17.70 50.62 -0.21
CA SER A 1073 18.71 51.16 0.69
C SER A 1073 20.04 50.40 0.60
N GLY A 1074 21.16 51.08 0.86
CA GLY A 1074 22.50 50.50 0.77
C GLY A 1074 23.02 50.39 -0.66
N ALA A 1075 24.02 49.53 -0.89
CA ALA A 1075 24.60 49.32 -2.21
C ALA A 1075 23.53 48.81 -3.20
N ASP A 1076 23.47 49.41 -4.41
CA ASP A 1076 22.44 49.16 -5.42
C ASP A 1076 22.44 47.74 -6.05
N THR A 1077 23.31 46.85 -5.56
CA THR A 1077 23.50 45.46 -6.02
C THR A 1077 22.21 44.66 -6.15
N ASN A 1078 21.36 44.62 -5.12
CA ASN A 1078 20.09 43.88 -5.15
C ASN A 1078 19.11 44.46 -6.17
N LEU A 1079 19.06 45.80 -6.29
CA LEU A 1079 18.20 46.47 -7.25
C LEU A 1079 18.69 46.27 -8.69
N ARG A 1080 19.99 46.36 -8.96
CA ARG A 1080 20.58 46.03 -10.26
C ARG A 1080 20.26 44.60 -10.67
N ARG A 1081 20.48 43.62 -9.79
CA ARG A 1081 20.17 42.20 -10.07
C ARG A 1081 18.68 41.98 -10.34
N LEU A 1082 17.81 42.66 -9.60
CA LEU A 1082 16.38 42.58 -9.81
C LEU A 1082 15.97 43.17 -11.17
N VAL A 1083 16.52 44.31 -11.56
CA VAL A 1083 16.30 44.93 -12.86
C VAL A 1083 16.79 44.02 -13.98
N GLU A 1084 18.02 43.49 -13.88
CA GLU A 1084 18.57 42.53 -14.83
C GLU A 1084 17.66 41.31 -14.99
N LEU A 1085 17.15 40.77 -13.88
CA LEU A 1085 16.21 39.65 -13.91
C LEU A 1085 14.89 40.03 -14.61
N ILE A 1086 14.31 41.19 -14.32
CA ILE A 1086 13.07 41.65 -14.96
C ILE A 1086 13.28 41.75 -16.48
N VAL A 1087 14.37 42.38 -16.91
CA VAL A 1087 14.73 42.49 -18.33
C VAL A 1087 14.95 41.13 -18.95
N PHE A 1088 15.67 40.24 -18.25
CA PHE A 1088 15.94 38.88 -18.68
C PHE A 1088 14.64 38.09 -18.92
N VAL A 1089 13.70 38.13 -17.98
CA VAL A 1089 12.41 37.43 -18.10
C VAL A 1089 11.57 38.03 -19.23
N LEU A 1090 11.50 39.37 -19.35
CA LEU A 1090 10.77 40.03 -20.43
C LEU A 1090 11.34 39.70 -21.81
N ASN A 1091 12.67 39.67 -21.96
CA ASN A 1091 13.32 39.29 -23.21
C ASN A 1091 12.98 37.85 -23.63
N HIS A 1092 12.98 36.91 -22.69
CA HIS A 1092 12.60 35.52 -22.95
C HIS A 1092 11.13 35.36 -23.32
N LEU A 1093 10.22 36.18 -22.78
CA LEU A 1093 8.79 36.12 -23.11
C LEU A 1093 8.44 36.84 -24.43
N THR A 1094 9.19 37.89 -24.78
CA THR A 1094 8.95 38.70 -25.99
C THR A 1094 9.64 38.12 -27.23
N SER A 1095 10.73 37.37 -27.07
CA SER A 1095 11.45 36.71 -28.18
C SER A 1095 10.74 35.46 -28.74
N VAL A 1096 9.71 34.94 -28.07
CA VAL A 1096 8.90 33.83 -28.60
C VAL A 1096 7.96 34.34 -29.68
N ALA A 1097 8.34 34.12 -30.94
CA ALA A 1097 7.76 34.74 -32.13
C ALA A 1097 6.27 34.40 -32.42
N ASP A 1098 5.69 33.36 -31.81
CA ASP A 1098 4.29 32.97 -32.02
C ASP A 1098 3.48 32.93 -30.69
N PRO A 1099 2.59 33.92 -30.48
CA PRO A 1099 1.63 33.95 -29.38
C PRO A 1099 0.69 32.76 -29.28
N GLU A 1100 0.22 32.25 -30.42
CA GLU A 1100 -0.73 31.15 -30.46
C GLU A 1100 -0.04 29.82 -30.16
N PHE A 1101 1.19 29.63 -30.66
CA PHE A 1101 2.00 28.45 -30.34
C PHE A 1101 2.31 28.34 -28.84
N PHE A 1102 2.63 29.46 -28.19
CA PHE A 1102 2.89 29.49 -26.74
C PHE A 1102 1.68 29.03 -25.93
N ASP A 1103 0.50 29.58 -26.23
CA ASP A 1103 -0.74 29.22 -25.55
C ASP A 1103 -1.18 27.79 -25.86
N LEU A 1104 -0.95 27.31 -27.09
CA LEU A 1104 -1.21 25.91 -27.47
C LEU A 1104 -0.28 24.94 -26.73
N THR A 1105 1.00 25.29 -26.60
CA THR A 1105 2.03 24.49 -25.92
C THR A 1105 1.71 24.34 -24.44
N LEU A 1106 1.19 25.37 -23.79
CA LEU A 1106 0.82 25.30 -22.37
C LEU A 1106 -0.56 24.65 -22.11
N ARG A 1107 -1.38 24.47 -23.15
CA ARG A 1107 -2.72 23.86 -23.04
C ARG A 1107 -2.67 22.34 -23.04
N ARG A 1108 -2.98 21.73 -21.90
CA ARG A 1108 -3.28 20.29 -21.83
C ARG A 1108 -4.65 19.98 -22.46
N PRO A 1109 -4.85 18.79 -23.04
CA PRO A 1109 -6.19 18.32 -23.42
C PRO A 1109 -7.15 18.41 -22.21
N GLY A 1110 -8.25 19.17 -22.34
CA GLY A 1110 -9.29 19.27 -21.30
C GLY A 1110 -9.15 20.41 -20.27
N GLN A 1111 -8.14 21.27 -20.35
CA GLN A 1111 -8.08 22.48 -19.50
C GLN A 1111 -8.83 23.68 -20.12
N THR A 1112 -9.56 24.44 -19.31
CA THR A 1112 -10.18 25.70 -19.76
C THR A 1112 -9.10 26.76 -20.04
N PRO A 1113 -9.27 27.62 -21.05
CA PRO A 1113 -8.29 28.65 -21.44
C PRO A 1113 -8.01 29.72 -20.36
N GLU A 1114 -8.74 29.69 -19.25
CA GLU A 1114 -8.60 30.64 -18.13
C GLU A 1114 -7.47 30.28 -17.14
N LYS A 1115 -6.88 29.08 -17.21
CA LYS A 1115 -6.01 28.55 -16.14
C LYS A 1115 -4.50 28.75 -16.29
N VAL A 1116 -4.00 28.85 -17.52
CA VAL A 1116 -2.57 29.05 -17.79
C VAL A 1116 -2.47 30.10 -18.89
N ASN A 1117 -1.92 31.27 -18.57
CA ASN A 1117 -1.76 32.37 -19.51
C ASN A 1117 -0.44 33.12 -19.26
N ARG A 1118 0.01 33.89 -20.25
CA ARG A 1118 1.20 34.76 -20.15
C ARG A 1118 1.13 35.76 -18.99
N GLY A 1119 -0.08 36.17 -18.62
CA GLY A 1119 -0.33 37.05 -17.48
C GLY A 1119 0.16 36.48 -16.15
N MET A 1120 0.28 35.15 -15.98
CA MET A 1120 0.75 34.53 -14.73
C MET A 1120 2.15 34.98 -14.31
N ILE A 1121 3.05 35.20 -15.27
CA ILE A 1121 4.42 35.63 -15.04
C ILE A 1121 4.63 37.13 -15.29
N LEU A 1122 3.87 37.74 -16.20
CA LEU A 1122 3.96 39.20 -16.43
C LEU A 1122 3.42 40.00 -15.23
N ALA A 1123 2.38 39.48 -14.58
CA ALA A 1123 1.75 40.13 -13.44
C ALA A 1123 2.70 40.35 -12.24
N PRO A 1124 3.46 39.34 -11.76
CA PRO A 1124 4.43 39.58 -10.70
C PRO A 1124 5.52 40.58 -11.09
N LEU A 1125 5.96 40.62 -12.36
CA LEU A 1125 6.96 41.60 -12.81
C LEU A 1125 6.44 43.04 -12.69
N VAL A 1126 5.21 43.28 -13.14
CA VAL A 1126 4.55 44.59 -12.98
C VAL A 1126 4.39 44.93 -11.50
N GLY A 1127 3.96 43.96 -10.69
CA GLY A 1127 3.80 44.15 -9.26
C GLY A 1127 5.10 44.52 -8.54
N ILE A 1128 6.21 43.85 -8.88
CA ILE A 1128 7.56 44.17 -8.37
C ILE A 1128 7.90 45.64 -8.62
N ILE A 1129 7.75 46.10 -9.87
CA ILE A 1129 8.06 47.49 -10.26
C ILE A 1129 7.20 48.47 -9.45
N LEU A 1130 5.89 48.21 -9.40
CA LEU A 1130 4.94 49.07 -8.69
C LEU A 1130 5.20 49.10 -7.18
N ASN A 1131 5.55 47.96 -6.56
CA ASN A 1131 5.87 47.90 -5.12
C ASN A 1131 7.07 48.78 -4.77
N LEU A 1132 8.12 48.76 -5.60
CA LEU A 1132 9.30 49.60 -5.41
C LEU A 1132 8.99 51.08 -5.61
N LEU A 1133 8.16 51.42 -6.61
CA LEU A 1133 7.70 52.79 -6.85
C LEU A 1133 6.87 53.32 -5.69
N ASP A 1134 5.86 52.56 -5.24
CA ASP A 1134 5.02 52.91 -4.10
C ASP A 1134 5.87 53.10 -2.83
N ALA A 1135 6.87 52.23 -2.59
CA ALA A 1135 7.77 52.36 -1.45
C ALA A 1135 8.70 53.59 -1.53
N SER A 1136 9.13 53.97 -2.74
CA SER A 1136 9.97 55.17 -2.95
C SER A 1136 9.23 56.48 -2.67
N LEU A 1137 7.89 56.48 -2.79
CA LEU A 1137 7.06 57.64 -2.50
C LEU A 1137 6.86 57.89 -0.99
N VAL A 1138 7.07 56.87 -0.15
CA VAL A 1138 6.74 56.91 1.29
C VAL A 1138 7.94 57.24 2.18
N ASN A 1139 9.16 56.86 1.79
CA ASN A 1139 10.37 57.00 2.60
C ASN A 1139 11.36 58.00 1.97
N SER A 1140 11.74 59.06 2.70
CA SER A 1140 12.54 60.20 2.19
C SER A 1140 14.05 60.15 2.50
N ARG A 1141 14.61 59.00 2.89
CA ARG A 1141 16.07 58.82 3.08
C ARG A 1141 16.75 58.53 1.74
N GLU A 1142 18.09 58.65 1.70
CA GLU A 1142 18.94 58.26 0.56
C GLU A 1142 18.53 56.88 0.02
N GLN A 1143 17.82 56.89 -1.11
CA GLN A 1143 17.31 55.70 -1.78
C GLN A 1143 17.93 55.60 -3.16
N ASN A 1144 18.12 54.36 -3.61
CA ASN A 1144 18.61 54.08 -4.94
C ASN A 1144 17.61 54.58 -6.00
N ASP A 1145 18.12 55.28 -7.02
CA ASP A 1145 17.31 55.82 -8.11
C ASP A 1145 16.85 54.68 -9.05
N ILE A 1146 15.62 54.19 -8.83
CA ILE A 1146 15.03 53.09 -9.60
C ILE A 1146 15.05 53.40 -11.11
N VAL A 1147 14.54 54.56 -11.52
CA VAL A 1147 14.47 54.93 -12.95
C VAL A 1147 15.88 55.09 -13.53
N GLY A 1148 16.83 55.62 -12.73
CA GLY A 1148 18.23 55.74 -13.09
C GLY A 1148 18.90 54.39 -13.33
N ILE A 1149 18.63 53.39 -12.47
CA ILE A 1149 19.20 52.04 -12.61
C ILE A 1149 18.59 51.30 -13.81
N PHE A 1150 17.28 51.40 -14.05
CA PHE A 1150 16.68 50.85 -15.28
C PHE A 1150 17.27 51.49 -16.55
N ALA A 1151 17.46 52.82 -16.56
CA ALA A 1151 18.12 53.52 -17.66
C ALA A 1151 19.64 53.23 -17.74
N SER A 1152 20.22 52.67 -16.67
CA SER A 1152 21.64 52.36 -16.61
C SER A 1152 22.03 51.09 -17.37
N MET A 1153 21.06 50.25 -17.75
CA MET A 1153 21.29 48.95 -18.38
C MET A 1153 21.69 49.08 -19.86
N ASP A 1154 22.65 48.27 -20.32
CA ASP A 1154 23.18 48.26 -21.69
C ASP A 1154 22.26 47.54 -22.70
N CYS A 1155 20.94 47.75 -22.60
CA CYS A 1155 19.93 47.07 -23.42
C CYS A 1155 18.67 47.93 -23.62
N ALA A 1156 18.86 49.19 -24.00
CA ALA A 1156 17.80 50.19 -24.17
C ALA A 1156 16.62 49.71 -25.05
N ASP A 1157 16.90 49.08 -26.19
CA ASP A 1157 15.86 48.62 -27.13
C ASP A 1157 15.00 47.50 -26.52
N THR A 1158 15.65 46.50 -25.89
CA THR A 1158 14.95 45.39 -25.21
C THR A 1158 14.09 45.91 -24.06
N LEU A 1159 14.62 46.85 -23.27
CA LEU A 1159 13.90 47.52 -22.19
C LEU A 1159 12.64 48.22 -22.71
N ILE A 1160 12.78 49.10 -23.71
CA ILE A 1160 11.65 49.86 -24.27
C ILE A 1160 10.60 48.90 -24.84
N SER A 1161 11.02 47.90 -25.62
CA SER A 1161 10.09 46.90 -26.18
C SER A 1161 9.37 46.09 -25.10
N GLY A 1162 10.06 45.75 -24.00
CA GLY A 1162 9.50 44.97 -22.90
C GLY A 1162 8.43 45.76 -22.13
N PHE A 1163 8.70 47.03 -21.84
CA PHE A 1163 7.72 47.91 -21.19
C PHE A 1163 6.54 48.24 -22.10
N GLN A 1164 6.76 48.43 -23.39
CA GLN A 1164 5.69 48.61 -24.36
C GLN A 1164 4.79 47.36 -24.43
N TYR A 1165 5.39 46.16 -24.45
CA TYR A 1165 4.64 44.90 -24.41
C TYR A 1165 3.78 44.78 -23.13
N LEU A 1166 4.29 45.20 -21.97
CA LEU A 1166 3.51 45.20 -20.71
C LEU A 1166 2.31 46.16 -20.75
N LEU A 1167 2.45 47.32 -21.39
CA LEU A 1167 1.38 48.31 -21.53
C LEU A 1167 0.31 47.88 -22.53
N GLU A 1168 0.71 47.21 -23.61
CA GLU A 1168 -0.19 46.72 -24.67
C GLU A 1168 -0.86 45.37 -24.32
N PHE A 1169 -0.40 44.69 -23.26
CA PHE A 1169 -0.95 43.39 -22.86
C PHE A 1169 -2.42 43.48 -22.41
N ASN A 1170 -3.24 42.50 -22.81
CA ASN A 1170 -4.67 42.45 -22.46
C ASN A 1170 -4.89 42.00 -21.00
N TRP A 1171 -4.67 42.92 -20.05
CA TRP A 1171 -4.90 42.70 -18.62
C TRP A 1171 -6.37 42.45 -18.28
N ALA A 1172 -7.31 43.01 -19.06
CA ALA A 1172 -8.75 42.85 -18.84
C ALA A 1172 -9.24 41.42 -19.12
N GLY A 1173 -8.63 40.73 -20.09
CA GLY A 1173 -8.91 39.32 -20.38
C GLY A 1173 -8.22 38.34 -19.42
N SER A 1174 -7.16 38.78 -18.72
CA SER A 1174 -6.33 37.91 -17.89
C SER A 1174 -6.73 37.86 -16.41
N PHE A 1175 -7.49 38.85 -15.90
CA PHE A 1175 -7.92 38.92 -14.50
C PHE A 1175 -9.42 39.09 -14.32
N LYS A 1176 -10.01 38.38 -13.34
CA LYS A 1176 -11.40 38.55 -12.89
C LYS A 1176 -11.50 39.56 -11.71
N GLY A 1177 -10.66 40.60 -11.70
CA GLY A 1177 -10.49 41.53 -10.57
C GLY A 1177 -11.12 42.92 -10.79
N ASP A 1178 -11.02 43.78 -9.77
CA ASP A 1178 -11.59 45.13 -9.76
C ASP A 1178 -10.86 46.04 -10.77
N LEU A 1179 -11.49 46.24 -11.94
CA LEU A 1179 -10.89 46.87 -13.13
C LEU A 1179 -10.38 48.31 -12.86
N HIS A 1180 -10.92 48.96 -11.82
CA HIS A 1180 -10.58 50.34 -11.47
C HIS A 1180 -9.22 50.47 -10.77
N VAL A 1181 -8.85 49.51 -9.91
CA VAL A 1181 -7.55 49.48 -9.21
C VAL A 1181 -6.44 49.09 -10.18
N ALA A 1182 -6.70 48.14 -11.07
CA ALA A 1182 -5.77 47.75 -12.12
C ALA A 1182 -5.44 48.92 -13.06
N LYS A 1183 -6.44 49.71 -13.48
CA LYS A 1183 -6.24 50.90 -14.32
C LYS A 1183 -5.40 51.99 -13.64
N ALA A 1184 -5.59 52.23 -12.34
CA ALA A 1184 -4.79 53.22 -11.60
C ALA A 1184 -3.30 52.80 -11.52
N LYS A 1185 -3.05 51.52 -11.23
CA LYS A 1185 -1.71 50.93 -11.21
C LYS A 1185 -1.03 50.90 -12.59
N LEU A 1186 -1.80 50.67 -13.65
CA LEU A 1186 -1.29 50.74 -15.02
C LEU A 1186 -0.88 52.16 -15.42
N ARG A 1187 -1.60 53.21 -14.97
CA ARG A 1187 -1.16 54.60 -15.17
C ARG A 1187 0.17 54.91 -14.49
N GLN A 1188 0.40 54.39 -13.28
CA GLN A 1188 1.71 54.52 -12.62
C GLN A 1188 2.82 53.86 -13.44
N LEU A 1189 2.54 52.72 -14.08
CA LEU A 1189 3.48 52.05 -14.98
C LEU A 1189 3.72 52.85 -16.28
N GLU A 1190 2.68 53.49 -16.85
CA GLU A 1190 2.78 54.40 -18.00
C GLU A 1190 3.67 55.62 -17.68
N ASP A 1191 3.47 56.22 -16.50
CA ASP A 1191 4.27 57.34 -16.01
C ASP A 1191 5.74 56.93 -15.80
N PHE A 1192 5.98 55.75 -15.22
CA PHE A 1192 7.32 55.20 -15.06
C PHE A 1192 8.00 54.93 -16.41
N SER A 1193 7.30 54.27 -17.34
CA SER A 1193 7.79 53.97 -18.70
C SER A 1193 8.14 55.26 -19.45
N SER A 1194 7.30 56.30 -19.37
CA SER A 1194 7.55 57.60 -19.99
C SER A 1194 8.83 58.27 -19.44
N ASN A 1195 9.03 58.20 -18.12
CA ASN A 1195 10.25 58.73 -17.48
C ASN A 1195 11.50 57.91 -17.83
N LEU A 1196 11.36 56.58 -17.92
CA LEU A 1196 12.43 55.69 -18.34
C LEU A 1196 12.86 55.97 -19.79
N ILE A 1197 11.91 56.10 -20.71
CA ILE A 1197 12.17 56.45 -22.11
C ILE A 1197 12.89 57.81 -22.20
N LEU A 1198 12.41 58.82 -21.47
CA LEU A 1198 13.03 60.15 -21.45
C LEU A 1198 14.50 60.11 -20.99
N ARG A 1199 14.81 59.34 -19.93
CA ARG A 1199 16.17 59.22 -19.41
C ARG A 1199 17.08 58.38 -20.29
N THR A 1200 16.56 57.30 -20.86
CA THR A 1200 17.31 56.40 -21.76
C THR A 1200 17.69 57.15 -23.04
N VAL A 1201 16.75 57.89 -23.64
CA VAL A 1201 17.01 58.73 -24.82
C VAL A 1201 18.02 59.84 -24.53
N LYS A 1202 17.92 60.50 -23.36
CA LYS A 1202 18.91 61.49 -22.93
C LYS A 1202 20.31 60.90 -22.83
N ARG A 1203 20.45 59.68 -22.30
CA ARG A 1203 21.75 59.02 -22.14
C ARG A 1203 22.40 58.65 -23.48
N VAL A 1204 21.64 58.06 -24.40
CA VAL A 1204 22.09 57.73 -25.77
C VAL A 1204 22.53 58.99 -26.54
N SER A 1205 21.91 60.15 -26.27
CA SER A 1205 22.33 61.42 -26.87
C SER A 1205 23.61 62.04 -26.29
N TYR A 1206 24.08 61.61 -25.11
CA TYR A 1206 25.34 62.09 -24.51
C TYR A 1206 26.53 61.13 -24.76
N GLU A 1207 26.30 59.82 -24.93
CA GLU A 1207 27.36 58.83 -25.17
C GLU A 1207 27.82 58.74 -26.65
N GLY A 1208 27.11 59.39 -27.58
CA GLY A 1208 27.47 59.44 -29.01
C GLY A 1208 28.66 60.37 -29.36
N GLY A 1209 29.51 60.74 -28.40
CA GLY A 1209 30.52 61.78 -28.59
C GLY A 1209 31.76 61.69 -27.70
N SER A 1210 32.43 60.55 -27.62
CA SER A 1210 33.84 60.49 -27.21
C SER A 1210 34.50 59.18 -27.64
N GLU A 1211 35.28 59.22 -28.72
CA GLU A 1211 36.26 58.17 -29.03
C GLU A 1211 37.52 58.37 -28.17
N ALA A 1212 37.95 57.27 -27.54
CA ALA A 1212 39.32 56.86 -27.23
C ALA A 1212 40.23 57.78 -26.36
N GLU A 1213 40.28 57.51 -25.05
CA GLU A 1213 41.53 57.59 -24.27
C GLU A 1213 41.63 56.42 -23.24
N SER A 1214 42.75 55.69 -23.32
CA SER A 1214 43.34 54.66 -22.44
C SER A 1214 42.49 53.44 -21.98
N ASP A 1215 42.61 52.33 -22.71
CA ASP A 1215 42.18 50.97 -22.33
C ASP A 1215 42.97 50.33 -21.16
N GLU A 1216 44.00 50.98 -20.62
CA GLU A 1216 44.92 50.34 -19.65
C GLU A 1216 44.32 50.13 -18.26
N ASN A 1217 43.22 50.80 -17.92
CA ASN A 1217 42.58 50.71 -16.60
C ASN A 1217 41.15 50.19 -16.65
N MET A 1218 40.74 49.56 -17.76
CA MET A 1218 39.39 49.00 -17.91
C MET A 1218 39.27 47.62 -17.27
N CYS A 1219 38.16 47.40 -16.56
CA CYS A 1219 37.82 46.13 -15.95
C CYS A 1219 37.68 45.04 -17.02
N CYS A 1220 38.54 44.03 -16.98
CA CYS A 1220 38.55 42.93 -17.95
C CYS A 1220 37.33 42.00 -17.85
N ILE A 1221 36.40 42.26 -16.93
CA ILE A 1221 35.19 41.46 -16.72
C ILE A 1221 33.99 42.10 -17.44
N CYS A 1222 33.73 43.39 -17.18
CA CYS A 1222 32.61 44.09 -17.82
C CYS A 1222 33.02 44.87 -19.08
N TYR A 1223 34.31 45.12 -19.30
CA TYR A 1223 34.84 45.95 -20.39
C TYR A 1223 34.23 47.37 -20.45
N SER A 1224 33.57 47.82 -19.37
CA SER A 1224 32.80 49.07 -19.33
C SER A 1224 33.14 49.99 -18.16
N CYS A 1225 33.72 49.47 -17.07
CA CYS A 1225 34.06 50.25 -15.88
C CYS A 1225 35.57 50.24 -15.64
N GLU A 1226 36.11 51.23 -14.93
CA GLU A 1226 37.51 51.22 -14.50
C GLU A 1226 37.79 50.11 -13.46
N ALA A 1227 39.00 49.53 -13.49
CA ALA A 1227 39.46 48.51 -12.56
C ALA A 1227 39.89 49.10 -11.21
N ASP A 1228 38.91 49.55 -10.43
CA ASP A 1228 39.07 50.28 -9.16
C ASP A 1228 39.14 49.39 -7.90
N ALA A 1229 39.15 48.07 -8.03
CA ALA A 1229 39.14 47.12 -6.93
C ALA A 1229 40.26 46.08 -7.02
N LYS A 1230 40.99 45.88 -5.91
CA LYS A 1230 42.10 44.91 -5.80
C LYS A 1230 41.76 43.79 -4.82
N PHE A 1231 42.02 42.54 -5.22
CA PHE A 1231 41.65 41.36 -4.45
C PHE A 1231 42.83 40.89 -3.59
N LEU A 1232 42.64 40.64 -2.30
CA LEU A 1232 43.67 40.10 -1.41
C LEU A 1232 43.42 38.62 -1.11
N PRO A 1233 44.47 37.76 -1.11
CA PRO A 1233 45.90 38.08 -1.27
C PRO A 1233 46.41 38.03 -2.73
N CYS A 1234 45.60 37.63 -3.70
CA CYS A 1234 46.07 37.33 -5.07
C CYS A 1234 46.40 38.55 -5.95
N THR A 1235 46.12 39.76 -5.48
CA THR A 1235 46.42 41.07 -6.11
C THR A 1235 45.80 41.34 -7.49
N HIS A 1236 44.96 40.44 -8.01
CA HIS A 1236 44.19 40.70 -9.23
C HIS A 1236 43.24 41.89 -9.04
N VAL A 1237 42.93 42.56 -10.15
CA VAL A 1237 42.10 43.77 -10.17
C VAL A 1237 40.88 43.60 -11.08
N SER A 1238 39.77 44.22 -10.70
CA SER A 1238 38.59 44.44 -11.54
C SER A 1238 37.88 45.69 -11.07
N CYS A 1239 36.74 46.05 -11.67
CA CYS A 1239 35.87 47.03 -11.04
C CYS A 1239 35.21 46.45 -9.78
N PHE A 1240 34.88 47.32 -8.82
CA PHE A 1240 34.26 46.99 -7.53
C PHE A 1240 32.91 46.29 -7.74
N GLY A 1241 32.17 46.68 -8.79
CA GLY A 1241 30.91 46.05 -9.17
C GLY A 1241 31.06 44.58 -9.60
N CYS A 1242 32.03 44.26 -10.45
CA CYS A 1242 32.23 42.90 -10.94
C CYS A 1242 32.71 41.94 -9.85
N ILE A 1243 33.63 42.37 -8.99
CA ILE A 1243 34.11 41.50 -7.90
C ILE A 1243 33.05 41.31 -6.83
N ASN A 1244 32.33 42.35 -6.41
CA ASN A 1244 31.27 42.16 -5.43
C ASN A 1244 30.17 41.25 -5.97
N ARG A 1245 29.82 41.36 -7.25
CA ARG A 1245 28.86 40.46 -7.90
C ARG A 1245 29.33 39.00 -7.90
N HIS A 1246 30.62 38.77 -8.04
CA HIS A 1246 31.22 37.44 -8.01
C HIS A 1246 31.26 36.84 -6.63
N LEU A 1247 31.70 37.61 -5.64
CA LEU A 1247 31.84 37.16 -4.26
C LEU A 1247 30.48 36.77 -3.65
N ILE A 1248 29.38 37.29 -4.19
CA ILE A 1248 28.02 36.83 -3.86
C ILE A 1248 27.80 35.35 -4.23
N ASN A 1249 28.46 34.84 -5.27
CA ASN A 1249 28.30 33.46 -5.76
C ASN A 1249 29.54 32.57 -5.54
N CYS A 1250 30.74 33.15 -5.43
CA CYS A 1250 32.00 32.43 -5.33
C CYS A 1250 33.04 33.30 -4.62
N GLU A 1251 33.48 32.89 -3.43
CA GLU A 1251 34.49 33.60 -2.61
C GLU A 1251 35.93 33.44 -3.15
N ARG A 1252 36.10 33.03 -4.40
CA ARG A 1252 37.40 32.78 -5.03
C ARG A 1252 37.65 33.79 -6.14
N CYS A 1253 38.90 34.15 -6.38
CA CYS A 1253 39.26 35.09 -7.43
C CYS A 1253 38.96 34.51 -8.82
N PHE A 1254 38.30 35.29 -9.67
CA PHE A 1254 38.05 34.96 -11.09
C PHE A 1254 39.27 34.46 -11.86
N PHE A 1255 40.43 35.09 -11.62
CA PHE A 1255 41.61 34.91 -12.46
C PHE A 1255 42.50 33.75 -12.02
N CYS A 1256 42.56 33.47 -10.71
CA CYS A 1256 43.49 32.48 -10.16
C CYS A 1256 42.85 31.48 -9.19
N ASN A 1257 41.53 31.58 -8.96
CA ASN A 1257 40.77 30.69 -8.08
C ASN A 1257 41.24 30.68 -6.60
N ALA A 1258 42.09 31.62 -6.18
CA ALA A 1258 42.49 31.79 -4.79
C ALA A 1258 41.35 32.40 -3.96
N ALA A 1259 41.17 31.99 -2.70
CA ALA A 1259 40.18 32.58 -1.81
C ALA A 1259 40.43 34.09 -1.63
N VAL A 1260 39.40 34.91 -1.86
CA VAL A 1260 39.45 36.36 -1.71
C VAL A 1260 39.03 36.70 -0.29
N VAL A 1261 39.98 37.19 0.50
CA VAL A 1261 39.75 37.54 1.92
C VAL A 1261 39.24 38.98 2.05
N GLU A 1262 39.69 39.87 1.17
CA GLU A 1262 39.35 41.29 1.22
C GLU A 1262 39.40 41.90 -0.18
N VAL A 1263 38.51 42.84 -0.46
CA VAL A 1263 38.52 43.67 -1.67
C VAL A 1263 38.83 45.11 -1.26
N VAL A 1264 39.94 45.64 -1.74
CA VAL A 1264 40.38 47.00 -1.42
C VAL A 1264 40.10 47.91 -2.60
N GLY A 1265 39.27 48.94 -2.40
CA GLY A 1265 39.00 49.99 -3.39
C GLY A 1265 40.14 51.02 -3.46
N ASN A 1266 40.38 51.59 -4.65
CA ASN A 1266 41.43 52.59 -4.87
C ASN A 1266 41.14 53.99 -4.28
N ASP A 1267 40.00 54.20 -3.61
CA ASP A 1267 39.50 55.53 -3.17
C ASP A 1267 40.05 56.07 -1.83
N ASN A 1268 41.09 55.46 -1.24
CA ASN A 1268 41.68 55.96 0.00
C ASN A 1268 42.55 57.24 -0.15
N ALA A 1269 42.23 58.14 -1.09
CA ALA A 1269 42.94 59.40 -1.28
C ALA A 1269 42.10 60.69 -1.22
N LYS A 1270 40.76 60.65 -1.07
CA LYS A 1270 39.95 61.89 -1.00
C LYS A 1270 38.77 61.81 -0.01
N SER A 1271 39.05 62.01 1.28
CA SER A 1271 38.15 62.69 2.24
C SER A 1271 38.83 62.90 3.60
N CYS A 1272 39.73 63.89 3.67
CA CYS A 1272 39.81 64.75 4.85
C CYS A 1272 39.32 66.13 4.39
N GLU A 1273 38.16 66.53 4.94
CA GLU A 1273 37.50 67.85 4.95
C GLU A 1273 36.05 67.84 4.42
N ILE A 1274 35.16 67.94 5.42
CA ILE A 1274 33.74 68.30 5.52
C ILE A 1274 32.71 67.19 5.26
#